data_AF-A0A9R0D901-F1
#
_entry.id   AF-A0A9R0D901-F1
#
_cell.length_a   1.000
_cell.length_b   1.000
_cell.length_c   1.000
_cell.angle_alpha   90.00
_cell.angle_beta   90.00
_cell.angle_gamma   90.00
#
_symmetry.space_group_name_H-M   'P 1'
#
loop_
_entity.id
_entity.type
_entity.pdbx_description
1 polymer ?
#
loop_
_entity_poly.entity_id
_entity_poly.type
_entity_poly.pdbx_seq_one_letter_code
_entity_poly.pdbx_strand_id
1 'polypeptide(L)'
;MCKCVGAFVLLLLVLFLDSRDCSASDAPAKISLNSVQAWAVKLGTELYHFGEFITRKKEVQDSFKSAQVESRDGEKLVQSMSDDIRAMMELKISAVKRIVDAAQNMAFDKQNEPVPEDFQFYNSKEMEEPWDEVSITTTPETDFGQESWIVRPPSKNAHTQQNPHFSNIPVNTNFSSVHVPTNVYAWAPEVIKGIHWSEGLDTHFINNYQSDPTLSWQYFGSSTGFMRHYPALKWRADPVDIYDCRTRAWYMEAAASPKDVIILVDRSGSMTGQRRDIAKHVVTNILDTLGNNDFVNVMTFADTVEEIVPCFEDSLVQATLGNLRELKLAMDNFETQEIANFSAALTRAFELLEIYRNNSGGANCNQAIMLVTDGVPYNYKEIFEKFNWKYDTPVRVFTYLIGREVKVADVREVKWMACANRGFYVHLSTLAEVRERVLEHVNVLARPLVLQRAKHPVVWTPVYANVTDPKVADYLWEQRERAEQKERFMSQRRDKNLFNSDKEQDRRWRITQMKQGQYSELGNSQYQLMTSVSMPVYDLRHNENITENVLINEAYWVSVTKEMRIARLLGVAGTDVPLSEIQALMTPYKIGVNGYAFIVTNNGYILIHPDLRPVFQQILKPSYNSVDMIEVELFDDDRGPRNFSKELTALRKEIIDQKTGNKVMSVKYHLDDMKRVSRAKRHYFWTGISDSPFTLVVAIPENYGRHRITPPPTDDIHRLSLTSKNISARQYLSDKWSVHPDWLYCRHYERTFANAEEELLYFLERVAKPGWRWPAKPRPPEHHKNKTGHERHNNGTSEARERNKNEYYCDHGLMQALVYDARNTAWFNKSISESASDEKAPLTKVIGLLPRVEFIQRFGYIVAFLSTHSGLTRWQTHPPKEHDNDKPEFGKQWPRAIEEVWYRRAVEQHYVDPLSYVYSVDLSTDKFPLNVSLAMVTASHAVFHGDGHRKAPAAVVGFQFKHERLSEWFDNITSSCEHNKECTTCQSESWDCYLVDNNGWIIVSEDATQTGQFFGRIRPDIMARLVEDEVYKAVHIVDYQAVCFREKKTTNPATMLFTPLENLRLVMAWFIATTVWFYNCITTGLAQASSYSLDDENVTPTAYQSYENDEETDDPGMNKPPNMRVLERDYEKLVLINRTRPTPCDREMYLYQLTDYSNLDAKLNVPVDDKCHRPFYAQHVNYTNMLMIVVDANCPKLEVAAMSVDATEVNYNESLPCLKHMHPLYRKQPTSCIRNHTEESNIDMCGRGSLPGNCKTWVTLSLFLILRYLA
;
A
#
# COMPACT_ATOMS: atom_id res chain seq x y z
N MET A 1 51.41 -27.37 -12.37
CA MET A 1 52.34 -28.51 -12.15
C MET A 1 53.42 -28.08 -11.15
N CYS A 2 53.71 -28.87 -10.08
CA CYS A 2 54.97 -28.88 -9.25
C CYS A 2 55.34 -27.61 -8.41
N LYS A 3 56.39 -27.49 -7.53
CA LYS A 3 57.19 -28.28 -6.52
C LYS A 3 58.25 -27.29 -5.86
N CYS A 4 59.00 -27.46 -4.74
CA CYS A 4 59.02 -28.26 -3.49
C CYS A 4 60.17 -27.77 -2.52
N VAL A 5 60.05 -27.97 -1.18
CA VAL A 5 61.13 -27.92 -0.11
C VAL A 5 61.76 -26.53 0.22
N GLY A 6 62.27 -26.19 1.43
CA GLY A 6 62.18 -26.81 2.79
C GLY A 6 63.47 -26.77 3.67
N ALA A 7 63.32 -26.95 5.01
CA ALA A 7 64.31 -27.32 6.07
C ALA A 7 65.33 -26.26 6.66
N PHE A 8 66.02 -26.44 7.82
CA PHE A 8 65.72 -26.99 9.20
C PHE A 8 66.95 -26.87 10.20
N VAL A 9 66.79 -27.20 11.51
CA VAL A 9 67.73 -27.87 12.49
C VAL A 9 67.99 -27.24 13.90
N LEU A 10 67.85 -28.10 14.95
CA LEU A 10 68.45 -28.21 16.33
C LEU A 10 67.37 -28.32 17.47
N LEU A 11 67.38 -29.13 18.56
CA LEU A 11 68.25 -30.11 19.31
C LEU A 11 69.16 -29.56 20.45
N LEU A 12 69.45 -30.29 21.57
CA LEU A 12 68.68 -31.28 22.38
C LEU A 12 69.37 -31.55 23.76
N LEU A 13 68.61 -31.70 24.86
CA LEU A 13 68.92 -32.35 26.17
C LEU A 13 67.57 -32.46 26.97
N VAL A 14 67.31 -33.27 28.01
CA VAL A 14 68.03 -34.27 28.86
C VAL A 14 67.16 -35.57 28.94
N LEU A 15 67.58 -36.63 29.65
CA LEU A 15 66.82 -37.90 29.82
C LEU A 15 66.88 -38.51 31.24
N PHE A 16 65.83 -39.25 31.61
CA PHE A 16 65.78 -40.57 32.32
C PHE A 16 64.68 -40.73 33.39
N LEU A 17 63.65 -41.53 33.07
CA LEU A 17 63.13 -42.65 33.90
C LEU A 17 62.17 -43.52 33.07
N ASP A 18 61.84 -44.72 33.57
CA ASP A 18 61.58 -45.89 32.70
C ASP A 18 60.13 -46.19 32.27
N SER A 19 60.08 -47.06 31.27
CA SER A 19 58.94 -47.60 30.52
C SER A 19 57.78 -48.20 31.34
N ARG A 20 56.57 -48.01 30.80
CA ARG A 20 55.53 -49.05 30.76
C ARG A 20 54.93 -49.12 29.36
N ASP A 21 54.64 -50.33 28.89
CA ASP A 21 53.84 -50.54 27.68
C ASP A 21 52.41 -50.05 27.90
N CYS A 22 51.87 -49.31 26.92
CA CYS A 22 50.44 -49.19 26.71
C CYS A 22 50.14 -49.47 25.23
N SER A 23 48.99 -50.11 25.00
CA SER A 23 48.49 -50.48 23.68
C SER A 23 48.41 -49.28 22.73
N ALA A 24 48.41 -49.55 21.42
CA ALA A 24 47.91 -48.60 20.44
C ALA A 24 46.53 -48.07 20.86
N SER A 25 46.37 -46.75 20.79
CA SER A 25 45.07 -46.08 20.84
C SER A 25 44.44 -46.13 19.45
N ASP A 26 43.17 -46.51 19.38
CA ASP A 26 42.44 -46.63 18.11
C ASP A 26 42.40 -45.31 17.30
N ALA A 27 42.36 -45.45 15.98
CA ALA A 27 42.05 -44.33 15.10
C ALA A 27 40.55 -43.97 15.23
N PRO A 28 40.17 -42.68 15.22
CA PRO A 28 38.77 -42.28 15.32
C PRO A 28 37.95 -42.87 14.16
N ALA A 29 36.84 -43.51 14.51
CA ALA A 29 35.99 -44.23 13.56
C ALA A 29 35.24 -43.26 12.64
N LYS A 30 35.55 -43.30 11.34
CA LYS A 30 34.94 -42.44 10.31
C LYS A 30 33.66 -43.07 9.76
N ILE A 31 32.60 -42.27 9.63
CA ILE A 31 31.39 -42.64 8.87
C ILE A 31 31.76 -42.79 7.39
N SER A 32 31.25 -43.84 6.74
CA SER A 32 31.48 -44.09 5.30
C SER A 32 30.41 -43.41 4.43
N LEU A 33 30.80 -42.88 3.26
CA LEU A 33 29.88 -42.28 2.29
C LEU A 33 28.73 -43.25 1.93
N ASN A 34 29.04 -44.53 1.75
CA ASN A 34 28.05 -45.57 1.43
C ASN A 34 26.97 -45.71 2.52
N SER A 35 27.33 -45.50 3.80
CA SER A 35 26.39 -45.53 4.92
C SER A 35 25.42 -44.36 4.85
N VAL A 36 25.91 -43.15 4.56
CA VAL A 36 25.08 -41.95 4.39
C VAL A 36 24.14 -42.08 3.19
N GLN A 37 24.63 -42.65 2.08
CA GLN A 37 23.81 -42.98 0.91
C GLN A 37 22.70 -44.00 1.25
N ALA A 38 23.03 -45.07 1.98
CA ALA A 38 22.04 -46.05 2.43
C ALA A 38 20.97 -45.43 3.34
N TRP A 39 21.35 -44.57 4.28
CA TRP A 39 20.41 -43.83 5.14
C TRP A 39 19.49 -42.90 4.33
N ALA A 40 20.03 -42.13 3.39
CA ALA A 40 19.25 -41.22 2.55
C ALA A 40 18.25 -41.96 1.64
N VAL A 41 18.66 -43.08 1.03
CA VAL A 41 17.78 -43.94 0.22
C VAL A 41 16.69 -44.58 1.10
N LYS A 42 17.05 -45.13 2.26
CA LYS A 42 16.10 -45.74 3.20
C LYS A 42 15.05 -44.72 3.67
N LEU A 43 15.48 -43.57 4.17
CA LEU A 43 14.59 -42.47 4.59
C LEU A 43 13.64 -42.05 3.46
N GLY A 44 14.16 -41.83 2.25
CA GLY A 44 13.35 -41.46 1.09
C GLY A 44 12.30 -42.52 0.71
N THR A 45 12.66 -43.80 0.71
CA THR A 45 11.72 -44.89 0.38
C THR A 45 10.64 -45.11 1.44
N GLU A 46 10.98 -45.05 2.74
CA GLU A 46 10.00 -45.19 3.83
C GLU A 46 9.03 -44.00 3.83
N LEU A 47 9.53 -42.77 3.68
CA LEU A 47 8.71 -41.55 3.55
C LEU A 47 7.80 -41.58 2.32
N TYR A 48 8.30 -42.01 1.16
CA TYR A 48 7.51 -42.13 -0.07
C TYR A 48 6.34 -43.11 0.09
N HIS A 49 6.59 -44.31 0.62
CA HIS A 49 5.53 -45.32 0.81
C HIS A 49 4.52 -44.92 1.88
N PHE A 50 4.96 -44.25 2.95
CA PHE A 50 4.06 -43.66 3.94
C PHE A 50 3.17 -42.57 3.31
N GLY A 51 3.76 -41.67 2.52
CA GLY A 51 3.03 -40.65 1.79
C GLY A 51 2.03 -41.22 0.80
N GLU A 52 2.41 -42.24 0.03
CA GLU A 52 1.52 -42.94 -0.91
C GLU A 52 0.32 -43.57 -0.20
N PHE A 53 0.54 -44.24 0.95
CA PHE A 53 -0.50 -44.84 1.78
C PHE A 53 -1.48 -43.82 2.35
N ILE A 54 -0.99 -42.74 2.96
CA ILE A 54 -1.85 -41.72 3.59
C ILE A 54 -2.63 -40.91 2.54
N THR A 55 -1.99 -40.55 1.42
CA THR A 55 -2.60 -39.66 0.41
C THR A 55 -3.52 -40.36 -0.58
N ARG A 56 -3.46 -41.70 -0.70
CA ARG A 56 -4.24 -42.48 -1.68
C ARG A 56 -4.13 -41.93 -3.12
N LYS A 57 -2.93 -41.44 -3.52
CA LYS A 57 -2.74 -40.65 -4.76
C LYS A 57 -3.17 -41.37 -6.05
N LYS A 58 -3.15 -42.71 -6.07
CA LYS A 58 -3.68 -43.54 -7.16
C LYS A 58 -5.19 -43.38 -7.34
N GLU A 59 -5.96 -43.37 -6.25
CA GLU A 59 -7.42 -43.18 -6.30
C GLU A 59 -7.78 -41.80 -6.86
N VAL A 60 -6.98 -40.76 -6.56
CA VAL A 60 -7.11 -39.43 -7.17
C VAL A 60 -6.84 -39.49 -8.67
N GLN A 61 -5.71 -40.07 -9.08
CA GLN A 61 -5.33 -40.17 -10.50
C GLN A 61 -6.38 -40.96 -11.31
N ASP A 62 -6.92 -42.04 -10.74
CA ASP A 62 -7.95 -42.86 -11.33
C ASP A 62 -9.30 -42.13 -11.45
N SER A 63 -9.65 -41.31 -10.45
CA SER A 63 -10.87 -40.50 -10.46
C SER A 63 -10.89 -39.45 -11.57
N PHE A 64 -9.73 -38.92 -11.96
CA PHE A 64 -9.63 -37.91 -13.02
C PHE A 64 -9.45 -38.48 -14.44
N LYS A 65 -9.37 -39.82 -14.62
CA LYS A 65 -9.25 -40.48 -15.94
C LYS A 65 -10.35 -40.11 -16.94
N SER A 66 -11.54 -39.69 -16.48
CA SER A 66 -12.65 -39.24 -17.34
C SER A 66 -12.57 -37.77 -17.79
N ALA A 67 -11.59 -37.00 -17.30
CA ALA A 67 -11.50 -35.56 -17.56
C ALA A 67 -10.79 -35.27 -18.89
N GLN A 68 -11.17 -34.17 -19.55
CA GLN A 68 -10.58 -33.73 -20.81
C GLN A 68 -9.48 -32.69 -20.57
N VAL A 69 -8.43 -32.70 -21.42
CA VAL A 69 -7.29 -31.77 -21.31
C VAL A 69 -7.30 -30.77 -22.48
N GLU A 70 -7.76 -29.56 -22.18
CA GLU A 70 -7.85 -28.45 -23.13
C GLU A 70 -6.53 -27.66 -23.18
N SER A 71 -6.22 -27.09 -24.36
CA SER A 71 -5.10 -26.15 -24.51
C SER A 71 -5.54 -24.73 -24.16
N ARG A 72 -4.84 -24.09 -23.22
CA ARG A 72 -5.06 -22.69 -22.86
C ARG A 72 -4.37 -21.79 -23.88
N ASP A 73 -5.17 -21.04 -24.62
CA ASP A 73 -4.68 -19.98 -25.51
C ASP A 73 -4.55 -18.67 -24.70
N GLY A 74 -3.31 -18.23 -24.47
CA GLY A 74 -3.04 -17.05 -23.64
C GLY A 74 -3.58 -15.75 -24.25
N GLU A 75 -3.50 -15.58 -25.57
CA GLU A 75 -3.94 -14.35 -26.23
C GLU A 75 -5.46 -14.20 -26.13
N LYS A 76 -6.20 -15.28 -26.43
CA LYS A 76 -7.66 -15.31 -26.27
C LYS A 76 -8.11 -15.14 -24.81
N LEU A 77 -7.32 -15.62 -23.86
CA LEU A 77 -7.59 -15.45 -22.42
C LEU A 77 -7.51 -13.96 -22.02
N VAL A 78 -6.44 -13.25 -22.42
CA VAL A 78 -6.29 -11.82 -22.10
C VAL A 78 -7.33 -10.97 -22.84
N GLN A 79 -7.64 -11.28 -24.10
CA GLN A 79 -8.71 -10.62 -24.85
C GLN A 79 -10.07 -10.78 -24.14
N SER A 80 -10.47 -12.02 -23.81
CA SER A 80 -11.74 -12.27 -23.11
C SER A 80 -11.82 -11.61 -21.72
N MET A 81 -10.71 -11.53 -20.99
CA MET A 81 -10.66 -10.84 -19.68
C MET A 81 -10.72 -9.32 -19.85
N SER A 82 -10.01 -8.76 -20.84
CA SER A 82 -10.10 -7.34 -21.19
C SER A 82 -11.50 -6.93 -21.63
N ASP A 83 -12.22 -7.81 -22.33
CA ASP A 83 -13.59 -7.54 -22.78
C ASP A 83 -14.59 -7.56 -21.62
N ASP A 84 -14.45 -8.52 -20.69
CA ASP A 84 -15.28 -8.58 -19.47
C ASP A 84 -15.03 -7.37 -18.55
N ILE A 85 -13.77 -6.96 -18.38
CA ILE A 85 -13.40 -5.77 -17.59
C ILE A 85 -13.88 -4.48 -18.28
N ARG A 86 -13.78 -4.37 -19.61
CA ARG A 86 -14.30 -3.21 -20.37
C ARG A 86 -15.81 -3.08 -20.19
N ALA A 87 -16.57 -4.18 -20.29
CA ALA A 87 -18.03 -4.17 -20.13
C ALA A 87 -18.45 -3.67 -18.73
N MET A 88 -17.70 -4.04 -17.67
CA MET A 88 -17.88 -3.49 -16.33
C MET A 88 -17.56 -1.98 -16.30
N MET A 89 -16.40 -1.56 -16.84
CA MET A 89 -16.01 -0.14 -16.87
C MET A 89 -17.02 0.74 -17.62
N GLU A 90 -17.55 0.28 -18.76
CA GLU A 90 -18.60 0.96 -19.54
C GLU A 90 -19.89 1.17 -18.73
N LEU A 91 -20.27 0.21 -17.88
CA LEU A 91 -21.43 0.34 -16.97
C LEU A 91 -21.20 1.45 -15.93
N LYS A 92 -20.03 1.48 -15.28
CA LYS A 92 -19.69 2.51 -14.27
C LYS A 92 -19.60 3.91 -14.91
N ILE A 93 -18.95 4.02 -16.08
CA ILE A 93 -18.90 5.25 -16.89
C ILE A 93 -20.32 5.73 -17.23
N SER A 94 -21.20 4.82 -17.64
CA SER A 94 -22.59 5.13 -17.97
C SER A 94 -23.42 5.59 -16.76
N ALA A 95 -23.13 5.08 -15.56
CA ALA A 95 -23.78 5.52 -14.32
C ALA A 95 -23.35 6.95 -13.92
N VAL A 96 -22.04 7.26 -13.99
CA VAL A 96 -21.52 8.61 -13.70
C VAL A 96 -22.05 9.63 -14.71
N LYS A 97 -22.08 9.29 -16.00
CA LYS A 97 -22.63 10.19 -17.03
C LYS A 97 -24.08 10.59 -16.75
N ARG A 98 -24.93 9.66 -16.29
CA ARG A 98 -26.32 9.96 -15.89
C ARG A 98 -26.41 10.90 -14.68
N ILE A 99 -25.43 10.85 -13.76
CA ILE A 99 -25.34 11.79 -12.62
C ILE A 99 -24.90 13.18 -13.11
N VAL A 100 -23.92 13.26 -14.01
CA VAL A 100 -23.47 14.53 -14.63
C VAL A 100 -24.62 15.22 -15.37
N ASP A 101 -25.27 14.49 -16.29
CA ASP A 101 -26.39 15.00 -17.08
C ASP A 101 -27.55 15.47 -16.18
N ALA A 102 -27.85 14.74 -15.09
CA ALA A 102 -28.85 15.15 -14.11
C ALA A 102 -28.43 16.41 -13.33
N ALA A 103 -27.19 16.47 -12.83
CA ALA A 103 -26.71 17.58 -12.01
C ALA A 103 -26.68 18.92 -12.75
N GLN A 104 -26.31 18.92 -14.03
CA GLN A 104 -26.29 20.14 -14.86
C GLN A 104 -27.69 20.72 -15.06
N ASN A 105 -28.68 19.87 -15.34
CA ASN A 105 -30.07 20.28 -15.50
C ASN A 105 -30.67 20.76 -14.16
N MET A 106 -30.50 20.00 -13.08
CA MET A 106 -31.05 20.36 -11.76
C MET A 106 -30.50 21.68 -11.21
N ALA A 107 -29.21 21.95 -11.41
CA ALA A 107 -28.59 23.21 -10.99
C ALA A 107 -29.04 24.42 -11.83
N PHE A 108 -29.40 24.20 -13.11
CA PHE A 108 -29.95 25.22 -14.00
C PHE A 108 -31.42 25.52 -13.68
N ASP A 109 -32.26 24.48 -13.59
CA ASP A 109 -33.70 24.62 -13.34
C ASP A 109 -34.00 25.26 -11.97
N LYS A 110 -33.30 24.83 -10.92
CA LYS A 110 -33.45 25.38 -9.56
C LYS A 110 -32.65 26.67 -9.30
N GLN A 111 -32.08 27.32 -10.32
CA GLN A 111 -31.20 28.49 -10.14
C GLN A 111 -31.86 29.61 -9.32
N ASN A 112 -33.15 29.89 -9.52
CA ASN A 112 -33.86 31.01 -8.92
C ASN A 112 -34.78 30.61 -7.75
N GLU A 113 -34.75 29.35 -7.33
CA GLU A 113 -35.54 28.85 -6.21
C GLU A 113 -34.90 29.30 -4.88
N PRO A 114 -35.61 30.02 -3.99
CA PRO A 114 -35.11 30.31 -2.66
C PRO A 114 -35.12 29.04 -1.81
N VAL A 115 -34.11 28.87 -0.95
CA VAL A 115 -34.09 27.75 0.00
C VAL A 115 -35.11 28.02 1.12
N PRO A 116 -36.02 27.09 1.45
CA PRO A 116 -36.93 27.24 2.58
C PRO A 116 -36.20 27.37 3.91
N GLU A 117 -36.70 28.21 4.82
CA GLU A 117 -36.09 28.42 6.16
C GLU A 117 -36.16 27.15 7.05
N ASP A 118 -37.11 26.26 6.76
CA ASP A 118 -37.33 24.97 7.39
C ASP A 118 -36.63 23.80 6.67
N PHE A 119 -35.80 24.06 5.65
CA PHE A 119 -35.14 23.01 4.87
C PHE A 119 -34.20 22.14 5.73
N GLN A 120 -34.41 20.82 5.68
CA GLN A 120 -33.61 19.82 6.39
C GLN A 120 -32.96 18.81 5.41
N PHE A 121 -31.75 18.37 5.72
CA PHE A 121 -31.03 17.34 4.97
C PHE A 121 -30.44 16.28 5.92
N TYR A 122 -29.99 15.16 5.35
CA TYR A 122 -29.27 14.10 6.08
C TYR A 122 -27.80 14.48 6.20
N ASN A 123 -27.37 15.01 7.34
CA ASN A 123 -25.95 15.31 7.61
C ASN A 123 -25.24 14.02 8.07
N SER A 124 -24.26 13.55 7.30
CA SER A 124 -23.55 12.29 7.58
C SER A 124 -22.85 12.27 8.94
N LYS A 125 -22.49 13.43 9.52
CA LYS A 125 -21.83 13.55 10.83
C LYS A 125 -22.78 13.41 12.02
N GLU A 126 -24.08 13.61 11.80
CA GLU A 126 -25.12 13.68 12.84
C GLU A 126 -26.07 12.46 12.82
N MET A 127 -25.71 11.42 12.04
CA MET A 127 -26.46 10.15 11.97
C MET A 127 -26.13 9.22 13.15
N GLU A 128 -27.13 8.47 13.61
CA GLU A 128 -27.01 7.50 14.72
C GLU A 128 -26.60 6.11 14.19
N GLU A 129 -25.65 5.42 14.85
CA GLU A 129 -25.39 4.00 14.59
C GLU A 129 -26.23 3.13 15.55
N PRO A 130 -26.81 1.99 15.12
CA PRO A 130 -27.70 1.16 15.96
C PRO A 130 -27.06 0.55 17.23
N TRP A 131 -25.75 0.73 17.41
CA TRP A 131 -24.94 0.13 18.48
C TRP A 131 -24.27 1.18 19.37
N ASP A 132 -24.58 2.47 19.17
CA ASP A 132 -24.17 3.55 20.08
C ASP A 132 -24.97 3.47 21.40
N GLU A 133 -24.70 2.45 22.24
CA GLU A 133 -25.11 2.49 23.65
C GLU A 133 -24.48 3.74 24.27
N VAL A 134 -25.34 4.68 24.69
CA VAL A 134 -24.99 6.05 25.08
C VAL A 134 -23.76 6.07 25.99
N SER A 135 -22.60 6.37 25.41
CA SER A 135 -21.36 6.55 26.16
C SER A 135 -21.47 7.87 26.91
N ILE A 136 -21.93 7.81 28.17
CA ILE A 136 -22.12 8.98 29.04
C ILE A 136 -20.74 9.62 29.29
N THR A 137 -20.37 10.57 28.44
CA THR A 137 -19.19 11.43 28.60
C THR A 137 -19.37 12.20 29.90
N THR A 138 -18.64 11.77 30.93
CA THR A 138 -18.88 12.13 32.34
C THR A 138 -18.22 13.47 32.70
N THR A 139 -18.50 14.47 31.85
CA THR A 139 -18.21 15.88 32.05
C THR A 139 -19.47 16.66 31.69
N PRO A 140 -20.32 17.04 32.66
CA PRO A 140 -21.38 18.01 32.41
C PRO A 140 -20.71 19.37 32.16
N GLU A 141 -20.50 19.72 30.90
CA GLU A 141 -20.17 21.10 30.54
C GLU A 141 -21.34 21.98 31.00
N THR A 142 -21.07 22.97 31.84
CA THR A 142 -22.11 23.85 32.36
C THR A 142 -22.59 24.75 31.22
N ASP A 143 -23.88 24.69 30.90
CA ASP A 143 -24.52 25.57 29.90
C ASP A 143 -24.19 27.04 30.15
N PHE A 144 -23.24 27.58 29.40
CA PHE A 144 -23.00 29.02 29.31
C PHE A 144 -24.06 29.63 28.41
N GLY A 145 -25.25 29.83 28.99
CA GLY A 145 -26.38 30.48 28.33
C GLY A 145 -26.00 31.87 27.82
N GLN A 146 -25.76 31.99 26.51
CA GLN A 146 -25.47 33.24 25.83
C GLN A 146 -26.44 33.43 24.66
N GLU A 147 -27.34 34.40 24.80
CA GLU A 147 -28.49 34.62 23.90
C GLU A 147 -28.07 35.21 22.54
N SER A 148 -27.60 34.36 21.61
CA SER A 148 -27.42 34.75 20.20
C SER A 148 -27.44 33.56 19.21
N TRP A 149 -27.98 32.41 19.62
CA TRP A 149 -28.06 31.24 18.75
C TRP A 149 -29.14 31.40 17.68
N ILE A 150 -28.71 31.42 16.41
CA ILE A 150 -29.58 31.22 15.25
C ILE A 150 -30.26 29.85 15.44
N VAL A 151 -31.57 29.84 15.63
CA VAL A 151 -32.37 28.62 15.72
C VAL A 151 -32.37 27.96 14.33
N ARG A 152 -31.67 26.83 14.21
CA ARG A 152 -31.58 26.04 12.96
C ARG A 152 -32.51 24.83 13.08
N PRO A 153 -33.15 24.39 11.99
CA PRO A 153 -33.88 23.14 12.01
C PRO A 153 -32.89 21.96 12.18
N PRO A 154 -33.27 20.90 12.92
CA PRO A 154 -32.42 19.73 13.12
C PRO A 154 -32.20 18.94 11.82
N SER A 155 -31.11 18.16 11.78
CA SER A 155 -30.86 17.16 10.73
C SER A 155 -31.97 16.11 10.67
N LYS A 156 -32.25 15.56 9.49
CA LYS A 156 -33.19 14.43 9.35
C LYS A 156 -32.59 13.18 10.02
N ASN A 157 -33.19 12.68 11.11
CA ASN A 157 -32.77 11.42 11.77
C ASN A 157 -32.87 10.23 10.80
N ALA A 158 -31.93 9.31 10.91
CA ALA A 158 -31.74 8.21 9.96
C ALA A 158 -31.07 7.01 10.60
N HIS A 159 -31.75 5.86 10.61
CA HIS A 159 -31.14 4.58 11.00
C HIS A 159 -30.39 3.95 9.82
N THR A 160 -29.23 3.36 10.12
CA THR A 160 -28.37 2.64 9.18
C THR A 160 -28.40 1.13 9.46
N GLN A 161 -28.12 0.31 8.45
CA GLN A 161 -28.07 -1.15 8.56
C GLN A 161 -26.77 -1.67 7.94
N GLN A 162 -26.11 -2.64 8.57
CA GLN A 162 -24.86 -3.22 8.06
C GLN A 162 -25.13 -3.94 6.73
N ASN A 163 -24.40 -3.57 5.68
CA ASN A 163 -24.55 -4.17 4.36
C ASN A 163 -23.22 -4.83 3.91
N PRO A 164 -23.17 -6.16 3.75
CA PRO A 164 -21.97 -6.86 3.28
C PRO A 164 -21.46 -6.47 1.89
N HIS A 165 -22.31 -5.86 1.02
CA HIS A 165 -21.82 -5.28 -0.24
C HIS A 165 -20.90 -4.08 -0.01
N PHE A 166 -21.18 -3.29 1.04
CA PHE A 166 -20.36 -2.17 1.49
C PHE A 166 -19.43 -2.60 2.64
N SER A 167 -18.83 -3.79 2.56
CA SER A 167 -17.84 -4.29 3.53
C SER A 167 -18.35 -4.31 4.99
N ASN A 168 -19.64 -4.62 5.19
CA ASN A 168 -20.35 -4.56 6.48
C ASN A 168 -20.48 -3.16 7.12
N ILE A 169 -20.18 -2.09 6.39
CA ILE A 169 -20.41 -0.71 6.84
C ILE A 169 -21.92 -0.50 7.03
N PRO A 170 -22.35 0.18 8.12
CA PRO A 170 -23.75 0.54 8.33
C PRO A 170 -24.16 1.66 7.36
N VAL A 171 -25.09 1.36 6.46
CA VAL A 171 -25.57 2.26 5.38
C VAL A 171 -27.09 2.29 5.30
N ASN A 172 -27.66 3.23 4.55
CA ASN A 172 -29.07 3.22 4.17
C ASN A 172 -29.23 3.46 2.65
N THR A 173 -29.87 2.51 1.96
CA THR A 173 -30.04 2.51 0.49
C THR A 173 -31.25 3.31 -0.01
N ASN A 174 -32.05 3.90 0.87
CA ASN A 174 -33.27 4.62 0.48
C ASN A 174 -33.06 6.12 0.20
N PHE A 175 -31.91 6.69 0.56
CA PHE A 175 -31.54 8.10 0.38
C PHE A 175 -30.01 8.27 0.38
N SER A 176 -29.52 9.46 0.04
CA SER A 176 -28.11 9.84 0.19
C SER A 176 -27.89 10.70 1.44
N SER A 177 -26.65 10.79 1.93
CA SER A 177 -26.27 11.75 2.97
C SER A 177 -25.21 12.73 2.49
N VAL A 178 -25.16 13.88 3.17
CA VAL A 178 -24.28 14.99 2.86
C VAL A 178 -23.16 15.06 3.90
N HIS A 179 -21.92 14.92 3.43
CA HIS A 179 -20.73 15.29 4.19
C HIS A 179 -20.39 16.76 3.93
N VAL A 180 -20.14 17.50 5.00
CA VAL A 180 -19.59 18.86 4.95
C VAL A 180 -18.26 18.86 5.71
N PRO A 181 -17.14 19.27 5.09
CA PRO A 181 -15.83 19.21 5.72
C PRO A 181 -15.71 20.27 6.82
N THR A 182 -14.88 20.01 7.82
CA THR A 182 -14.85 20.79 9.09
C THR A 182 -14.40 22.26 8.92
N ASN A 183 -13.84 22.60 7.76
CA ASN A 183 -13.47 23.96 7.33
C ASN A 183 -14.61 24.73 6.61
N VAL A 184 -15.72 24.09 6.25
CA VAL A 184 -16.82 24.70 5.47
C VAL A 184 -18.10 24.80 6.32
N TYR A 185 -18.73 25.98 6.30
CA TYR A 185 -19.98 26.19 7.02
C TYR A 185 -21.19 25.73 6.21
N ALA A 186 -21.86 24.66 6.65
CA ALA A 186 -22.98 24.04 5.94
C ALA A 186 -24.14 25.00 5.60
N TRP A 187 -24.40 25.98 6.48
CA TRP A 187 -25.48 26.97 6.35
C TRP A 187 -25.03 28.26 5.63
N ALA A 188 -23.86 28.28 4.99
CA ALA A 188 -23.47 29.39 4.12
C ALA A 188 -24.39 29.44 2.89
N PRO A 189 -24.83 30.63 2.40
CA PRO A 189 -25.83 30.74 1.33
C PRO A 189 -25.50 29.97 0.04
N GLU A 190 -24.23 29.93 -0.39
CA GLU A 190 -23.82 29.14 -1.56
C GLU A 190 -23.78 27.62 -1.28
N VAL A 191 -23.49 27.20 -0.04
CA VAL A 191 -23.43 25.78 0.36
C VAL A 191 -24.83 25.22 0.51
N ILE A 192 -25.71 25.87 1.28
CA ILE A 192 -27.07 25.36 1.52
C ILE A 192 -27.93 25.35 0.26
N LYS A 193 -27.76 26.34 -0.63
CA LYS A 193 -28.37 26.34 -1.97
C LYS A 193 -27.87 25.17 -2.83
N GLY A 194 -26.58 24.86 -2.73
CA GLY A 194 -25.99 23.68 -3.36
C GLY A 194 -26.62 22.38 -2.87
N ILE A 195 -26.76 22.23 -1.55
CA ILE A 195 -27.39 21.07 -0.92
C ILE A 195 -28.86 20.94 -1.37
N HIS A 196 -29.60 22.06 -1.42
CA HIS A 196 -31.02 22.06 -1.82
C HIS A 196 -31.25 21.59 -3.27
N TRP A 197 -30.52 22.10 -4.28
CA TRP A 197 -30.74 21.63 -5.65
C TRP A 197 -30.25 20.18 -5.84
N SER A 198 -29.23 19.75 -5.10
CA SER A 198 -28.68 18.40 -5.20
C SER A 198 -29.64 17.29 -4.73
N GLU A 199 -30.75 17.61 -4.03
CA GLU A 199 -31.73 16.61 -3.58
C GLU A 199 -32.42 15.86 -4.73
N GLY A 200 -32.47 16.44 -5.94
CA GLY A 200 -32.95 15.75 -7.14
C GLY A 200 -32.11 14.52 -7.55
N LEU A 201 -30.82 14.49 -7.17
CA LEU A 201 -29.88 13.42 -7.56
C LEU A 201 -30.18 12.06 -6.91
N ASP A 202 -30.89 12.04 -5.78
CA ASP A 202 -31.17 10.79 -5.05
C ASP A 202 -31.95 9.79 -5.89
N THR A 203 -32.88 10.29 -6.71
CA THR A 203 -33.61 9.48 -7.68
C THR A 203 -32.68 8.80 -8.69
N HIS A 204 -31.64 9.50 -9.15
CA HIS A 204 -30.65 8.98 -10.10
C HIS A 204 -29.68 8.00 -9.44
N PHE A 205 -29.23 8.26 -8.21
CA PHE A 205 -28.39 7.33 -7.46
C PHE A 205 -29.09 5.99 -7.18
N ILE A 206 -30.36 6.03 -6.76
CA ILE A 206 -31.18 4.85 -6.51
C ILE A 206 -31.43 4.08 -7.83
N ASN A 207 -31.85 4.76 -8.89
CA ASN A 207 -32.08 4.14 -10.20
C ASN A 207 -30.79 3.51 -10.77
N ASN A 208 -29.63 4.14 -10.55
CA ASN A 208 -28.34 3.58 -10.92
C ASN A 208 -28.06 2.26 -10.18
N TYR A 209 -28.18 2.24 -8.85
CA TYR A 209 -27.93 1.04 -8.03
C TYR A 209 -28.95 -0.09 -8.30
N GLN A 210 -30.20 0.25 -8.66
CA GLN A 210 -31.17 -0.74 -9.15
C GLN A 210 -30.84 -1.28 -10.55
N SER A 211 -30.09 -0.52 -11.37
CA SER A 211 -29.67 -0.95 -12.72
C SER A 211 -28.34 -1.70 -12.75
N ASP A 212 -27.45 -1.44 -11.79
CA ASP A 212 -26.23 -2.19 -11.53
C ASP A 212 -26.01 -2.30 -10.01
N PRO A 213 -26.46 -3.39 -9.37
CA PRO A 213 -26.23 -3.63 -7.94
C PRO A 213 -24.75 -3.89 -7.58
N THR A 214 -23.84 -3.96 -8.56
CA THR A 214 -22.39 -4.01 -8.30
C THR A 214 -21.76 -2.63 -8.16
N LEU A 215 -22.50 -1.53 -8.39
CA LEU A 215 -22.07 -0.19 -8.00
C LEU A 215 -21.80 -0.12 -6.50
N SER A 216 -20.66 0.48 -6.11
CA SER A 216 -20.36 0.80 -4.72
C SER A 216 -20.81 2.23 -4.39
N TRP A 217 -19.91 3.10 -3.94
CA TRP A 217 -20.22 4.50 -3.66
C TRP A 217 -20.49 5.28 -4.94
N GLN A 218 -21.56 6.07 -4.94
CA GLN A 218 -21.85 7.10 -5.95
C GLN A 218 -21.85 8.45 -5.26
N TYR A 219 -21.21 9.46 -5.83
CA TYR A 219 -21.13 10.78 -5.20
C TYR A 219 -21.07 11.95 -6.18
N PHE A 220 -21.44 13.11 -5.66
CA PHE A 220 -21.22 14.43 -6.24
C PHE A 220 -20.50 15.30 -5.19
N GLY A 221 -19.27 15.70 -5.50
CA GLY A 221 -18.52 16.70 -4.71
C GLY A 221 -18.68 18.08 -5.32
N SER A 222 -19.18 19.04 -4.55
CA SER A 222 -19.35 20.43 -4.98
C SER A 222 -18.02 21.21 -4.96
N SER A 223 -17.86 22.20 -5.84
CA SER A 223 -16.79 23.20 -5.71
C SER A 223 -16.89 24.03 -4.41
N THR A 224 -18.09 24.16 -3.84
CA THR A 224 -18.30 24.74 -2.49
C THR A 224 -17.88 23.82 -1.33
N GLY A 225 -17.44 22.59 -1.62
CA GLY A 225 -16.75 21.69 -0.68
C GLY A 225 -17.61 20.63 0.01
N PHE A 226 -18.94 20.73 -0.04
CA PHE A 226 -19.80 19.62 0.42
C PHE A 226 -19.77 18.44 -0.56
N MET A 227 -19.96 17.23 -0.05
CA MET A 227 -20.15 16.01 -0.84
C MET A 227 -21.53 15.42 -0.54
N ARG A 228 -22.31 15.10 -1.57
CA ARG A 228 -23.48 14.21 -1.46
C ARG A 228 -23.07 12.81 -1.90
N HIS A 229 -23.30 11.79 -1.06
CA HIS A 229 -22.91 10.40 -1.35
C HIS A 229 -24.02 9.39 -1.05
N TYR A 230 -24.09 8.36 -1.89
CA TYR A 230 -25.07 7.28 -1.83
C TYR A 230 -24.38 5.92 -1.84
N PRO A 231 -24.84 4.93 -1.04
CA PRO A 231 -25.90 5.04 -0.02
C PRO A 231 -25.48 5.93 1.17
N ALA A 232 -26.43 6.40 1.96
CA ALA A 232 -26.15 7.23 3.13
C ALA A 232 -25.39 6.46 4.22
N LEU A 233 -24.37 7.06 4.83
CA LEU A 233 -23.57 6.46 5.92
C LEU A 233 -23.25 7.46 7.05
N LYS A 234 -23.00 6.97 8.28
CA LYS A 234 -22.51 7.77 9.42
C LYS A 234 -21.01 8.05 9.25
N TRP A 235 -20.64 9.30 9.04
CA TRP A 235 -19.24 9.69 8.82
C TRP A 235 -18.47 9.71 10.14
N ARG A 236 -17.61 8.72 10.34
CA ARG A 236 -16.80 8.58 11.56
C ARG A 236 -15.70 9.64 11.58
N ALA A 237 -15.69 10.46 12.61
CA ALA A 237 -14.86 11.66 12.71
C ALA A 237 -13.63 11.51 13.63
N ASP A 238 -13.38 10.33 14.21
CA ASP A 238 -12.37 10.14 15.24
C ASP A 238 -10.93 10.10 14.68
N PRO A 239 -9.96 10.85 15.25
CA PRO A 239 -10.12 11.86 16.31
C PRO A 239 -10.51 13.26 15.78
N VAL A 240 -10.29 13.55 14.49
CA VAL A 240 -10.78 14.76 13.80
C VAL A 240 -11.08 14.42 12.33
N ASP A 241 -12.24 14.82 11.81
CA ASP A 241 -12.52 14.75 10.38
C ASP A 241 -11.71 15.78 9.58
N ILE A 242 -10.73 15.27 8.83
CA ILE A 242 -9.85 16.02 7.93
C ILE A 242 -10.20 15.85 6.45
N TYR A 243 -11.32 15.19 6.12
CA TYR A 243 -11.69 14.93 4.73
C TYR A 243 -12.23 16.20 4.07
N ASP A 244 -11.68 16.60 2.92
CA ASP A 244 -12.25 17.61 2.02
C ASP A 244 -12.26 17.01 0.60
N CYS A 245 -13.45 16.88 0.01
CA CYS A 245 -13.64 16.20 -1.28
C CYS A 245 -12.79 16.82 -2.40
N ARG A 246 -12.53 18.14 -2.35
CA ARG A 246 -11.79 18.90 -3.36
C ARG A 246 -10.30 18.56 -3.38
N THR A 247 -9.77 17.99 -2.29
CA THR A 247 -8.36 17.57 -2.16
C THR A 247 -8.10 16.13 -2.61
N ARG A 248 -9.12 15.43 -3.14
CA ARG A 248 -9.01 14.02 -3.56
C ARG A 248 -8.63 13.92 -5.04
N ALA A 249 -7.85 12.90 -5.38
CA ALA A 249 -7.38 12.67 -6.75
C ALA A 249 -8.53 12.61 -7.77
N TRP A 250 -9.61 11.89 -7.45
CA TRP A 250 -10.80 11.77 -8.30
C TRP A 250 -11.45 13.12 -8.61
N TYR A 251 -11.37 14.10 -7.70
CA TYR A 251 -11.86 15.45 -7.91
C TYR A 251 -10.84 16.24 -8.74
N MET A 252 -9.59 16.28 -8.27
CA MET A 252 -8.51 17.09 -8.86
C MET A 252 -8.20 16.74 -10.31
N GLU A 253 -8.08 15.45 -10.64
CA GLU A 253 -7.71 14.96 -11.98
C GLU A 253 -8.85 15.12 -12.99
N ALA A 254 -10.11 15.28 -12.54
CA ALA A 254 -11.27 15.56 -13.38
C ALA A 254 -11.62 17.06 -13.47
N ALA A 255 -11.34 17.84 -12.42
CA ALA A 255 -11.60 19.28 -12.36
C ALA A 255 -10.59 20.10 -13.20
N ALA A 256 -9.34 19.65 -13.32
CA ALA A 256 -8.28 20.36 -14.03
C ALA A 256 -7.50 19.42 -14.97
N SER A 257 -7.13 19.91 -16.16
CA SER A 257 -6.17 19.23 -17.03
C SER A 257 -4.74 19.30 -16.46
N PRO A 258 -3.86 18.31 -16.75
CA PRO A 258 -2.50 18.22 -16.19
C PRO A 258 -1.68 19.52 -16.28
N LYS A 259 -0.83 19.76 -15.28
CA LYS A 259 -0.14 21.04 -15.09
C LYS A 259 1.36 20.90 -14.77
N ASP A 260 2.16 21.74 -15.43
CA ASP A 260 3.54 22.07 -15.09
C ASP A 260 3.53 23.31 -14.18
N VAL A 261 4.02 23.20 -12.94
CA VAL A 261 3.90 24.26 -11.91
C VAL A 261 5.27 24.62 -11.32
N ILE A 262 5.60 25.91 -11.30
CA ILE A 262 6.72 26.41 -10.49
C ILE A 262 6.17 27.19 -9.30
N ILE A 263 6.57 26.81 -8.09
CA ILE A 263 6.24 27.54 -6.86
C ILE A 263 7.46 28.38 -6.48
N LEU A 264 7.28 29.70 -6.46
CA LEU A 264 8.29 30.67 -6.04
C LEU A 264 8.00 31.12 -4.61
N VAL A 265 8.91 30.82 -3.69
CA VAL A 265 8.78 31.11 -2.26
C VAL A 265 9.78 32.19 -1.85
N ASP A 266 9.26 33.32 -1.39
CA ASP A 266 10.06 34.38 -0.80
C ASP A 266 10.72 33.89 0.50
N ARG A 267 12.05 33.95 0.58
CA ARG A 267 12.83 33.63 1.79
C ARG A 267 13.55 34.86 2.35
N SER A 268 13.15 36.07 1.99
CA SER A 268 13.77 37.29 2.52
C SER A 268 13.51 37.50 4.02
N GLY A 269 14.28 38.39 4.65
CA GLY A 269 14.18 38.65 6.10
C GLY A 269 12.78 39.10 6.57
N SER A 270 11.94 39.69 5.71
CA SER A 270 10.56 40.08 6.04
C SER A 270 9.63 38.89 6.29
N MET A 271 9.99 37.69 5.79
CA MET A 271 9.20 36.47 5.94
C MET A 271 9.44 35.76 7.28
N THR A 272 10.40 36.22 8.10
CA THR A 272 10.75 35.62 9.40
C THR A 272 9.53 35.46 10.33
N GLY A 273 9.45 34.33 11.05
CA GLY A 273 8.38 34.05 12.01
C GLY A 273 7.07 33.58 11.34
N GLN A 274 5.93 34.14 11.77
CA GLN A 274 4.60 33.66 11.37
C GLN A 274 4.36 33.65 9.85
N ARG A 275 5.01 34.55 9.11
CA ARG A 275 4.91 34.61 7.64
C ARG A 275 5.51 33.37 6.98
N ARG A 276 6.68 32.90 7.43
CA ARG A 276 7.31 31.64 7.00
C ARG A 276 6.40 30.45 7.26
N ASP A 277 5.77 30.40 8.44
CA ASP A 277 4.86 29.30 8.79
C ASP A 277 3.60 29.29 7.91
N ILE A 278 3.01 30.46 7.63
CA ILE A 278 1.90 30.59 6.68
C ILE A 278 2.36 30.19 5.26
N ALA A 279 3.52 30.65 4.79
CA ALA A 279 4.06 30.31 3.46
C ALA A 279 4.29 28.81 3.31
N LYS A 280 4.91 28.18 4.31
CA LYS A 280 5.07 26.71 4.43
C LYS A 280 3.73 25.98 4.33
N HIS A 281 2.69 26.47 5.02
CA HIS A 281 1.35 25.91 4.91
C HIS A 281 0.67 26.18 3.56
N VAL A 282 0.92 27.33 2.91
CA VAL A 282 0.45 27.61 1.53
C VAL A 282 1.05 26.60 0.57
N VAL A 283 2.38 26.46 0.52
CA VAL A 283 3.08 25.50 -0.34
C VAL A 283 2.62 24.07 -0.06
N THR A 284 2.48 23.69 1.22
CA THR A 284 1.99 22.35 1.59
C THR A 284 0.59 22.05 1.05
N ASN A 285 -0.34 23.03 1.13
CA ASN A 285 -1.69 22.85 0.59
C ASN A 285 -1.74 22.94 -0.95
N ILE A 286 -0.83 23.69 -1.60
CA ILE A 286 -0.67 23.65 -3.08
C ILE A 286 -0.19 22.26 -3.52
N LEU A 287 0.87 21.74 -2.88
CA LEU A 287 1.41 20.40 -3.13
C LEU A 287 0.45 19.25 -2.75
N ASP A 288 -0.68 19.55 -2.09
CA ASP A 288 -1.78 18.60 -1.84
C ASP A 288 -2.81 18.56 -2.99
N THR A 289 -2.71 19.45 -3.99
CA THR A 289 -3.59 19.53 -5.18
C THR A 289 -2.94 19.04 -6.49
N LEU A 290 -1.80 18.36 -6.38
CA LEU A 290 -1.06 17.83 -7.52
C LEU A 290 -1.32 16.33 -7.67
N GLY A 291 -1.68 15.91 -8.88
CA GLY A 291 -1.90 14.50 -9.23
C GLY A 291 -0.68 13.84 -9.85
N ASN A 292 -0.70 12.52 -10.03
CA ASN A 292 0.43 11.76 -10.58
C ASN A 292 0.81 12.16 -12.01
N ASN A 293 -0.05 12.89 -12.73
CA ASN A 293 0.21 13.38 -14.09
C ASN A 293 0.79 14.81 -14.13
N ASP A 294 0.89 15.49 -12.99
CA ASP A 294 1.41 16.85 -12.86
C ASP A 294 2.93 16.89 -12.63
N PHE A 295 3.53 18.04 -12.92
CA PHE A 295 4.95 18.31 -12.71
C PHE A 295 5.13 19.58 -11.86
N VAL A 296 6.13 19.56 -10.97
CA VAL A 296 6.38 20.66 -10.03
C VAL A 296 7.87 20.88 -9.77
N ASN A 297 8.25 22.12 -9.46
CA ASN A 297 9.43 22.40 -8.64
C ASN A 297 9.12 23.56 -7.67
N VAL A 298 9.86 23.63 -6.56
CA VAL A 298 9.74 24.64 -5.50
C VAL A 298 11.09 25.34 -5.34
N MET A 299 11.14 26.59 -5.77
CA MET A 299 12.32 27.45 -5.69
C MET A 299 12.12 28.46 -4.56
N THR A 300 13.13 28.60 -3.71
CA THR A 300 13.23 29.70 -2.75
C THR A 300 14.06 30.83 -3.35
N PHE A 301 13.76 32.09 -3.01
CA PHE A 301 14.58 33.22 -3.48
C PHE A 301 14.82 34.28 -2.40
N ALA A 302 16.08 34.69 -2.29
CA ALA A 302 16.58 35.89 -1.62
C ALA A 302 17.29 36.73 -2.68
N ASP A 303 18.58 37.07 -2.54
CA ASP A 303 19.34 37.66 -3.64
C ASP A 303 19.60 36.60 -4.75
N THR A 304 19.96 35.39 -4.33
CA THR A 304 20.01 34.17 -5.15
C THR A 304 18.66 33.45 -5.24
N VAL A 305 18.50 32.60 -6.26
CA VAL A 305 17.38 31.68 -6.45
C VAL A 305 17.90 30.26 -6.33
N GLU A 306 17.27 29.44 -5.48
CA GLU A 306 17.73 28.09 -5.14
C GLU A 306 16.54 27.12 -5.01
N GLU A 307 16.58 26.01 -5.73
CA GLU A 307 15.71 24.85 -5.55
C GLU A 307 15.80 24.29 -4.12
N ILE A 308 14.65 24.06 -3.47
CA ILE A 308 14.64 23.67 -2.06
C ILE A 308 15.12 22.22 -1.81
N VAL A 309 15.17 21.40 -2.86
CA VAL A 309 15.75 20.06 -2.86
C VAL A 309 16.91 20.04 -3.88
N PRO A 310 18.18 19.92 -3.46
CA PRO A 310 19.32 20.05 -4.36
C PRO A 310 19.33 19.09 -5.56
N CYS A 311 18.82 17.86 -5.40
CA CYS A 311 18.77 16.88 -6.49
C CYS A 311 17.69 17.18 -7.56
N PHE A 312 16.90 18.26 -7.41
CA PHE A 312 15.89 18.74 -8.36
C PHE A 312 16.31 20.05 -9.07
N GLU A 313 17.60 20.41 -9.01
CA GLU A 313 18.22 21.49 -9.79
C GLU A 313 17.81 21.43 -11.27
N ASP A 314 17.56 22.59 -11.89
CA ASP A 314 17.32 22.80 -13.32
C ASP A 314 16.18 21.96 -13.95
N SER A 315 15.29 21.39 -13.14
CA SER A 315 14.29 20.42 -13.60
C SER A 315 12.94 20.52 -12.89
N LEU A 316 11.89 19.98 -13.53
CA LEU A 316 10.58 19.75 -12.90
C LEU A 316 10.43 18.26 -12.58
N VAL A 317 10.00 17.94 -11.35
CA VAL A 317 9.74 16.57 -10.91
C VAL A 317 8.28 16.18 -11.12
N GLN A 318 8.03 14.91 -11.41
CA GLN A 318 6.66 14.36 -11.42
C GLN A 318 6.08 14.41 -10.00
N ALA A 319 4.83 14.85 -9.85
CA ALA A 319 4.16 15.05 -8.56
C ALA A 319 3.65 13.73 -7.92
N THR A 320 4.55 12.76 -7.73
CA THR A 320 4.26 11.51 -7.00
C THR A 320 4.18 11.74 -5.49
N LEU A 321 3.48 10.89 -4.74
CA LEU A 321 3.43 10.99 -3.28
C LEU A 321 4.81 10.91 -2.61
N GLY A 322 5.80 10.26 -3.24
CA GLY A 322 7.19 10.25 -2.78
C GLY A 322 7.86 11.62 -2.94
N ASN A 323 7.82 12.19 -4.15
CA ASN A 323 8.46 13.47 -4.46
C ASN A 323 7.80 14.63 -3.70
N LEU A 324 6.46 14.62 -3.60
CA LEU A 324 5.70 15.60 -2.82
C LEU A 324 5.96 15.49 -1.31
N ARG A 325 6.29 14.30 -0.79
CA ARG A 325 6.70 14.09 0.60
C ARG A 325 8.10 14.65 0.86
N GLU A 326 9.02 14.54 -0.10
CA GLU A 326 10.37 15.10 0.01
C GLU A 326 10.36 16.64 -0.01
N LEU A 327 9.65 17.25 -0.97
CA LEU A 327 9.47 18.70 -1.04
C LEU A 327 8.88 19.29 0.26
N LYS A 328 7.90 18.60 0.87
CA LYS A 328 7.29 19.02 2.14
C LYS A 328 8.26 18.95 3.34
N LEU A 329 9.28 18.11 3.30
CA LEU A 329 10.33 18.01 4.34
C LEU A 329 11.43 19.04 4.14
N ALA A 330 11.78 19.35 2.90
CA ALA A 330 12.68 20.46 2.60
C ALA A 330 12.08 21.80 3.08
N MET A 331 10.77 21.99 2.90
CA MET A 331 9.99 23.10 3.47
C MET A 331 9.95 23.14 5.01
N ASP A 332 10.43 22.12 5.73
CA ASP A 332 10.61 22.19 7.20
C ASP A 332 11.85 23.00 7.61
N ASN A 333 12.89 23.03 6.77
CA ASN A 333 14.26 23.38 7.17
C ASN A 333 14.77 24.73 6.62
N PHE A 334 14.05 25.41 5.72
CA PHE A 334 14.58 26.62 5.08
C PHE A 334 14.63 27.84 6.02
N GLU A 335 15.72 28.60 5.90
CA GLU A 335 15.96 29.83 6.64
C GLU A 335 15.51 31.07 5.85
N THR A 336 15.30 32.18 6.58
CA THR A 336 14.91 33.47 6.01
C THR A 336 16.01 34.49 6.20
N GLN A 337 16.64 34.94 5.10
CA GLN A 337 17.83 35.80 5.08
C GLN A 337 17.76 36.81 3.91
N GLU A 338 18.53 37.91 3.99
CA GLU A 338 18.70 38.90 2.92
C GLU A 338 17.40 39.56 2.36
N ILE A 339 17.40 39.99 1.09
CA ILE A 339 16.37 40.79 0.39
C ILE A 339 15.91 40.03 -0.85
N ALA A 340 14.61 40.07 -1.18
CA ALA A 340 14.01 39.29 -2.28
C ALA A 340 14.27 39.87 -3.69
N ASN A 341 14.96 39.10 -4.55
CA ASN A 341 15.23 39.41 -5.96
C ASN A 341 14.20 38.75 -6.89
N PHE A 342 13.01 39.35 -6.98
CA PHE A 342 11.92 38.87 -7.85
C PHE A 342 12.29 38.83 -9.34
N SER A 343 13.24 39.66 -9.80
CA SER A 343 13.64 39.69 -11.21
C SER A 343 14.38 38.41 -11.62
N ALA A 344 15.32 37.94 -10.78
CA ALA A 344 15.98 36.67 -10.95
C ALA A 344 14.97 35.51 -10.88
N ALA A 345 14.14 35.47 -9.83
CA ALA A 345 13.16 34.40 -9.60
C ALA A 345 12.14 34.23 -10.74
N LEU A 346 11.54 35.33 -11.22
CA LEU A 346 10.60 35.28 -12.34
C LEU A 346 11.29 34.89 -13.65
N THR A 347 12.50 35.39 -13.91
CA THR A 347 13.26 35.03 -15.12
C THR A 347 13.58 33.55 -15.14
N ARG A 348 14.10 33.00 -14.03
CA ARG A 348 14.42 31.57 -13.89
C ARG A 348 13.19 30.67 -14.10
N ALA A 349 12.05 31.05 -13.53
CA ALA A 349 10.80 30.31 -13.70
C ALA A 349 10.32 30.30 -15.17
N PHE A 350 10.44 31.41 -15.90
CA PHE A 350 10.08 31.45 -17.32
C PHE A 350 11.03 30.64 -18.21
N GLU A 351 12.33 30.67 -17.92
CA GLU A 351 13.34 29.84 -18.62
C GLU A 351 13.05 28.34 -18.46
N LEU A 352 12.82 27.87 -17.23
CA LEU A 352 12.55 26.45 -16.97
C LEU A 352 11.23 25.97 -17.61
N LEU A 353 10.17 26.79 -17.56
CA LEU A 353 8.92 26.47 -18.26
C LEU A 353 9.07 26.49 -19.79
N GLU A 354 9.95 27.33 -20.35
CA GLU A 354 10.25 27.35 -21.79
C GLU A 354 11.03 26.12 -22.24
N ILE A 355 11.99 25.64 -21.44
CA ILE A 355 12.70 24.37 -21.67
C ILE A 355 11.70 23.20 -21.72
N TYR A 356 10.82 23.09 -20.72
CA TYR A 356 9.86 21.99 -20.62
C TYR A 356 8.78 22.02 -21.71
N ARG A 357 8.38 23.23 -22.15
CA ARG A 357 7.47 23.47 -23.28
C ARG A 357 8.06 23.00 -24.63
N ASN A 358 9.36 23.13 -24.82
CA ASN A 358 10.03 22.76 -26.07
C ASN A 358 10.48 21.29 -26.08
N ASN A 359 11.01 20.78 -24.96
CA ASN A 359 11.62 19.45 -24.89
C ASN A 359 10.61 18.32 -24.55
N SER A 360 9.33 18.64 -24.33
CA SER A 360 8.21 17.70 -24.11
C SER A 360 8.30 16.80 -22.85
N GLY A 361 9.25 17.01 -21.96
CA GLY A 361 9.46 16.17 -20.76
C GLY A 361 8.36 16.28 -19.68
N GLY A 362 7.64 17.41 -19.61
CA GLY A 362 6.64 17.70 -18.60
C GLY A 362 5.22 17.18 -18.90
N ALA A 363 4.22 17.78 -18.27
CA ALA A 363 2.81 17.58 -18.58
C ALA A 363 2.45 18.14 -19.97
N ASN A 364 3.16 19.17 -20.45
CA ASN A 364 3.01 19.79 -21.78
C ASN A 364 1.57 20.27 -22.06
N CYS A 365 0.87 20.69 -21.01
CA CYS A 365 -0.55 21.01 -21.05
C CYS A 365 -0.83 22.41 -20.49
N ASN A 366 -1.15 22.54 -19.20
CA ASN A 366 -1.19 23.83 -18.51
C ASN A 366 0.20 24.17 -17.96
N GLN A 367 0.59 25.45 -18.00
CA GLN A 367 1.79 25.96 -17.33
C GLN A 367 1.40 27.05 -16.33
N ALA A 368 1.92 27.00 -15.10
CA ALA A 368 1.62 27.96 -14.06
C ALA A 368 2.83 28.34 -13.20
N ILE A 369 2.86 29.61 -12.76
CA ILE A 369 3.77 30.11 -11.73
C ILE A 369 2.91 30.49 -10.51
N MET A 370 3.32 30.07 -9.32
CA MET A 370 2.66 30.37 -8.05
C MET A 370 3.64 31.13 -7.14
N LEU A 371 3.46 32.45 -7.03
CA LEU A 371 4.31 33.34 -6.23
C LEU A 371 3.76 33.48 -4.81
N VAL A 372 4.60 33.26 -3.80
CA VAL A 372 4.27 33.33 -2.36
C VAL A 372 5.21 34.32 -1.67
N THR A 373 4.69 35.45 -1.18
CA THR A 373 5.49 36.59 -0.65
C THR A 373 4.65 37.47 0.29
N ASP A 374 5.29 38.34 1.09
CA ASP A 374 4.62 39.35 1.90
C ASP A 374 4.43 40.71 1.20
N GLY A 375 5.11 40.97 0.08
CA GLY A 375 4.97 42.21 -0.70
C GLY A 375 5.88 42.27 -1.93
N VAL A 376 5.51 43.07 -2.94
CA VAL A 376 6.27 43.19 -4.20
C VAL A 376 6.46 44.67 -4.55
N PRO A 377 7.67 45.14 -4.91
CA PRO A 377 7.95 46.58 -5.04
C PRO A 377 7.33 47.25 -6.27
N TYR A 378 7.09 46.51 -7.36
CA TYR A 378 6.40 46.96 -8.58
C TYR A 378 5.95 45.76 -9.43
N ASN A 379 5.09 45.99 -10.42
CA ASN A 379 4.42 44.92 -11.19
C ASN A 379 5.26 44.11 -12.22
N TYR A 380 6.57 44.38 -12.37
CA TYR A 380 7.47 43.68 -13.32
C TYR A 380 6.95 43.50 -14.77
N LYS A 381 6.10 44.41 -15.28
CA LYS A 381 5.44 44.32 -16.60
C LYS A 381 6.34 43.92 -17.76
N GLU A 382 7.57 44.43 -17.82
CA GLU A 382 8.55 44.15 -18.89
C GLU A 382 8.90 42.66 -19.00
N ILE A 383 8.94 41.93 -17.88
CA ILE A 383 9.22 40.49 -17.86
C ILE A 383 8.05 39.71 -18.49
N PHE A 384 6.81 40.09 -18.17
CA PHE A 384 5.61 39.46 -18.73
C PHE A 384 5.43 39.76 -20.22
N GLU A 385 5.78 40.97 -20.67
CA GLU A 385 5.82 41.33 -22.10
C GLU A 385 6.86 40.51 -22.87
N LYS A 386 8.06 40.34 -22.30
CA LYS A 386 9.16 39.59 -22.93
C LYS A 386 8.89 38.08 -23.01
N PHE A 387 8.46 37.46 -21.91
CA PHE A 387 8.39 36.00 -21.78
C PHE A 387 6.99 35.40 -21.93
N ASN A 388 5.92 36.13 -21.60
CA ASN A 388 4.58 35.55 -21.52
C ASN A 388 3.67 35.97 -22.68
N TRP A 389 3.47 37.27 -22.89
CA TRP A 389 2.46 37.80 -23.83
C TRP A 389 2.82 37.61 -25.31
N LYS A 390 4.03 37.12 -25.59
CA LYS A 390 4.51 36.67 -26.91
C LYS A 390 3.82 35.38 -27.39
N TYR A 391 3.24 34.58 -26.48
CA TYR A 391 2.74 33.24 -26.77
C TYR A 391 1.20 33.14 -26.68
N ASP A 392 0.59 32.48 -27.66
CA ASP A 392 -0.87 32.23 -27.75
C ASP A 392 -1.42 31.39 -26.57
N THR A 393 -0.54 30.58 -25.97
CA THR A 393 -0.79 29.89 -24.69
C THR A 393 0.11 30.48 -23.60
N PRO A 394 -0.33 31.55 -22.90
CA PRO A 394 0.44 32.14 -21.81
C PRO A 394 0.46 31.26 -20.56
N VAL A 395 1.55 31.36 -19.81
CA VAL A 395 1.70 30.84 -18.45
C VAL A 395 0.75 31.60 -17.51
N ARG A 396 0.02 30.87 -16.66
CA ARG A 396 -0.91 31.43 -15.68
C ARG A 396 -0.17 31.83 -14.41
N VAL A 397 -0.33 33.07 -13.92
CA VAL A 397 0.38 33.56 -12.73
C VAL A 397 -0.57 33.70 -11.54
N PHE A 398 -0.36 32.90 -10.51
CA PHE A 398 -1.09 32.96 -9.24
C PHE A 398 -0.23 33.67 -8.19
N THR A 399 -0.85 34.51 -7.36
CA THR A 399 -0.13 35.30 -6.36
C THR A 399 -0.78 35.19 -4.98
N TYR A 400 -0.02 34.72 -4.00
CA TYR A 400 -0.42 34.54 -2.61
C TYR A 400 0.30 35.57 -1.74
N LEU A 401 -0.43 36.60 -1.31
CA LEU A 401 0.06 37.70 -0.50
C LEU A 401 -0.18 37.44 0.99
N ILE A 402 0.90 37.35 1.78
CA ILE A 402 0.86 36.90 3.17
C ILE A 402 1.08 38.08 4.14
N GLY A 403 0.04 38.42 4.91
CA GLY A 403 0.19 39.43 5.96
C GLY A 403 -1.13 39.91 6.57
N ARG A 404 -0.97 40.75 7.60
CA ARG A 404 -2.06 41.58 8.17
C ARG A 404 -1.84 43.06 7.90
N GLU A 405 -0.58 43.49 7.89
CA GLU A 405 -0.14 44.87 7.68
C GLU A 405 0.34 45.08 6.23
N VAL A 406 -0.54 44.82 5.26
CA VAL A 406 -0.24 44.95 3.84
C VAL A 406 -0.52 46.39 3.37
N LYS A 407 0.39 47.01 2.61
CA LYS A 407 0.16 48.36 2.07
C LYS A 407 -0.77 48.29 0.87
N VAL A 408 -1.55 49.35 0.66
CA VAL A 408 -2.51 49.42 -0.46
C VAL A 408 -1.83 49.34 -1.83
N ALA A 409 -0.57 49.78 -1.93
CA ALA A 409 0.27 49.63 -3.12
C ALA A 409 0.57 48.15 -3.44
N ASP A 410 1.05 47.40 -2.44
CA ASP A 410 1.44 46.00 -2.59
C ASP A 410 0.25 45.14 -3.09
N VAL A 411 -0.95 45.36 -2.53
CA VAL A 411 -2.21 44.72 -2.98
C VAL A 411 -2.50 45.00 -4.46
N ARG A 412 -2.29 46.23 -4.92
CA ARG A 412 -2.59 46.68 -6.28
C ARG A 412 -1.65 46.03 -7.30
N GLU A 413 -0.35 46.08 -7.06
CA GLU A 413 0.65 45.59 -8.01
C GLU A 413 0.66 44.05 -8.07
N VAL A 414 0.56 43.38 -6.92
CA VAL A 414 0.45 41.91 -6.84
C VAL A 414 -0.84 41.41 -7.49
N LYS A 415 -1.98 42.08 -7.25
CA LYS A 415 -3.24 41.73 -7.94
C LYS A 415 -3.11 41.93 -9.46
N TRP A 416 -2.50 43.02 -9.92
CA TRP A 416 -2.30 43.27 -11.35
C TRP A 416 -1.50 42.14 -12.03
N MET A 417 -0.41 41.67 -11.40
CA MET A 417 0.41 40.56 -11.91
C MET A 417 -0.40 39.29 -12.16
N ALA A 418 -1.33 38.94 -11.26
CA ALA A 418 -2.22 37.79 -11.43
C ALA A 418 -3.29 38.02 -12.51
N CYS A 419 -3.99 39.15 -12.48
CA CYS A 419 -5.10 39.41 -13.41
C CYS A 419 -4.62 39.52 -14.86
N ALA A 420 -3.50 40.22 -15.11
CA ALA A 420 -2.94 40.41 -16.46
C ALA A 420 -2.47 39.10 -17.10
N ASN A 421 -2.14 38.09 -16.29
CA ASN A 421 -1.64 36.78 -16.72
C ASN A 421 -2.65 35.63 -16.48
N ARG A 422 -3.96 35.92 -16.58
CA ARG A 422 -5.08 34.94 -16.52
C ARG A 422 -5.07 34.00 -15.29
N GLY A 423 -4.49 34.42 -14.17
CA GLY A 423 -4.44 33.65 -12.93
C GLY A 423 -5.40 34.16 -11.86
N PHE A 424 -4.99 34.08 -10.59
CA PHE A 424 -5.82 34.51 -9.45
C PHE A 424 -4.99 35.14 -8.34
N TYR A 425 -5.56 36.17 -7.71
CA TYR A 425 -4.99 36.88 -6.58
C TYR A 425 -5.62 36.39 -5.26
N VAL A 426 -4.78 36.06 -4.28
CA VAL A 426 -5.20 35.59 -2.95
C VAL A 426 -4.48 36.40 -1.87
N HIS A 427 -5.25 36.85 -0.87
CA HIS A 427 -4.74 37.49 0.35
C HIS A 427 -4.93 36.55 1.54
N LEU A 428 -3.92 36.41 2.40
CA LEU A 428 -3.88 35.46 3.52
C LEU A 428 -3.42 36.14 4.81
N SER A 429 -4.34 36.21 5.79
CA SER A 429 -4.14 36.91 7.07
C SER A 429 -4.11 35.97 8.28
N THR A 430 -4.60 34.75 8.12
CA THR A 430 -4.56 33.66 9.12
C THR A 430 -4.24 32.32 8.49
N LEU A 431 -3.78 31.36 9.32
CA LEU A 431 -3.51 29.99 8.89
C LEU A 431 -4.79 29.23 8.49
N ALA A 432 -5.95 29.58 9.06
CA ALA A 432 -7.23 28.92 8.76
C ALA A 432 -7.71 29.22 7.32
N GLU A 433 -7.55 30.47 6.86
CA GLU A 433 -7.92 30.89 5.49
C GLU A 433 -7.21 30.09 4.40
N VAL A 434 -5.96 29.64 4.65
CA VAL A 434 -5.07 29.05 3.64
C VAL A 434 -5.75 27.89 2.88
N ARG A 435 -6.43 26.99 3.58
CA ARG A 435 -7.00 25.77 2.97
C ARG A 435 -8.11 26.05 1.98
N GLU A 436 -9.05 26.93 2.34
CA GLU A 436 -10.13 27.31 1.43
C GLU A 436 -9.59 28.16 0.27
N ARG A 437 -8.75 29.15 0.57
CA ARG A 437 -8.31 30.16 -0.39
C ARG A 437 -7.28 29.66 -1.41
N VAL A 438 -6.50 28.62 -1.09
CA VAL A 438 -5.58 27.99 -2.05
C VAL A 438 -6.34 27.21 -3.13
N LEU A 439 -7.48 26.59 -2.82
CA LEU A 439 -8.23 25.73 -3.76
C LEU A 439 -8.84 26.49 -4.94
N GLU A 440 -9.03 27.81 -4.85
CA GLU A 440 -9.59 28.63 -5.94
C GLU A 440 -8.78 28.62 -7.25
N HIS A 441 -7.49 28.28 -7.20
CA HIS A 441 -6.69 28.14 -8.42
C HIS A 441 -7.24 27.04 -9.35
N VAL A 442 -7.87 26.00 -8.77
CA VAL A 442 -8.49 24.89 -9.53
C VAL A 442 -9.69 25.38 -10.33
N ASN A 443 -10.53 26.23 -9.74
CA ASN A 443 -11.67 26.86 -10.41
C ASN A 443 -11.23 27.74 -11.60
N VAL A 444 -10.02 28.33 -11.53
CA VAL A 444 -9.45 29.11 -12.64
C VAL A 444 -8.85 28.21 -13.73
N LEU A 445 -8.17 27.13 -13.36
CA LEU A 445 -7.68 26.11 -14.31
C LEU A 445 -8.81 25.35 -15.02
N ALA A 446 -9.99 25.25 -14.40
CA ALA A 446 -11.18 24.64 -14.99
C ALA A 446 -11.88 25.51 -16.06
N ARG A 447 -11.52 26.79 -16.24
CA ARG A 447 -12.24 27.71 -17.16
C ARG A 447 -12.27 27.22 -18.62
N PRO A 448 -11.16 26.76 -19.25
CA PRO A 448 -11.20 26.24 -20.63
C PRO A 448 -12.05 24.97 -20.75
N LEU A 449 -12.03 24.13 -19.72
CA LEU A 449 -12.76 22.87 -19.62
C LEU A 449 -14.28 23.13 -19.59
N VAL A 450 -14.72 24.03 -18.71
CA VAL A 450 -16.12 24.48 -18.59
C VAL A 450 -16.61 25.17 -19.86
N LEU A 451 -15.76 25.95 -20.54
CA LEU A 451 -16.13 26.63 -21.78
C LEU A 451 -16.37 25.65 -22.96
N GLN A 452 -15.72 24.49 -22.98
CA GLN A 452 -15.89 23.51 -24.07
C GLN A 452 -17.27 22.81 -24.06
N ARG A 453 -17.88 22.63 -22.88
CA ARG A 453 -19.25 22.10 -22.61
C ARG A 453 -19.61 20.71 -23.15
N ALA A 454 -19.48 20.49 -24.45
CA ALA A 454 -19.93 19.28 -25.15
C ALA A 454 -19.06 18.03 -24.91
N LYS A 455 -17.89 18.17 -24.27
CA LYS A 455 -16.96 17.06 -23.99
C LYS A 455 -16.56 17.05 -22.52
N HIS A 456 -17.15 16.13 -21.77
CA HIS A 456 -16.70 15.76 -20.43
C HIS A 456 -15.55 14.74 -20.58
N PRO A 457 -14.33 14.99 -20.06
CA PRO A 457 -13.31 13.96 -19.97
C PRO A 457 -13.74 12.89 -18.96
N VAL A 458 -13.49 11.63 -19.30
CA VAL A 458 -13.62 10.51 -18.38
C VAL A 458 -12.24 10.30 -17.76
N VAL A 459 -12.15 10.36 -16.43
CA VAL A 459 -10.88 10.22 -15.71
C VAL A 459 -10.97 9.02 -14.79
N TRP A 460 -9.92 8.19 -14.82
CA TRP A 460 -9.72 7.06 -13.91
C TRP A 460 -8.52 7.37 -13.01
N THR A 461 -8.71 7.26 -11.70
CA THR A 461 -7.66 7.56 -10.72
C THR A 461 -6.55 6.50 -10.68
N PRO A 462 -5.39 6.79 -10.07
CA PRO A 462 -4.57 5.75 -9.43
C PRO A 462 -5.33 5.07 -8.27
N VAL A 463 -4.76 3.99 -7.73
CA VAL A 463 -5.28 3.31 -6.53
C VAL A 463 -5.33 4.26 -5.34
N TYR A 464 -6.41 4.21 -4.56
CA TYR A 464 -6.47 4.80 -3.23
C TYR A 464 -7.23 3.91 -2.22
N ALA A 465 -7.04 4.20 -0.93
CA ALA A 465 -7.78 3.59 0.17
C ALA A 465 -9.03 4.41 0.51
N ASN A 466 -10.14 3.72 0.83
CA ASN A 466 -11.46 4.32 1.05
C ASN A 466 -11.49 5.48 2.09
N VAL A 467 -11.06 5.22 3.34
CA VAL A 467 -11.35 6.14 4.47
C VAL A 467 -10.16 7.02 4.89
N THR A 468 -8.91 6.56 4.73
CA THR A 468 -7.71 7.25 5.25
C THR A 468 -6.91 7.97 4.18
N ASP A 469 -6.69 9.27 4.39
CA ASP A 469 -5.67 10.03 3.67
C ASP A 469 -4.27 9.50 4.06
N PRO A 470 -3.36 9.16 3.12
CA PRO A 470 -2.01 8.70 3.46
C PRO A 470 -1.19 9.70 4.30
N LYS A 471 -1.58 10.99 4.36
CA LYS A 471 -1.02 11.97 5.32
C LYS A 471 -1.18 11.53 6.79
N VAL A 472 -2.18 10.69 7.09
CA VAL A 472 -2.47 10.15 8.42
C VAL A 472 -1.48 9.03 8.82
N ALA A 473 -0.72 8.44 7.88
CA ALA A 473 0.23 7.37 8.18
C ALA A 473 1.34 7.80 9.16
N ASP A 474 1.90 9.01 8.96
CA ASP A 474 2.91 9.58 9.87
C ASP A 474 2.35 9.86 11.27
N TYR A 475 1.06 10.24 11.36
CA TYR A 475 0.37 10.49 12.62
C TYR A 475 0.03 9.19 13.36
N LEU A 476 -0.45 8.16 12.66
CA LEU A 476 -0.68 6.82 13.23
C LEU A 476 0.63 6.18 13.70
N TRP A 477 1.73 6.38 12.96
CA TRP A 477 3.05 5.97 13.41
C TRP A 477 3.47 6.69 14.70
N GLU A 478 3.35 8.02 14.75
CA GLU A 478 3.69 8.76 15.98
C GLU A 478 2.75 8.41 17.15
N GLN A 479 1.46 8.11 16.90
CA GLN A 479 0.57 7.53 17.91
C GLN A 479 1.06 6.17 18.42
N ARG A 480 1.50 5.27 17.52
CA ARG A 480 2.03 3.95 17.89
C ARG A 480 3.29 4.07 18.73
N GLU A 481 4.24 4.93 18.34
CA GLU A 481 5.45 5.20 19.13
C GLU A 481 5.13 5.81 20.49
N ARG A 482 4.20 6.79 20.56
CA ARG A 482 3.71 7.36 21.83
C ARG A 482 3.05 6.30 22.72
N ALA A 483 2.30 5.36 22.13
CA ALA A 483 1.66 4.26 22.85
C ALA A 483 2.67 3.23 23.38
N GLU A 484 3.67 2.86 22.58
CA GLU A 484 4.75 1.97 23.02
C GLU A 484 5.64 2.64 24.07
N GLN A 485 5.97 3.93 23.91
CA GLN A 485 6.71 4.70 24.91
C GLN A 485 5.95 4.77 26.25
N LYS A 486 4.62 4.93 26.19
CA LYS A 486 3.73 4.83 27.36
C LYS A 486 3.72 3.42 27.96
N GLU A 487 3.70 2.36 27.16
CA GLU A 487 3.78 0.98 27.63
C GLU A 487 5.13 0.68 28.31
N ARG A 488 6.25 1.12 27.71
CA ARG A 488 7.60 1.01 28.29
C ARG A 488 7.67 1.71 29.65
N PHE A 489 7.23 2.97 29.71
CA PHE A 489 7.16 3.76 30.96
C PHE A 489 6.29 3.07 32.03
N MET A 490 5.10 2.59 31.66
CA MET A 490 4.20 1.91 32.60
C MET A 490 4.75 0.55 33.06
N SER A 491 5.48 -0.16 32.20
CA SER A 491 6.10 -1.45 32.54
C SER A 491 7.28 -1.29 33.49
N GLN A 492 8.18 -0.34 33.23
CA GLN A 492 9.26 0.01 34.16
C GLN A 492 8.72 0.50 35.51
N ARG A 493 7.57 1.21 35.51
CA ARG A 493 6.89 1.67 36.73
C ARG A 493 6.19 0.54 37.50
N ARG A 494 5.88 -0.59 36.87
CA ARG A 494 5.35 -1.80 37.54
C ARG A 494 6.47 -2.61 38.20
N ASP A 495 7.51 -2.93 37.45
CA ASP A 495 8.68 -3.66 37.94
C ASP A 495 9.96 -3.20 37.22
N LYS A 496 10.75 -2.36 37.89
CA LYS A 496 12.02 -1.85 37.37
C LYS A 496 13.09 -2.93 37.27
N ASN A 497 13.07 -3.95 38.13
CA ASN A 497 14.10 -4.99 38.17
C ASN A 497 13.91 -5.97 37.00
N LEU A 498 12.67 -6.41 36.77
CA LEU A 498 12.33 -7.21 35.59
C LEU A 498 12.54 -6.41 34.29
N PHE A 499 12.13 -5.14 34.26
CA PHE A 499 12.31 -4.27 33.09
C PHE A 499 13.79 -4.01 32.75
N ASN A 500 14.70 -4.02 33.73
CA ASN A 500 16.12 -3.85 33.49
C ASN A 500 16.88 -5.17 33.23
N SER A 501 16.25 -6.34 33.38
CA SER A 501 16.92 -7.64 33.18
C SER A 501 17.19 -7.94 31.70
N ASP A 502 18.41 -8.36 31.37
CA ASP A 502 18.88 -8.69 30.02
C ASP A 502 17.93 -9.65 29.29
N LYS A 503 17.41 -10.68 29.97
CA LYS A 503 16.47 -11.65 29.37
C LYS A 503 15.18 -11.00 28.88
N GLU A 504 14.68 -9.99 29.61
CA GLU A 504 13.48 -9.24 29.24
C GLU A 504 13.81 -8.11 28.26
N GLN A 505 15.04 -7.59 28.25
CA GLN A 505 15.53 -6.70 27.20
C GLN A 505 15.63 -7.48 25.87
N ASP A 506 16.27 -8.64 25.83
CA ASP A 506 16.32 -9.56 24.69
C ASP A 506 14.94 -10.03 24.22
N ARG A 507 13.99 -10.23 25.15
CA ARG A 507 12.61 -10.56 24.79
C ARG A 507 11.94 -9.39 24.07
N ARG A 508 12.09 -8.17 24.57
CA ARG A 508 11.56 -6.95 23.92
C ARG A 508 12.30 -6.59 22.64
N TRP A 509 13.61 -6.78 22.56
CA TRP A 509 14.39 -6.59 21.35
C TRP A 509 13.97 -7.58 20.28
N ARG A 510 13.83 -8.88 20.60
CA ARG A 510 13.25 -9.87 19.67
C ARG A 510 11.82 -9.52 19.27
N ILE A 511 10.94 -9.14 20.20
CA ILE A 511 9.57 -8.69 19.85
C ILE A 511 9.58 -7.45 18.95
N THR A 512 10.53 -6.53 19.13
CA THR A 512 10.67 -5.33 18.30
C THR A 512 11.18 -5.68 16.91
N GLN A 513 12.20 -6.52 16.81
CA GLN A 513 12.74 -7.04 15.54
C GLN A 513 11.70 -7.89 14.79
N MET A 514 10.96 -8.75 15.49
CA MET A 514 9.82 -9.50 14.94
C MET A 514 8.80 -8.52 14.36
N LYS A 515 8.30 -7.55 15.13
CA LYS A 515 7.39 -6.51 14.63
C LYS A 515 7.97 -5.76 13.41
N GLN A 516 9.25 -5.38 13.44
CA GLN A 516 9.90 -4.60 12.37
C GLN A 516 10.16 -5.42 11.08
N GLY A 517 10.39 -6.73 11.20
CA GLY A 517 10.56 -7.66 10.07
C GLY A 517 9.27 -8.31 9.58
N GLN A 518 8.18 -8.28 10.37
CA GLN A 518 6.93 -8.94 10.02
C GLN A 518 6.10 -8.13 9.01
N TYR A 519 6.14 -8.61 7.77
CA TYR A 519 5.05 -8.49 6.80
C TYR A 519 3.84 -9.32 7.26
N SER A 520 3.27 -9.02 8.44
CA SER A 520 2.08 -9.72 8.94
C SER A 520 0.85 -9.22 8.18
N GLU A 521 0.54 -9.89 7.06
CA GLU A 521 -0.59 -9.58 6.18
C GLU A 521 -1.94 -10.06 6.76
N LEU A 522 -1.92 -10.91 7.80
CA LEU A 522 -3.11 -11.52 8.37
C LEU A 522 -3.76 -10.67 9.48
N GLY A 523 -4.31 -9.53 9.06
CA GLY A 523 -5.33 -8.80 9.80
C GLY A 523 -6.27 -8.12 8.81
N ASN A 524 -7.55 -8.55 8.77
CA ASN A 524 -8.59 -8.11 7.82
C ASN A 524 -8.39 -6.64 7.42
N SER A 525 -8.10 -6.40 6.14
CA SER A 525 -7.60 -5.11 5.68
C SER A 525 -8.62 -4.00 5.93
N GLN A 526 -8.37 -3.20 6.99
CA GLN A 526 -9.17 -2.03 7.37
C GLN A 526 -9.31 -1.02 6.22
N TYR A 527 -8.40 -1.08 5.25
CA TYR A 527 -8.38 -0.27 4.05
C TYR A 527 -8.84 -1.09 2.84
N GLN A 528 -10.08 -0.87 2.42
CA GLN A 528 -10.55 -1.28 1.10
C GLN A 528 -9.85 -0.41 0.04
N LEU A 529 -9.12 -1.06 -0.87
CA LEU A 529 -8.46 -0.41 -2.00
C LEU A 529 -9.43 -0.30 -3.18
N MET A 530 -9.45 0.86 -3.81
CA MET A 530 -10.39 1.22 -4.86
C MET A 530 -9.72 2.06 -5.94
N THR A 531 -10.34 2.11 -7.10
CA THR A 531 -10.15 3.15 -8.11
C THR A 531 -11.51 3.79 -8.35
N SER A 532 -11.57 5.05 -8.75
CA SER A 532 -12.82 5.65 -9.20
C SER A 532 -12.75 6.09 -10.65
N VAL A 533 -13.94 6.20 -11.24
CA VAL A 533 -14.17 6.94 -12.47
C VAL A 533 -14.93 8.21 -12.16
N SER A 534 -14.42 9.34 -12.63
CA SER A 534 -14.99 10.66 -12.38
C SER A 534 -15.14 11.51 -13.65
N MET A 535 -16.08 12.45 -13.59
CA MET A 535 -16.39 13.41 -14.64
C MET A 535 -16.73 14.77 -14.03
N PRO A 536 -16.25 15.89 -14.60
CA PRO A 536 -16.60 17.23 -14.12
C PRO A 536 -18.06 17.60 -14.45
N VAL A 537 -18.66 18.44 -13.61
CA VAL A 537 -20.02 18.96 -13.76
C VAL A 537 -19.94 20.48 -13.98
N TYR A 538 -20.36 20.95 -15.16
CA TYR A 538 -20.23 22.34 -15.58
C TYR A 538 -21.46 23.18 -15.23
N ASP A 539 -21.25 24.47 -14.95
CA ASP A 539 -22.33 25.46 -14.89
C ASP A 539 -22.79 25.81 -16.33
N LEU A 540 -24.08 25.58 -16.64
CA LEU A 540 -24.66 25.85 -17.96
C LEU A 540 -24.89 27.35 -18.22
N ARG A 541 -24.83 28.20 -17.18
CA ARG A 541 -25.03 29.65 -17.30
C ARG A 541 -23.90 30.28 -18.12
N HIS A 542 -24.20 31.40 -18.79
CA HIS A 542 -23.22 32.09 -19.66
C HIS A 542 -22.68 33.37 -19.00
N ASN A 543 -23.58 34.18 -18.45
CA ASN A 543 -23.27 35.47 -17.83
C ASN A 543 -23.85 35.54 -16.41
N GLU A 544 -23.25 36.36 -15.55
CA GLU A 544 -23.70 36.65 -14.18
C GLU A 544 -23.54 38.15 -13.89
N ASN A 545 -24.50 38.75 -13.18
CA ASN A 545 -24.46 40.17 -12.84
C ASN A 545 -23.66 40.39 -11.55
N ILE A 546 -22.40 40.78 -11.70
CA ILE A 546 -21.45 40.93 -10.60
C ILE A 546 -21.45 42.39 -10.11
N THR A 547 -21.65 42.57 -8.80
CA THR A 547 -21.45 43.85 -8.10
C THR A 547 -20.00 44.01 -7.68
N GLU A 548 -19.31 45.05 -8.19
CA GLU A 548 -17.97 45.43 -7.74
C GLU A 548 -17.96 46.80 -7.07
N ASN A 549 -17.30 46.91 -5.92
CA ASN A 549 -17.05 48.20 -5.29
C ASN A 549 -15.80 48.81 -5.91
N VAL A 550 -15.97 49.86 -6.72
CA VAL A 550 -14.87 50.58 -7.37
C VAL A 550 -14.54 51.83 -6.57
N LEU A 551 -13.26 52.04 -6.27
CA LEU A 551 -12.75 53.27 -5.69
C LEU A 551 -12.62 54.32 -6.80
N ILE A 552 -13.28 55.47 -6.65
CA ILE A 552 -13.21 56.59 -7.58
C ILE A 552 -12.55 57.78 -6.88
N ASN A 553 -11.63 58.44 -7.58
CA ASN A 553 -10.84 59.59 -7.12
C ASN A 553 -10.21 59.39 -5.71
N GLU A 554 -9.78 58.16 -5.40
CA GLU A 554 -9.11 57.75 -4.16
C GLU A 554 -9.89 58.01 -2.85
N ALA A 555 -11.14 58.49 -2.93
CA ALA A 555 -11.89 59.02 -1.79
C ALA A 555 -13.27 58.37 -1.56
N TYR A 556 -13.91 57.81 -2.60
CA TYR A 556 -15.26 57.23 -2.48
C TYR A 556 -15.44 55.91 -3.21
N TRP A 557 -16.18 54.98 -2.59
CA TRP A 557 -16.54 53.69 -3.16
C TRP A 557 -17.91 53.77 -3.85
N VAL A 558 -18.02 53.21 -5.05
CA VAL A 558 -19.29 53.05 -5.78
C VAL A 558 -19.47 51.58 -6.13
N SER A 559 -20.63 51.01 -5.80
CA SER A 559 -21.03 49.67 -6.24
C SER A 559 -21.52 49.73 -7.69
N VAL A 560 -20.79 49.09 -8.60
CA VAL A 560 -21.11 49.01 -10.03
C VAL A 560 -21.53 47.58 -10.35
N THR A 561 -22.74 47.39 -10.88
CA THR A 561 -23.17 46.12 -11.49
C THR A 561 -22.63 46.03 -12.92
N LYS A 562 -21.94 44.94 -13.24
CA LYS A 562 -21.59 44.57 -14.61
C LYS A 562 -22.11 43.17 -14.91
N GLU A 563 -22.70 42.99 -16.09
CA GLU A 563 -22.90 41.66 -16.64
C GLU A 563 -21.53 41.14 -17.09
N MET A 564 -21.09 40.00 -16.54
CA MET A 564 -19.79 39.42 -16.81
C MET A 564 -19.94 37.97 -17.27
N ARG A 565 -19.12 37.54 -18.22
CA ARG A 565 -19.11 36.14 -18.67
C ARG A 565 -18.53 35.24 -17.58
N ILE A 566 -19.19 34.11 -17.31
CA ILE A 566 -18.77 33.15 -16.30
C ILE A 566 -18.43 31.78 -16.91
N ALA A 567 -17.52 31.08 -16.22
CA ALA A 567 -17.19 29.68 -16.43
C ALA A 567 -16.87 29.09 -15.05
N ARG A 568 -17.91 28.58 -14.35
CA ARG A 568 -17.79 27.96 -13.03
C ARG A 568 -17.89 26.44 -13.15
N LEU A 569 -17.08 25.72 -12.38
CA LEU A 569 -17.26 24.29 -12.12
C LEU A 569 -18.31 24.16 -10.99
N LEU A 570 -19.38 23.40 -11.21
CA LEU A 570 -20.35 23.09 -10.13
C LEU A 570 -19.76 22.04 -9.18
N GLY A 571 -19.01 21.10 -9.73
CA GLY A 571 -18.40 20.02 -8.96
C GLY A 571 -17.84 18.91 -9.85
N VAL A 572 -17.64 17.75 -9.25
CA VAL A 572 -17.25 16.51 -9.93
C VAL A 572 -18.17 15.39 -9.45
N ALA A 573 -18.70 14.61 -10.40
CA ALA A 573 -19.45 13.39 -10.11
C ALA A 573 -18.53 12.17 -10.30
N GLY A 574 -18.73 11.12 -9.51
CA GLY A 574 -17.93 9.90 -9.63
C GLY A 574 -18.58 8.69 -8.98
N THR A 575 -17.98 7.52 -9.24
CA THR A 575 -18.31 6.28 -8.55
C THR A 575 -17.06 5.45 -8.29
N ASP A 576 -17.03 4.78 -7.15
CA ASP A 576 -15.93 3.93 -6.73
C ASP A 576 -16.09 2.49 -7.27
N VAL A 577 -14.97 1.91 -7.69
CA VAL A 577 -14.83 0.52 -8.12
C VAL A 577 -13.81 -0.15 -7.19
N PRO A 578 -14.26 -1.04 -6.28
CA PRO A 578 -13.37 -1.81 -5.44
C PRO A 578 -12.45 -2.70 -6.27
N LEU A 579 -11.16 -2.78 -5.93
CA LEU A 579 -10.22 -3.61 -6.69
C LEU A 579 -10.58 -5.11 -6.65
N SER A 580 -11.31 -5.57 -5.63
CA SER A 580 -11.86 -6.91 -5.53
C SER A 580 -12.91 -7.24 -6.61
N GLU A 581 -13.67 -6.25 -7.09
CA GLU A 581 -14.62 -6.42 -8.21
C GLU A 581 -13.85 -6.74 -9.51
N ILE A 582 -12.74 -6.02 -9.74
CA ILE A 582 -11.87 -6.22 -10.91
C ILE A 582 -11.10 -7.55 -10.78
N GLN A 583 -10.60 -7.88 -9.58
CA GLN A 583 -9.90 -9.14 -9.30
C GLN A 583 -10.80 -10.37 -9.51
N ALA A 584 -12.09 -10.28 -9.17
CA ALA A 584 -13.06 -11.34 -9.46
C ALA A 584 -13.19 -11.62 -10.96
N LEU A 585 -13.10 -10.60 -11.83
CA LEU A 585 -13.11 -10.77 -13.29
C LEU A 585 -11.81 -11.39 -13.84
N MET A 586 -10.66 -11.16 -13.17
CA MET A 586 -9.38 -11.82 -13.52
C MET A 586 -9.40 -13.34 -13.36
N THR A 587 -10.40 -13.91 -12.65
CA THR A 587 -10.68 -15.36 -12.51
C THR A 587 -9.44 -16.27 -12.46
N PRO A 588 -8.69 -16.29 -11.33
CA PRO A 588 -7.43 -17.04 -11.19
C PRO A 588 -7.50 -18.51 -11.63
N TYR A 589 -8.62 -19.19 -11.37
CA TYR A 589 -8.87 -20.58 -11.80
C TYR A 589 -8.73 -20.78 -13.33
N LYS A 590 -9.05 -19.76 -14.14
CA LYS A 590 -8.89 -19.81 -15.60
C LYS A 590 -7.43 -19.70 -16.01
N ILE A 591 -6.60 -18.96 -15.27
CA ILE A 591 -5.15 -18.79 -15.51
C ILE A 591 -4.38 -20.03 -15.02
N GLY A 592 -4.78 -20.57 -13.86
CA GLY A 592 -4.20 -21.76 -13.25
C GLY A 592 -3.02 -21.49 -12.30
N VAL A 593 -2.59 -22.54 -11.61
CA VAL A 593 -1.54 -22.52 -10.57
C VAL A 593 -0.28 -21.77 -11.03
N ASN A 594 0.30 -20.93 -10.16
CA ASN A 594 1.48 -20.08 -10.42
C ASN A 594 1.36 -19.13 -11.64
N GLY A 595 0.19 -19.04 -12.28
CA GLY A 595 -0.17 -17.99 -13.22
C GLY A 595 -1.07 -16.96 -12.55
N TYR A 596 -1.02 -15.73 -13.02
CA TYR A 596 -1.73 -14.58 -12.44
C TYR A 596 -1.97 -13.51 -13.49
N ALA A 597 -2.84 -12.56 -13.16
CA ALA A 597 -3.07 -11.36 -13.95
C ALA A 597 -2.75 -10.12 -13.11
N PHE A 598 -2.40 -9.04 -13.79
CA PHE A 598 -2.18 -7.73 -13.20
C PHE A 598 -2.57 -6.62 -14.17
N ILE A 599 -2.88 -5.44 -13.64
CA ILE A 599 -3.22 -4.24 -14.44
C ILE A 599 -2.21 -3.14 -14.17
N VAL A 600 -1.79 -2.48 -15.26
CA VAL A 600 -0.81 -1.38 -15.25
C VAL A 600 -1.46 -0.11 -15.82
N THR A 601 -1.09 1.04 -15.26
CA THR A 601 -1.50 2.37 -15.73
C THR A 601 -0.61 2.90 -16.88
N ASN A 602 -1.06 3.94 -17.58
CA ASN A 602 -0.28 4.70 -18.56
C ASN A 602 1.05 5.30 -18.02
N ASN A 603 1.23 5.35 -16.70
CA ASN A 603 2.48 5.81 -16.07
C ASN A 603 3.44 4.64 -15.71
N GLY A 604 2.97 3.39 -15.74
CA GLY A 604 3.74 2.19 -15.34
C GLY A 604 3.45 1.72 -13.91
N TYR A 605 2.69 2.48 -13.13
CA TYR A 605 2.26 2.07 -11.79
C TYR A 605 1.23 0.95 -11.85
N ILE A 606 1.29 0.04 -10.89
CA ILE A 606 0.38 -1.09 -10.74
C ILE A 606 -0.98 -0.61 -10.21
N LEU A 607 -2.07 -1.14 -10.79
CA LEU A 607 -3.42 -1.04 -10.23
C LEU A 607 -3.73 -2.25 -9.33
N ILE A 608 -3.47 -3.46 -9.81
CA ILE A 608 -3.66 -4.75 -9.12
C ILE A 608 -2.51 -5.67 -9.52
N HIS A 609 -1.86 -6.31 -8.56
CA HIS A 609 -0.88 -7.40 -8.74
C HIS A 609 -0.84 -8.23 -7.45
N PRO A 610 -0.65 -9.57 -7.47
CA PRO A 610 -0.62 -10.39 -6.25
C PRO A 610 0.41 -9.94 -5.21
N ASP A 611 1.66 -9.72 -5.64
CA ASP A 611 2.76 -9.29 -4.75
C ASP A 611 2.79 -7.76 -4.46
N LEU A 612 1.70 -7.02 -4.72
CA LEU A 612 1.58 -5.60 -4.34
C LEU A 612 1.21 -5.49 -2.86
N ARG A 613 2.09 -4.90 -2.05
CA ARG A 613 1.96 -4.85 -0.58
C ARG A 613 1.85 -3.40 -0.09
N PRO A 614 0.66 -2.76 -0.16
CA PRO A 614 0.48 -1.32 0.13
C PRO A 614 0.36 -0.98 1.62
N VAL A 615 0.14 -1.99 2.48
CA VAL A 615 0.04 -1.84 3.94
C VAL A 615 1.33 -2.33 4.60
N PHE A 616 1.68 -1.74 5.74
CA PHE A 616 2.76 -2.17 6.63
C PHE A 616 2.27 -2.07 8.08
N GLN A 617 2.24 -3.20 8.81
CA GLN A 617 1.77 -3.27 10.21
C GLN A 617 0.42 -2.55 10.47
N GLN A 618 -0.58 -2.73 9.60
CA GLN A 618 -1.90 -2.05 9.62
C GLN A 618 -1.87 -0.53 9.32
N ILE A 619 -0.77 0.03 8.82
CA ILE A 619 -0.66 1.43 8.37
C ILE A 619 -0.39 1.47 6.86
N LEU A 620 -1.00 2.40 6.11
CA LEU A 620 -0.70 2.56 4.67
C LEU A 620 0.74 3.06 4.46
N LYS A 621 1.47 2.45 3.51
CA LYS A 621 2.81 2.92 3.13
C LYS A 621 2.69 4.28 2.42
N PRO A 622 3.51 5.30 2.73
CA PRO A 622 3.32 6.67 2.21
C PRO A 622 3.25 6.84 0.68
N SER A 623 3.85 5.92 -0.09
CA SER A 623 3.96 5.98 -1.55
C SER A 623 3.27 4.81 -2.27
N TYR A 624 2.32 4.13 -1.62
CA TYR A 624 1.70 2.88 -2.09
C TYR A 624 1.10 2.91 -3.50
N ASN A 625 0.61 4.06 -3.96
CA ASN A 625 0.00 4.27 -5.27
C ASN A 625 1.00 4.60 -6.40
N SER A 626 2.30 4.50 -6.11
CA SER A 626 3.41 4.82 -7.04
C SER A 626 4.44 3.67 -7.17
N VAL A 627 4.02 2.45 -6.80
CA VAL A 627 4.78 1.21 -7.01
C VAL A 627 4.69 0.83 -8.48
N ASP A 628 5.84 0.62 -9.10
CA ASP A 628 5.95 0.33 -10.53
C ASP A 628 5.90 -1.18 -10.84
N MET A 629 5.39 -1.54 -12.02
CA MET A 629 5.48 -2.90 -12.56
C MET A 629 6.91 -3.48 -12.47
N ILE A 630 7.94 -2.69 -12.79
CA ILE A 630 9.33 -3.17 -12.79
C ILE A 630 9.94 -3.29 -11.39
N GLU A 631 9.25 -2.77 -10.37
CA GLU A 631 9.62 -2.88 -8.95
C GLU A 631 9.00 -4.13 -8.29
N VAL A 632 8.20 -4.91 -9.02
CA VAL A 632 7.52 -6.13 -8.54
C VAL A 632 7.77 -7.34 -9.44
N GLU A 633 7.78 -7.16 -10.76
CA GLU A 633 8.18 -8.21 -11.72
C GLU A 633 9.71 -8.38 -11.73
N LEU A 634 10.23 -9.10 -10.74
CA LEU A 634 11.66 -9.36 -10.57
C LEU A 634 12.20 -10.28 -11.70
N PHE A 635 12.80 -9.66 -12.71
CA PHE A 635 13.50 -10.36 -13.79
C PHE A 635 14.66 -11.20 -13.26
N ASP A 636 14.94 -12.35 -13.87
CA ASP A 636 16.03 -13.23 -13.45
C ASP A 636 17.38 -12.79 -14.02
N ASP A 637 17.78 -11.55 -13.72
CA ASP A 637 19.17 -11.12 -13.83
C ASP A 637 19.79 -10.86 -12.45
N ASP A 638 21.07 -11.23 -12.36
CA ASP A 638 21.91 -11.08 -11.16
C ASP A 638 22.57 -9.67 -11.20
N ARG A 639 21.76 -8.62 -11.47
CA ARG A 639 22.17 -7.20 -11.53
C ARG A 639 21.98 -6.50 -10.19
N GLY A 640 22.78 -5.46 -9.97
CA GLY A 640 22.62 -4.57 -8.81
C GLY A 640 21.28 -3.80 -8.80
N PRO A 641 20.83 -3.33 -7.62
CA PRO A 641 19.55 -2.65 -7.45
C PRO A 641 19.30 -1.50 -8.44
N ARG A 642 18.05 -1.38 -8.91
CA ARG A 642 17.55 -0.38 -9.90
C ARG A 642 18.24 -0.36 -11.29
N ASN A 643 19.23 -1.20 -11.55
CA ASN A 643 19.82 -1.36 -12.89
C ASN A 643 18.97 -2.31 -13.76
N PHE A 644 17.75 -1.89 -14.10
CA PHE A 644 16.77 -2.76 -14.78
C PHE A 644 17.22 -3.23 -16.17
N SER A 645 16.81 -4.45 -16.55
CA SER A 645 17.13 -5.02 -17.85
C SER A 645 16.51 -4.22 -19.02
N LYS A 646 17.21 -4.17 -20.15
CA LYS A 646 16.69 -3.57 -21.40
C LYS A 646 15.44 -4.30 -21.91
N GLU A 647 15.28 -5.57 -21.51
CA GLU A 647 14.18 -6.43 -21.91
C GLU A 647 12.89 -6.15 -21.12
N LEU A 648 13.02 -5.88 -19.82
CA LEU A 648 11.91 -5.50 -18.94
C LEU A 648 11.45 -4.07 -19.22
N THR A 649 12.38 -3.15 -19.48
CA THR A 649 12.05 -1.77 -19.86
C THR A 649 11.46 -1.65 -21.27
N ALA A 650 11.83 -2.53 -22.21
CA ALA A 650 11.14 -2.65 -23.49
C ALA A 650 9.69 -3.17 -23.33
N LEU A 651 9.50 -4.24 -22.57
CA LEU A 651 8.16 -4.78 -22.26
C LEU A 651 7.27 -3.71 -21.59
N ARG A 652 7.80 -3.00 -20.59
CA ARG A 652 7.14 -1.86 -19.95
C ARG A 652 6.64 -0.86 -20.99
N LYS A 653 7.49 -0.47 -21.94
CA LYS A 653 7.14 0.53 -22.95
C LYS A 653 5.97 0.06 -23.81
N GLU A 654 5.91 -1.21 -24.19
CA GLU A 654 4.83 -1.75 -25.01
C GLU A 654 3.50 -1.87 -24.25
N ILE A 655 3.57 -2.23 -22.96
CA ILE A 655 2.44 -2.23 -22.02
C ILE A 655 1.89 -0.80 -21.83
N ILE A 656 2.78 0.18 -21.59
CA ILE A 656 2.42 1.59 -21.39
C ILE A 656 1.89 2.24 -22.67
N ASP A 657 2.44 1.89 -23.84
CA ASP A 657 1.93 2.31 -25.15
C ASP A 657 0.50 1.78 -25.41
N GLN A 658 0.02 0.79 -24.63
CA GLN A 658 -1.24 0.04 -24.79
C GLN A 658 -1.28 -0.83 -26.06
N LYS A 659 -0.14 -1.39 -26.46
CA LYS A 659 -0.06 -2.38 -27.55
C LYS A 659 -0.53 -3.75 -27.07
N THR A 660 -1.05 -4.58 -27.97
CA THR A 660 -1.29 -6.01 -27.71
C THR A 660 -0.02 -6.80 -28.07
N GLY A 661 0.39 -7.76 -27.25
CA GLY A 661 1.61 -8.54 -27.48
C GLY A 661 1.78 -9.75 -26.56
N ASN A 662 2.84 -10.51 -26.80
CA ASN A 662 3.28 -11.61 -25.95
C ASN A 662 4.82 -11.72 -25.91
N LYS A 663 5.36 -12.27 -24.81
CA LYS A 663 6.80 -12.46 -24.60
C LYS A 663 7.06 -13.51 -23.50
N VAL A 664 8.04 -14.39 -23.70
CA VAL A 664 8.55 -15.28 -22.66
C VAL A 664 9.73 -14.60 -21.94
N MET A 665 9.76 -14.67 -20.61
CA MET A 665 10.85 -14.14 -19.78
C MET A 665 11.22 -15.12 -18.66
N SER A 666 12.47 -15.09 -18.22
CA SER A 666 12.92 -15.75 -16.98
C SER A 666 12.74 -14.77 -15.81
N VAL A 667 12.05 -15.18 -14.75
CA VAL A 667 11.80 -14.35 -13.58
C VAL A 667 12.07 -15.11 -12.29
N LYS A 668 12.50 -14.38 -11.27
CA LYS A 668 12.68 -14.87 -9.89
C LYS A 668 11.48 -14.42 -9.06
N TYR A 669 10.91 -15.30 -8.25
CA TYR A 669 9.81 -14.96 -7.34
C TYR A 669 10.04 -15.58 -5.97
N HIS A 670 9.45 -14.96 -4.95
CA HIS A 670 9.51 -15.44 -3.59
C HIS A 670 8.28 -16.25 -3.19
N LEU A 671 8.45 -17.07 -2.17
CA LEU A 671 7.41 -17.78 -1.42
C LEU A 671 7.66 -17.58 0.08
N ASP A 672 6.63 -17.78 0.90
CA ASP A 672 6.68 -17.66 2.37
C ASP A 672 7.28 -16.33 2.85
N ASP A 673 6.68 -15.20 2.48
CA ASP A 673 7.05 -13.85 2.93
C ASP A 673 8.54 -13.51 2.74
N MET A 674 9.06 -13.74 1.53
CA MET A 674 10.47 -13.55 1.16
C MET A 674 11.47 -14.48 1.87
N LYS A 675 11.06 -15.68 2.31
CA LYS A 675 11.97 -16.69 2.92
C LYS A 675 12.43 -17.78 1.96
N ARG A 676 11.69 -18.04 0.88
CA ARG A 676 12.03 -19.03 -0.16
C ARG A 676 12.01 -18.38 -1.54
N VAL A 677 12.81 -18.90 -2.47
CA VAL A 677 12.92 -18.42 -3.85
C VAL A 677 12.76 -19.55 -4.86
N SER A 678 12.15 -19.21 -6.00
CA SER A 678 12.14 -20.00 -7.21
C SER A 678 12.43 -19.12 -8.44
N ARG A 679 13.19 -19.67 -9.39
CA ARG A 679 13.38 -19.13 -10.75
C ARG A 679 12.52 -19.91 -11.74
N ALA A 680 11.71 -19.24 -12.56
CA ALA A 680 10.91 -19.90 -13.60
C ALA A 680 10.72 -19.06 -14.87
N LYS A 681 10.41 -19.73 -15.98
CA LYS A 681 10.01 -19.09 -17.23
C LYS A 681 8.49 -18.86 -17.25
N ARG A 682 8.10 -17.60 -17.42
CA ARG A 682 6.70 -17.18 -17.58
C ARG A 682 6.49 -16.59 -18.98
N HIS A 683 5.38 -16.94 -19.60
CA HIS A 683 4.89 -16.35 -20.83
C HIS A 683 3.89 -15.25 -20.47
N TYR A 684 4.28 -14.00 -20.73
CA TYR A 684 3.46 -12.81 -20.53
C TYR A 684 2.67 -12.53 -21.80
N PHE A 685 1.38 -12.23 -21.64
CA PHE A 685 0.47 -11.78 -22.69
C PHE A 685 -0.18 -10.49 -22.20
N TRP A 686 -0.32 -9.47 -23.04
CA TRP A 686 -0.92 -8.19 -22.62
C TRP A 686 -1.77 -7.55 -23.70
N THR A 687 -2.75 -6.73 -23.28
CA THR A 687 -3.57 -5.91 -24.18
C THR A 687 -4.08 -4.66 -23.47
N GLY A 688 -4.22 -3.56 -24.22
CA GLY A 688 -4.87 -2.35 -23.72
C GLY A 688 -6.37 -2.54 -23.53
N ILE A 689 -6.92 -2.09 -22.39
CA ILE A 689 -8.36 -2.01 -22.17
C ILE A 689 -8.82 -0.68 -22.79
N SER A 690 -9.60 -0.73 -23.88
CA SER A 690 -10.05 0.48 -24.58
C SER A 690 -10.85 1.40 -23.66
N ASP A 691 -10.86 2.69 -24.00
CA ASP A 691 -11.62 3.73 -23.29
C ASP A 691 -11.20 3.90 -21.81
N SER A 692 -10.01 3.40 -21.47
CA SER A 692 -9.36 3.49 -20.17
C SER A 692 -7.83 3.75 -20.32
N PRO A 693 -7.14 4.23 -19.28
CA PRO A 693 -5.68 4.35 -19.26
C PRO A 693 -4.97 3.03 -18.88
N PHE A 694 -5.69 1.90 -18.86
CA PHE A 694 -5.19 0.64 -18.31
C PHE A 694 -4.76 -0.37 -19.37
N THR A 695 -3.79 -1.21 -19.01
CA THR A 695 -3.35 -2.38 -19.77
C THR A 695 -3.46 -3.61 -18.87
N LEU A 696 -4.14 -4.66 -19.35
CA LEU A 696 -4.19 -5.96 -18.69
C LEU A 696 -2.99 -6.80 -19.13
N VAL A 697 -2.34 -7.45 -18.17
CA VAL A 697 -1.25 -8.41 -18.39
C VAL A 697 -1.61 -9.73 -17.70
N VAL A 698 -1.33 -10.86 -18.35
CA VAL A 698 -1.49 -12.21 -17.78
C VAL A 698 -0.18 -12.96 -17.97
N ALA A 699 0.35 -13.49 -16.87
CA ALA A 699 1.58 -14.27 -16.84
C ALA A 699 1.25 -15.75 -16.59
N ILE A 700 1.70 -16.61 -17.50
CA ILE A 700 1.40 -18.05 -17.51
C ILE A 700 2.71 -18.85 -17.40
N PRO A 701 2.88 -19.77 -16.44
CA PRO A 701 4.11 -20.57 -16.33
C PRO A 701 4.27 -21.51 -17.52
N GLU A 702 5.46 -21.53 -18.13
CA GLU A 702 5.68 -22.16 -19.44
C GLU A 702 5.41 -23.68 -19.46
N ASN A 703 5.74 -24.37 -18.36
CA ASN A 703 5.80 -25.83 -18.30
C ASN A 703 4.40 -26.49 -18.14
N TYR A 704 3.53 -25.93 -17.30
CA TYR A 704 2.20 -26.47 -16.99
C TYR A 704 1.04 -25.55 -17.37
N GLY A 705 1.28 -24.22 -17.46
CA GLY A 705 0.22 -23.24 -17.72
C GLY A 705 -0.39 -23.31 -19.12
N ARG A 706 0.20 -24.06 -20.06
CA ARG A 706 -0.31 -24.23 -21.43
C ARG A 706 -1.58 -25.10 -21.52
N HIS A 707 -1.92 -25.85 -20.48
CA HIS A 707 -3.06 -26.77 -20.46
C HIS A 707 -3.92 -26.60 -19.22
N ARG A 708 -5.20 -27.00 -19.33
CA ARG A 708 -6.13 -27.10 -18.19
C ARG A 708 -6.97 -28.37 -18.30
N ILE A 709 -7.47 -28.81 -17.16
CA ILE A 709 -8.52 -29.82 -17.11
C ILE A 709 -9.88 -29.13 -17.28
N THR A 710 -10.79 -29.80 -17.98
CA THR A 710 -12.20 -29.39 -18.09
C THR A 710 -13.11 -30.62 -17.89
N PRO A 711 -14.26 -30.48 -17.22
CA PRO A 711 -15.31 -31.51 -17.24
C PRO A 711 -15.70 -31.86 -18.69
N PRO A 712 -15.97 -33.13 -19.01
CA PRO A 712 -16.44 -33.51 -20.34
C PRO A 712 -17.84 -32.90 -20.59
N PRO A 713 -18.17 -32.47 -21.82
CA PRO A 713 -19.43 -31.78 -22.12
C PRO A 713 -20.70 -32.64 -21.96
N THR A 714 -20.56 -33.92 -21.62
CA THR A 714 -21.65 -34.80 -21.19
C THR A 714 -22.06 -34.57 -19.73
N ASP A 715 -21.15 -34.10 -18.87
CA ASP A 715 -21.35 -33.83 -17.44
C ASP A 715 -21.79 -32.38 -17.20
N ASP A 716 -22.89 -31.97 -17.82
CA ASP A 716 -23.63 -30.74 -17.46
C ASP A 716 -24.32 -30.95 -16.10
N ILE A 717 -24.22 -29.98 -15.20
CA ILE A 717 -24.84 -29.99 -13.86
C ILE A 717 -26.34 -30.26 -13.94
N HIS A 718 -27.05 -29.65 -14.92
CA HIS A 718 -28.48 -29.87 -15.11
C HIS A 718 -28.80 -31.26 -15.64
N ARG A 719 -27.95 -31.79 -16.52
CA ARG A 719 -28.12 -33.15 -17.03
C ARG A 719 -27.90 -34.16 -15.91
N LEU A 720 -26.90 -33.93 -15.06
CA LEU A 720 -26.64 -34.74 -13.87
C LEU A 720 -27.85 -34.70 -12.92
N SER A 721 -28.28 -33.52 -12.46
CA SER A 721 -29.39 -33.41 -11.50
C SER A 721 -30.73 -33.96 -12.01
N LEU A 722 -31.00 -33.89 -13.32
CA LEU A 722 -32.20 -34.46 -13.93
C LEU A 722 -32.10 -35.98 -14.16
N THR A 723 -30.90 -36.55 -14.26
CA THR A 723 -30.69 -37.98 -14.51
C THR A 723 -30.53 -38.78 -13.21
N SER A 724 -29.81 -38.26 -12.21
CA SER A 724 -29.57 -38.92 -10.91
C SER A 724 -30.72 -38.69 -9.92
N LYS A 725 -31.87 -39.34 -10.17
CA LYS A 725 -33.14 -39.18 -9.43
C LYS A 725 -33.09 -39.16 -7.89
N ASN A 726 -32.03 -39.66 -7.25
CA ASN A 726 -31.87 -39.73 -5.80
C ASN A 726 -30.62 -39.02 -5.23
N ILE A 727 -29.79 -38.35 -6.05
CA ILE A 727 -28.54 -37.72 -5.58
C ILE A 727 -28.49 -36.26 -6.05
N SER A 728 -28.45 -35.34 -5.09
CA SER A 728 -28.22 -33.91 -5.33
C SER A 728 -26.72 -33.57 -5.23
N ALA A 729 -26.27 -32.50 -5.88
CA ALA A 729 -24.87 -32.08 -5.81
C ALA A 729 -24.38 -31.82 -4.36
N ARG A 730 -25.29 -31.36 -3.48
CA ARG A 730 -25.07 -31.20 -2.03
C ARG A 730 -24.63 -32.51 -1.34
N GLN A 731 -25.04 -33.67 -1.83
CA GLN A 731 -24.71 -34.97 -1.21
C GLN A 731 -23.24 -35.38 -1.42
N TYR A 732 -22.53 -34.80 -2.38
CA TYR A 732 -21.07 -34.99 -2.52
C TYR A 732 -20.24 -34.14 -1.53
N LEU A 733 -20.91 -33.25 -0.79
CA LEU A 733 -20.38 -32.21 0.10
C LEU A 733 -20.89 -32.40 1.55
N SER A 734 -20.89 -33.65 2.02
CA SER A 734 -21.44 -34.07 3.33
C SER A 734 -20.50 -33.90 4.53
N ASP A 735 -19.18 -34.00 4.31
CA ASP A 735 -18.16 -34.12 5.37
C ASP A 735 -17.30 -32.85 5.46
N LYS A 736 -16.04 -32.95 5.90
CA LYS A 736 -15.16 -31.78 6.08
C LYS A 736 -14.59 -31.27 4.74
N TRP A 737 -15.16 -30.17 4.25
CA TRP A 737 -14.70 -29.43 3.07
C TRP A 737 -14.76 -27.91 3.28
N SER A 738 -14.06 -27.18 2.43
CA SER A 738 -14.14 -25.72 2.26
C SER A 738 -13.93 -25.36 0.78
N VAL A 739 -14.27 -24.12 0.41
CA VAL A 739 -14.02 -23.56 -0.93
C VAL A 739 -13.26 -22.24 -0.86
N HIS A 740 -12.70 -21.81 -2.00
CA HIS A 740 -11.97 -20.55 -2.10
C HIS A 740 -12.89 -19.36 -1.77
N PRO A 741 -12.59 -18.53 -0.75
CA PRO A 741 -13.52 -17.52 -0.25
C PRO A 741 -13.68 -16.34 -1.23
N ASP A 742 -12.60 -15.94 -1.90
CA ASP A 742 -12.59 -14.78 -2.80
C ASP A 742 -13.13 -15.07 -4.22
N TRP A 743 -13.54 -16.31 -4.51
CA TRP A 743 -13.95 -16.73 -5.87
C TRP A 743 -15.47 -16.66 -6.06
N LEU A 744 -15.89 -15.96 -7.12
CA LEU A 744 -17.29 -15.67 -7.41
C LEU A 744 -18.01 -16.85 -8.12
N TYR A 745 -18.33 -17.91 -7.37
CA TYR A 745 -19.09 -19.07 -7.87
C TYR A 745 -20.50 -18.69 -8.34
N CYS A 746 -21.32 -18.17 -7.42
CA CYS A 746 -22.61 -17.53 -7.64
C CYS A 746 -22.83 -16.50 -6.52
N ARG A 747 -23.54 -15.40 -6.79
CA ARG A 747 -23.90 -14.39 -5.78
C ARG A 747 -25.33 -13.87 -5.94
N HIS A 748 -26.00 -13.67 -4.81
CA HIS A 748 -27.34 -13.06 -4.73
C HIS A 748 -27.24 -11.56 -4.40
N TYR A 749 -27.96 -10.68 -5.10
CA TYR A 749 -27.87 -9.24 -4.84
C TYR A 749 -28.57 -8.82 -3.54
N GLU A 750 -29.81 -9.28 -3.31
CA GLU A 750 -30.59 -8.90 -2.10
C GLU A 750 -30.26 -9.69 -0.82
N ARG A 751 -29.62 -10.86 -0.93
CA ARG A 751 -29.43 -11.79 0.21
C ARG A 751 -27.96 -12.11 0.40
N THR A 752 -27.50 -11.92 1.62
CA THR A 752 -26.13 -12.22 2.04
C THR A 752 -26.08 -13.47 2.93
N PHE A 753 -24.92 -14.09 3.00
CA PHE A 753 -24.65 -15.34 3.72
C PHE A 753 -23.48 -15.12 4.70
N ALA A 754 -23.34 -15.97 5.72
CA ALA A 754 -22.25 -15.81 6.70
C ALA A 754 -20.91 -16.36 6.18
N ASN A 755 -20.97 -17.40 5.36
CA ASN A 755 -19.81 -18.12 4.80
C ASN A 755 -20.03 -18.42 3.31
N ALA A 756 -18.96 -18.52 2.52
CA ALA A 756 -19.04 -18.83 1.08
C ALA A 756 -19.65 -20.22 0.82
N GLU A 757 -19.42 -21.17 1.71
CA GLU A 757 -20.01 -22.52 1.70
C GLU A 757 -21.55 -22.48 1.76
N GLU A 758 -22.13 -21.53 2.50
CA GLU A 758 -23.59 -21.39 2.65
C GLU A 758 -24.25 -20.81 1.39
N GLU A 759 -23.62 -19.80 0.77
CA GLU A 759 -24.06 -19.24 -0.51
C GLU A 759 -24.00 -20.30 -1.61
N LEU A 760 -22.90 -21.04 -1.69
CA LEU A 760 -22.74 -22.16 -2.61
C LEU A 760 -23.83 -23.21 -2.43
N LEU A 761 -24.07 -23.69 -1.20
CA LEU A 761 -25.11 -24.69 -0.92
C LEU A 761 -26.51 -24.21 -1.32
N TYR A 762 -26.83 -22.93 -1.05
CA TYR A 762 -28.08 -22.30 -1.48
C TYR A 762 -28.26 -22.29 -3.01
N PHE A 763 -27.19 -22.01 -3.76
CA PHE A 763 -27.24 -22.03 -5.22
C PHE A 763 -27.30 -23.45 -5.78
N LEU A 764 -26.56 -24.43 -5.22
CA LEU A 764 -26.65 -25.84 -5.63
C LEU A 764 -28.06 -26.42 -5.47
N GLU A 765 -28.77 -26.05 -4.39
CA GLU A 765 -30.18 -26.43 -4.19
C GLU A 765 -31.16 -25.76 -5.16
N ARG A 766 -30.79 -24.64 -5.80
CA ARG A 766 -31.58 -23.97 -6.84
C ARG A 766 -31.29 -24.51 -8.24
N VAL A 767 -30.02 -24.76 -8.55
CA VAL A 767 -29.57 -25.38 -9.82
C VAL A 767 -30.17 -26.78 -9.99
N ALA A 768 -30.38 -27.51 -8.90
CA ALA A 768 -31.05 -28.82 -8.90
C ALA A 768 -32.57 -28.78 -9.18
N LYS A 769 -33.23 -27.60 -9.22
CA LYS A 769 -34.69 -27.50 -9.42
C LYS A 769 -35.05 -27.35 -10.90
N PRO A 770 -36.12 -28.01 -11.37
CA PRO A 770 -36.57 -27.86 -12.76
C PRO A 770 -36.99 -26.43 -13.05
N GLY A 771 -36.56 -25.89 -14.19
CA GLY A 771 -36.88 -24.52 -14.63
C GLY A 771 -35.79 -23.47 -14.38
N TRP A 772 -34.67 -23.82 -13.71
CA TRP A 772 -33.50 -22.94 -13.64
C TRP A 772 -33.00 -22.53 -15.04
N ARG A 773 -32.47 -21.32 -15.14
CA ARG A 773 -31.75 -20.80 -16.31
C ARG A 773 -30.49 -20.10 -15.81
N TRP A 774 -29.36 -20.34 -16.47
CA TRP A 774 -28.14 -19.59 -16.19
C TRP A 774 -28.33 -18.11 -16.54
N PRO A 775 -27.89 -17.19 -15.67
CA PRO A 775 -27.86 -15.76 -16.00
C PRO A 775 -27.03 -15.51 -17.26
N ALA A 776 -27.53 -14.65 -18.15
CA ALA A 776 -26.66 -14.07 -19.17
C ALA A 776 -25.70 -13.09 -18.51
N LYS A 777 -24.44 -13.03 -18.98
CA LYS A 777 -23.52 -11.94 -18.58
C LYS A 777 -24.22 -10.58 -18.77
N PRO A 778 -24.17 -9.67 -17.77
CA PRO A 778 -24.76 -8.35 -17.92
C PRO A 778 -24.12 -7.65 -19.11
N ARG A 779 -24.95 -7.13 -20.01
CA ARG A 779 -24.51 -6.29 -21.13
C ARG A 779 -24.91 -4.85 -20.81
N PRO A 780 -24.10 -3.84 -21.17
CA PRO A 780 -24.54 -2.46 -21.05
C PRO A 780 -25.87 -2.27 -21.81
N PRO A 781 -26.88 -1.58 -21.23
CA PRO A 781 -28.09 -1.26 -21.94
C PRO A 781 -27.72 -0.34 -23.11
N GLU A 782 -28.01 -0.77 -24.36
CA GLU A 782 -27.64 -0.01 -25.55
C GLU A 782 -28.16 1.44 -25.43
N HIS A 783 -27.25 2.40 -25.61
CA HIS A 783 -27.59 3.81 -25.65
C HIS A 783 -28.69 4.02 -26.71
N HIS A 784 -29.87 4.49 -26.30
CA HIS A 784 -30.94 4.89 -27.21
C HIS A 784 -30.45 6.04 -28.11
N LYS A 785 -29.84 5.69 -29.26
CA LYS A 785 -29.56 6.64 -30.34
C LYS A 785 -30.90 7.15 -30.84
N ASN A 786 -31.12 8.47 -30.72
CA ASN A 786 -32.35 9.15 -31.08
C ASN A 786 -32.82 8.79 -32.50
N LYS A 787 -33.79 7.87 -32.60
CA LYS A 787 -34.65 7.76 -33.78
C LYS A 787 -35.79 8.75 -33.62
N THR A 788 -35.57 9.96 -34.11
CA THR A 788 -36.63 10.94 -34.34
C THR A 788 -37.62 10.38 -35.37
N GLY A 789 -38.78 9.96 -34.88
CA GLY A 789 -39.88 9.45 -35.71
C GLY A 789 -41.16 9.48 -34.90
N HIS A 790 -42.16 10.24 -35.35
CA HIS A 790 -43.45 10.31 -34.68
C HIS A 790 -44.18 8.96 -34.77
N GLU A 791 -44.73 8.49 -33.65
CA GLU A 791 -46.08 7.94 -33.66
C GLU A 791 -46.78 8.10 -32.31
N ARG A 792 -48.07 7.78 -32.27
CA ARG A 792 -49.04 8.34 -31.30
C ARG A 792 -49.21 7.49 -30.04
N HIS A 793 -49.76 8.13 -29.01
CA HIS A 793 -50.34 7.46 -27.85
C HIS A 793 -51.22 6.26 -28.25
N ASN A 794 -51.05 5.15 -27.54
CA ASN A 794 -52.15 4.24 -27.28
C ASN A 794 -51.98 3.64 -25.87
N ASN A 795 -53.08 3.52 -25.13
CA ASN A 795 -53.07 2.96 -23.78
C ASN A 795 -53.22 1.43 -23.82
N GLY A 796 -52.55 0.74 -22.90
CA GLY A 796 -53.06 -0.52 -22.35
C GLY A 796 -52.60 -1.84 -22.99
N THR A 797 -51.34 -2.22 -22.75
CA THR A 797 -51.01 -3.60 -22.33
C THR A 797 -49.85 -3.56 -21.34
N SER A 798 -49.98 -4.26 -20.21
CA SER A 798 -49.04 -4.20 -19.09
C SER A 798 -48.01 -5.33 -19.10
N GLU A 799 -47.37 -5.58 -20.24
CA GLU A 799 -46.42 -6.69 -20.42
C GLU A 799 -44.94 -6.31 -20.15
N ALA A 800 -44.64 -5.03 -19.94
CA ALA A 800 -43.28 -4.54 -19.67
C ALA A 800 -42.84 -4.65 -18.19
N ARG A 801 -43.63 -5.27 -17.30
CA ARG A 801 -43.47 -5.15 -15.83
C ARG A 801 -43.03 -6.40 -15.08
N GLU A 802 -42.62 -7.46 -15.79
CA GLU A 802 -41.98 -8.66 -15.21
C GLU A 802 -40.62 -8.99 -15.88
N ARG A 803 -39.70 -8.01 -15.93
CA ARG A 803 -38.27 -8.39 -15.88
C ARG A 803 -37.99 -8.91 -14.47
N ASN A 804 -37.43 -10.12 -14.38
CA ASN A 804 -37.47 -10.96 -13.19
C ASN A 804 -36.86 -10.29 -11.95
N LYS A 805 -37.57 -10.34 -10.82
CA LYS A 805 -37.06 -10.03 -9.46
C LYS A 805 -36.01 -11.03 -8.94
N ASN A 806 -35.31 -11.73 -9.82
CA ASN A 806 -34.41 -12.85 -9.49
C ASN A 806 -33.17 -12.78 -10.39
N GLU A 807 -32.54 -11.61 -10.48
CA GLU A 807 -31.23 -11.49 -11.13
C GLU A 807 -30.15 -11.96 -10.15
N TYR A 808 -29.31 -12.87 -10.62
CA TYR A 808 -28.19 -13.46 -9.91
C TYR A 808 -26.97 -13.42 -10.83
N TYR A 809 -25.77 -13.39 -10.27
CA TYR A 809 -24.54 -13.59 -11.04
C TYR A 809 -23.97 -14.97 -10.73
N CYS A 810 -23.48 -15.70 -11.74
CA CYS A 810 -22.86 -17.02 -11.59
C CYS A 810 -21.81 -17.25 -12.68
N ASP A 811 -20.60 -17.72 -12.33
CA ASP A 811 -19.68 -18.30 -13.32
C ASP A 811 -20.03 -19.79 -13.52
N HIS A 812 -20.75 -20.07 -14.60
CA HIS A 812 -21.14 -21.43 -15.01
C HIS A 812 -19.94 -22.38 -15.11
N GLY A 813 -18.80 -21.92 -15.63
CA GLY A 813 -17.62 -22.76 -15.83
C GLY A 813 -16.98 -23.20 -14.51
N LEU A 814 -16.88 -22.26 -13.56
CA LEU A 814 -16.37 -22.54 -12.22
C LEU A 814 -17.32 -23.48 -11.45
N MET A 815 -18.63 -23.22 -11.50
CA MET A 815 -19.63 -24.06 -10.84
C MET A 815 -19.65 -25.49 -11.42
N GLN A 816 -19.48 -25.64 -12.74
CA GLN A 816 -19.42 -26.97 -13.39
C GLN A 816 -18.14 -27.73 -13.01
N ALA A 817 -16.99 -27.05 -12.98
CA ALA A 817 -15.74 -27.64 -12.49
C ALA A 817 -15.85 -28.09 -11.03
N LEU A 818 -16.46 -27.28 -10.16
CA LEU A 818 -16.62 -27.60 -8.75
C LEU A 818 -17.52 -28.83 -8.53
N VAL A 819 -18.66 -28.93 -9.21
CA VAL A 819 -19.56 -30.10 -9.07
C VAL A 819 -18.91 -31.38 -9.62
N TYR A 820 -18.15 -31.27 -10.71
CA TYR A 820 -17.38 -32.39 -11.28
C TYR A 820 -16.29 -32.87 -10.32
N ASP A 821 -15.48 -31.97 -9.78
CA ASP A 821 -14.44 -32.28 -8.78
C ASP A 821 -15.06 -32.84 -7.50
N ALA A 822 -16.18 -32.27 -7.02
CA ALA A 822 -16.87 -32.75 -5.83
C ALA A 822 -17.38 -34.20 -6.00
N ARG A 823 -17.98 -34.53 -7.16
CA ARG A 823 -18.39 -35.90 -7.51
C ARG A 823 -17.20 -36.85 -7.55
N ASN A 824 -16.14 -36.47 -8.26
CA ASN A 824 -14.97 -37.33 -8.47
C ASN A 824 -14.15 -37.55 -7.18
N THR A 825 -14.19 -36.61 -6.23
CA THR A 825 -13.47 -36.71 -4.95
C THR A 825 -14.31 -37.28 -3.79
N ALA A 826 -15.57 -37.67 -4.04
CA ALA A 826 -16.50 -38.12 -2.98
C ALA A 826 -16.05 -39.40 -2.24
N TRP A 827 -15.18 -40.22 -2.84
CA TRP A 827 -14.60 -41.40 -2.19
C TRP A 827 -13.66 -41.05 -1.03
N PHE A 828 -13.05 -39.85 -1.03
CA PHE A 828 -12.06 -39.43 -0.03
C PHE A 828 -12.63 -39.51 1.39
N ASN A 829 -13.94 -39.30 1.52
CA ASN A 829 -14.69 -39.32 2.78
C ASN A 829 -14.72 -40.73 3.43
N LYS A 830 -14.47 -41.82 2.69
CA LYS A 830 -14.33 -43.18 3.23
C LYS A 830 -13.05 -43.32 4.07
N SER A 831 -13.05 -44.19 5.08
CA SER A 831 -11.86 -44.42 5.89
C SER A 831 -10.72 -45.08 5.10
N ILE A 832 -9.47 -44.77 5.47
CA ILE A 832 -8.27 -45.40 4.90
C ILE A 832 -8.32 -46.92 5.11
N SER A 833 -8.82 -47.37 6.26
CA SER A 833 -9.01 -48.80 6.60
C SER A 833 -9.98 -49.55 5.69
N GLU A 834 -11.03 -48.90 5.18
CA GLU A 834 -11.96 -49.53 4.23
C GLU A 834 -11.34 -49.60 2.81
N SER A 835 -10.67 -48.53 2.38
CA SER A 835 -10.01 -48.45 1.07
C SER A 835 -8.79 -49.37 0.97
N ALA A 836 -8.08 -49.62 2.07
CA ALA A 836 -6.96 -50.56 2.15
C ALA A 836 -7.33 -52.05 1.93
N SER A 837 -8.62 -52.40 1.81
CA SER A 837 -9.05 -53.79 1.66
C SER A 837 -8.86 -54.37 0.24
N ASP A 838 -8.82 -53.53 -0.80
CA ASP A 838 -8.80 -53.95 -2.21
C ASP A 838 -7.39 -54.09 -2.85
N GLU A 839 -6.35 -53.44 -2.31
CA GLU A 839 -4.99 -53.49 -2.89
C GLU A 839 -4.09 -54.64 -2.37
N LYS A 840 -3.05 -54.97 -3.15
CA LYS A 840 -2.18 -56.15 -2.97
C LYS A 840 -0.85 -55.89 -2.23
N ALA A 841 -0.59 -54.67 -1.76
CA ALA A 841 0.67 -54.33 -1.10
C ALA A 841 0.76 -54.89 0.35
N PRO A 842 1.86 -55.58 0.75
CA PRO A 842 1.97 -56.16 2.09
C PRO A 842 1.92 -55.13 3.22
N LEU A 843 2.62 -54.00 3.06
CA LEU A 843 2.74 -52.96 4.08
C LEU A 843 1.39 -52.28 4.34
N THR A 844 0.63 -51.99 3.28
CA THR A 844 -0.73 -51.43 3.32
C THR A 844 -1.67 -52.26 4.21
N LYS A 845 -1.60 -53.60 4.12
CA LYS A 845 -2.42 -54.49 4.96
C LYS A 845 -2.00 -54.49 6.42
N VAL A 846 -0.70 -54.37 6.71
CA VAL A 846 -0.21 -54.28 8.10
C VAL A 846 -0.65 -52.96 8.73
N ILE A 847 -0.45 -51.82 8.05
CA ILE A 847 -0.80 -50.49 8.59
C ILE A 847 -2.32 -50.33 8.72
N GLY A 848 -3.10 -50.83 7.75
CA GLY A 848 -4.57 -50.80 7.79
C GLY A 848 -5.21 -51.68 8.86
N LEU A 849 -4.45 -52.58 9.49
CA LEU A 849 -4.89 -53.44 10.60
C LEU A 849 -4.45 -52.94 11.99
N LEU A 850 -3.69 -51.84 12.08
CA LEU A 850 -3.22 -51.30 13.37
C LEU A 850 -4.38 -50.73 14.21
N PRO A 851 -4.49 -51.09 15.50
CA PRO A 851 -5.40 -50.43 16.44
C PRO A 851 -5.15 -48.91 16.51
N ARG A 852 -6.22 -48.12 16.75
CA ARG A 852 -6.13 -46.64 16.85
C ARG A 852 -5.01 -46.17 17.79
N VAL A 853 -4.77 -46.88 18.90
CA VAL A 853 -3.73 -46.54 19.88
C VAL A 853 -2.33 -46.73 19.31
N GLU A 854 -2.06 -47.87 18.66
CA GLU A 854 -0.77 -48.15 18.02
C GLU A 854 -0.49 -47.17 16.86
N PHE A 855 -1.53 -46.76 16.13
CA PHE A 855 -1.40 -45.74 15.09
C PHE A 855 -0.98 -44.37 15.67
N ILE A 856 -1.59 -43.91 16.77
CA ILE A 856 -1.17 -42.68 17.47
C ILE A 856 0.26 -42.82 18.02
N GLN A 857 0.59 -43.99 18.59
CA GLN A 857 1.92 -44.25 19.15
C GLN A 857 3.01 -44.26 18.08
N ARG A 858 2.72 -44.76 16.87
CA ARG A 858 3.72 -44.92 15.79
C ARG A 858 3.79 -43.75 14.81
N PHE A 859 2.70 -43.03 14.59
CA PHE A 859 2.60 -41.96 13.58
C PHE A 859 2.07 -40.62 14.13
N GLY A 860 1.51 -40.60 15.34
CA GLY A 860 0.84 -39.43 15.90
C GLY A 860 -0.55 -39.18 15.32
N TYR A 861 -1.05 -37.95 15.48
CA TYR A 861 -2.23 -37.46 14.76
C TYR A 861 -1.80 -36.87 13.42
N ILE A 862 -2.38 -37.37 12.34
CA ILE A 862 -2.13 -36.90 10.96
C ILE A 862 -3.37 -36.17 10.46
N VAL A 863 -3.18 -35.05 9.74
CA VAL A 863 -4.23 -34.45 8.90
C VAL A 863 -3.93 -34.80 7.46
N ALA A 864 -4.74 -35.65 6.81
CA ALA A 864 -4.64 -35.90 5.38
C ALA A 864 -5.54 -34.93 4.62
N PHE A 865 -5.08 -34.38 3.50
CA PHE A 865 -5.85 -33.39 2.72
C PHE A 865 -5.71 -33.56 1.21
N LEU A 866 -6.73 -33.05 0.51
CA LEU A 866 -6.88 -33.07 -0.95
C LEU A 866 -7.46 -31.73 -1.38
N SER A 867 -6.83 -31.05 -2.34
CA SER A 867 -7.32 -29.78 -2.89
C SER A 867 -7.26 -29.77 -4.41
N THR A 868 -8.31 -29.29 -5.07
CA THR A 868 -8.48 -29.39 -6.53
C THR A 868 -8.46 -28.01 -7.22
N HIS A 869 -8.28 -28.02 -8.54
CA HIS A 869 -8.20 -26.81 -9.35
C HIS A 869 -9.46 -25.91 -9.32
N SER A 870 -10.63 -26.45 -8.94
CA SER A 870 -11.89 -25.70 -8.81
C SER A 870 -12.06 -24.97 -7.47
N GLY A 871 -11.03 -25.00 -6.60
CA GLY A 871 -11.04 -24.34 -5.30
C GLY A 871 -11.59 -25.19 -4.16
N LEU A 872 -11.97 -26.46 -4.42
CA LEU A 872 -12.44 -27.39 -3.39
C LEU A 872 -11.27 -27.95 -2.57
N THR A 873 -11.34 -27.85 -1.25
CA THR A 873 -10.40 -28.50 -0.32
C THR A 873 -11.16 -29.44 0.62
N ARG A 874 -10.68 -30.68 0.80
CA ARG A 874 -11.17 -31.69 1.75
C ARG A 874 -10.06 -32.09 2.71
N TRP A 875 -10.41 -32.44 3.95
CA TRP A 875 -9.45 -32.98 4.93
C TRP A 875 -10.05 -34.05 5.85
N GLN A 876 -9.20 -34.97 6.32
CA GLN A 876 -9.52 -35.98 7.32
C GLN A 876 -8.45 -35.99 8.42
N THR A 877 -8.85 -36.33 9.65
CA THR A 877 -7.93 -36.52 10.77
C THR A 877 -7.80 -38.01 11.09
N HIS A 878 -6.56 -38.49 11.22
CA HIS A 878 -6.24 -39.89 11.45
C HIS A 878 -5.40 -40.06 12.73
N PRO A 879 -5.92 -40.78 13.76
CA PRO A 879 -7.33 -41.15 13.90
C PRO A 879 -8.25 -39.92 14.10
N PRO A 880 -9.57 -40.08 13.96
CA PRO A 880 -10.51 -38.98 14.15
C PRO A 880 -10.39 -38.36 15.54
N LYS A 881 -10.27 -37.03 15.62
CA LYS A 881 -10.42 -36.28 16.88
C LYS A 881 -11.90 -36.24 17.27
N GLU A 882 -12.22 -36.63 18.51
CA GLU A 882 -13.61 -36.78 18.94
C GLU A 882 -14.24 -35.47 19.45
N HIS A 883 -13.47 -34.56 20.08
CA HIS A 883 -13.80 -33.12 20.22
C HIS A 883 -12.53 -32.33 20.57
N ASP A 884 -12.33 -31.16 19.95
CA ASP A 884 -11.21 -30.24 20.24
C ASP A 884 -11.53 -28.85 19.64
N ASN A 885 -12.11 -27.95 20.44
CA ASN A 885 -12.71 -26.70 19.93
C ASN A 885 -11.69 -25.54 19.76
N ASP A 886 -10.50 -25.65 20.36
CA ASP A 886 -9.59 -24.52 20.58
C ASP A 886 -8.62 -24.26 19.42
N LYS A 887 -8.73 -25.00 18.31
CA LYS A 887 -7.92 -24.79 17.09
C LYS A 887 -8.78 -24.75 15.82
N PRO A 888 -8.49 -23.84 14.87
CA PRO A 888 -9.19 -23.79 13.59
C PRO A 888 -8.95 -25.08 12.80
N GLU A 889 -9.97 -25.51 12.06
CA GLU A 889 -9.85 -26.68 11.17
C GLU A 889 -9.00 -26.37 9.93
N PHE A 890 -8.35 -27.38 9.37
CA PHE A 890 -7.38 -27.24 8.29
C PHE A 890 -7.87 -26.38 7.11
N GLY A 891 -9.08 -26.63 6.58
CA GLY A 891 -9.63 -25.84 5.47
C GLY A 891 -10.06 -24.42 5.83
N LYS A 892 -10.15 -24.07 7.13
CA LYS A 892 -10.32 -22.69 7.61
C LYS A 892 -8.97 -21.99 7.84
N GLN A 893 -7.89 -22.75 8.03
CA GLN A 893 -6.52 -22.24 8.10
C GLN A 893 -5.91 -22.02 6.71
N TRP A 894 -6.25 -22.86 5.72
CA TRP A 894 -5.71 -22.83 4.36
C TRP A 894 -6.82 -22.92 3.29
N PRO A 895 -7.68 -21.89 3.16
CA PRO A 895 -8.87 -21.95 2.30
C PRO A 895 -8.59 -21.66 0.81
N ARG A 896 -7.43 -21.09 0.44
CA ARG A 896 -7.20 -20.52 -0.92
C ARG A 896 -6.70 -21.50 -1.98
N ALA A 897 -6.82 -22.81 -1.72
CA ALA A 897 -6.57 -23.90 -2.67
C ALA A 897 -5.32 -23.72 -3.56
N ILE A 898 -5.47 -23.32 -4.84
CA ILE A 898 -4.37 -23.20 -5.80
C ILE A 898 -3.38 -22.06 -5.51
N GLU A 899 -3.77 -21.09 -4.69
CA GLU A 899 -2.94 -19.93 -4.32
C GLU A 899 -2.05 -20.22 -3.10
N GLU A 900 -2.35 -21.29 -2.35
CA GLU A 900 -1.59 -21.69 -1.15
C GLU A 900 -0.18 -22.19 -1.49
N VAL A 901 0.80 -21.83 -0.65
CA VAL A 901 2.23 -22.07 -0.96
C VAL A 901 2.55 -23.56 -1.14
N TRP A 902 1.96 -24.45 -0.34
CA TRP A 902 2.15 -25.90 -0.50
C TRP A 902 1.59 -26.43 -1.82
N TYR A 903 0.48 -25.87 -2.33
CA TYR A 903 -0.08 -26.23 -3.64
C TYR A 903 0.88 -25.78 -4.74
N ARG A 904 1.31 -24.51 -4.67
CA ARG A 904 2.24 -23.88 -5.61
C ARG A 904 3.58 -24.61 -5.70
N ARG A 905 4.18 -24.99 -4.56
CA ARG A 905 5.42 -25.77 -4.49
C ARG A 905 5.24 -27.21 -5.01
N ALA A 906 4.16 -27.89 -4.65
CA ALA A 906 3.92 -29.28 -5.09
C ALA A 906 3.76 -29.40 -6.63
N VAL A 907 3.09 -28.42 -7.25
CA VAL A 907 2.93 -28.36 -8.72
C VAL A 907 4.24 -28.03 -9.44
N GLU A 908 5.08 -27.19 -8.84
CA GLU A 908 6.40 -26.85 -9.36
C GLU A 908 7.38 -28.04 -9.26
N GLN A 909 7.48 -28.67 -8.09
CA GLN A 909 8.35 -29.82 -7.83
C GLN A 909 8.02 -31.03 -8.71
N HIS A 910 6.76 -31.24 -9.13
CA HIS A 910 6.40 -32.34 -10.04
C HIS A 910 7.09 -32.24 -11.41
N TYR A 911 7.55 -31.05 -11.83
CA TYR A 911 8.36 -30.90 -13.05
C TYR A 911 9.84 -31.23 -12.86
N VAL A 912 10.28 -31.36 -11.60
CA VAL A 912 11.65 -31.68 -11.21
C VAL A 912 11.77 -33.20 -10.98
N ASP A 913 10.93 -33.76 -10.11
CA ASP A 913 10.70 -35.20 -9.99
C ASP A 913 9.19 -35.47 -9.81
N PRO A 914 8.51 -36.12 -10.78
CA PRO A 914 7.08 -36.39 -10.73
C PRO A 914 6.66 -37.43 -9.67
N LEU A 915 7.61 -38.11 -9.01
CA LEU A 915 7.35 -38.99 -7.86
C LEU A 915 7.53 -38.28 -6.52
N SER A 916 8.30 -37.19 -6.46
CA SER A 916 8.71 -36.58 -5.20
C SER A 916 7.60 -35.89 -4.40
N TYR A 917 7.74 -35.91 -3.07
CA TYR A 917 6.93 -35.14 -2.12
C TYR A 917 7.70 -33.89 -1.65
N VAL A 918 7.03 -32.74 -1.62
CA VAL A 918 7.53 -31.51 -1.00
C VAL A 918 7.22 -31.54 0.50
N TYR A 919 8.26 -31.71 1.31
CA TYR A 919 8.25 -31.52 2.75
C TYR A 919 8.58 -30.06 3.08
N SER A 920 7.84 -29.49 4.03
CA SER A 920 7.99 -28.09 4.42
C SER A 920 7.56 -27.87 5.87
N VAL A 921 8.28 -26.99 6.57
CA VAL A 921 7.87 -26.42 7.86
C VAL A 921 7.29 -25.04 7.61
N ASP A 922 6.21 -24.68 8.32
CA ASP A 922 5.67 -23.32 8.35
C ASP A 922 6.67 -22.39 9.05
N LEU A 923 7.23 -21.43 8.32
CA LEU A 923 8.23 -20.49 8.81
C LEU A 923 7.62 -19.13 9.25
N SER A 924 6.30 -19.01 9.33
CA SER A 924 5.64 -17.77 9.73
C SER A 924 5.75 -17.54 11.25
N THR A 925 6.34 -16.41 11.65
CA THR A 925 6.73 -16.15 13.06
C THR A 925 5.55 -15.96 14.01
N ASP A 926 4.37 -15.62 13.49
CA ASP A 926 3.11 -15.58 14.27
C ASP A 926 2.56 -16.99 14.58
N LYS A 927 2.99 -18.02 13.85
CA LYS A 927 2.49 -19.42 13.97
C LYS A 927 3.55 -20.41 14.43
N PHE A 928 4.84 -20.13 14.23
CA PHE A 928 5.92 -21.00 14.67
C PHE A 928 5.94 -21.06 16.21
N PRO A 929 5.72 -22.24 16.82
CA PRO A 929 5.52 -22.32 18.26
C PRO A 929 6.83 -22.09 19.02
N LEU A 930 6.74 -21.41 20.17
CA LEU A 930 7.83 -21.29 21.16
C LEU A 930 8.37 -22.64 21.66
N ASN A 931 7.67 -23.75 21.38
CA ASN A 931 8.13 -25.11 21.59
C ASN A 931 8.03 -25.91 20.28
N VAL A 932 9.19 -26.25 19.71
CA VAL A 932 9.33 -26.86 18.38
C VAL A 932 8.70 -28.25 18.27
N SER A 933 8.52 -28.99 19.37
CA SER A 933 7.81 -30.30 19.32
C SER A 933 6.32 -30.18 18.95
N LEU A 934 5.75 -28.97 18.97
CA LEU A 934 4.41 -28.64 18.49
C LEU A 934 4.38 -28.18 17.03
N ALA A 935 5.53 -28.04 16.36
CA ALA A 935 5.59 -27.66 14.95
C ALA A 935 5.03 -28.79 14.06
N MET A 936 4.37 -28.40 12.97
CA MET A 936 3.77 -29.31 12.00
C MET A 936 4.57 -29.29 10.70
N VAL A 937 4.96 -30.47 10.23
CA VAL A 937 5.57 -30.66 8.91
C VAL A 937 4.45 -30.95 7.91
N THR A 938 4.41 -30.19 6.80
CA THR A 938 3.48 -30.38 5.71
C THR A 938 4.19 -31.06 4.55
N ALA A 939 3.74 -32.27 4.20
CA ALA A 939 4.14 -33.01 3.02
C ALA A 939 3.07 -32.86 1.93
N SER A 940 3.46 -32.59 0.68
CA SER A 940 2.53 -32.32 -0.43
C SER A 940 3.04 -32.83 -1.78
N HIS A 941 2.12 -33.23 -2.66
CA HIS A 941 2.42 -33.86 -3.95
C HIS A 941 1.31 -33.57 -4.97
N ALA A 942 1.68 -33.10 -6.16
CA ALA A 942 0.73 -32.77 -7.22
C ALA A 942 0.41 -33.99 -8.11
N VAL A 943 -0.88 -34.23 -8.33
CA VAL A 943 -1.40 -35.26 -9.23
C VAL A 943 -1.74 -34.62 -10.57
N PHE A 944 -1.03 -35.06 -11.61
CA PHE A 944 -1.25 -34.62 -13.00
C PHE A 944 -2.07 -35.66 -13.76
N HIS A 945 -3.07 -35.18 -14.50
CA HIS A 945 -3.76 -35.97 -15.52
C HIS A 945 -3.14 -35.70 -16.88
N GLY A 946 -3.25 -36.66 -17.81
CA GLY A 946 -2.68 -36.56 -19.14
C GLY A 946 -3.52 -37.22 -20.22
N ASP A 947 -3.66 -36.53 -21.34
CA ASP A 947 -4.33 -37.00 -22.55
C ASP A 947 -3.31 -36.94 -23.71
N GLY A 948 -2.74 -38.12 -24.04
CA GLY A 948 -1.61 -38.25 -24.95
C GLY A 948 -0.41 -37.42 -24.51
N HIS A 949 -0.03 -36.42 -25.32
CA HIS A 949 1.08 -35.52 -25.04
C HIS A 949 0.72 -34.33 -24.14
N ARG A 950 -0.57 -34.08 -23.86
CA ARG A 950 -1.01 -32.97 -23.00
C ARG A 950 -1.04 -33.43 -21.55
N LYS A 951 -0.50 -32.64 -20.62
CA LYS A 951 -0.60 -32.85 -19.17
C LYS A 951 -1.10 -31.59 -18.48
N ALA A 952 -1.90 -31.74 -17.43
CA ALA A 952 -2.36 -30.64 -16.59
C ALA A 952 -2.49 -31.08 -15.11
N PRO A 953 -2.25 -30.19 -14.14
CA PRO A 953 -2.48 -30.50 -12.73
C PRO A 953 -3.98 -30.65 -12.46
N ALA A 954 -4.37 -31.70 -11.74
CA ALA A 954 -5.76 -31.97 -11.35
C ALA A 954 -6.04 -31.55 -9.90
N ALA A 955 -5.18 -32.03 -9.00
CA ALA A 955 -5.28 -31.83 -7.57
C ALA A 955 -3.90 -31.94 -6.92
N VAL A 956 -3.76 -31.35 -5.73
CA VAL A 956 -2.64 -31.60 -4.81
C VAL A 956 -3.18 -32.40 -3.64
N VAL A 957 -2.49 -33.49 -3.31
CA VAL A 957 -2.68 -34.24 -2.08
C VAL A 957 -1.57 -33.91 -1.10
N GLY A 958 -1.83 -34.05 0.18
CA GLY A 958 -0.80 -33.91 1.19
C GLY A 958 -1.23 -34.42 2.56
N PHE A 959 -0.32 -34.30 3.51
CA PHE A 959 -0.58 -34.58 4.91
C PHE A 959 0.26 -33.70 5.83
N GLN A 960 -0.27 -33.43 7.02
CA GLN A 960 0.43 -32.75 8.10
C GLN A 960 0.59 -33.69 9.31
N PHE A 961 1.79 -33.70 9.88
CA PHE A 961 2.14 -34.47 11.07
C PHE A 961 3.15 -33.70 11.93
N LYS A 962 3.37 -34.11 13.19
CA LYS A 962 4.30 -33.42 14.10
C LYS A 962 5.76 -33.57 13.65
N HIS A 963 6.55 -32.50 13.80
CA HIS A 963 8.02 -32.52 13.69
C HIS A 963 8.66 -33.58 14.59
N GLU A 964 8.18 -33.73 15.83
CA GLU A 964 8.58 -34.75 16.82
C GLU A 964 8.72 -36.16 16.20
N ARG A 965 7.76 -36.58 15.36
CA ARG A 965 7.76 -37.90 14.70
C ARG A 965 8.74 -37.99 13.53
N LEU A 966 9.06 -36.89 12.87
CA LEU A 966 10.04 -36.86 11.79
C LEU A 966 11.47 -36.98 12.36
N SER A 967 11.74 -36.36 13.51
CA SER A 967 13.00 -36.56 14.24
C SER A 967 13.17 -38.03 14.64
N GLU A 968 12.21 -38.61 15.37
CA GLU A 968 12.27 -40.02 15.80
C GLU A 968 12.55 -41.01 14.63
N TRP A 969 12.05 -40.72 13.42
CA TRP A 969 12.36 -41.51 12.22
C TRP A 969 13.77 -41.25 11.67
N PHE A 970 14.21 -40.01 11.60
CA PHE A 970 15.57 -39.65 11.20
C PHE A 970 16.60 -40.28 12.14
N ASP A 971 16.37 -40.20 13.45
CA ASP A 971 17.23 -40.72 14.51
C ASP A 971 17.32 -42.25 14.47
N ASN A 972 16.19 -42.94 14.27
CA ASN A 972 16.11 -44.40 14.13
C ASN A 972 16.76 -44.92 12.83
N ILE A 973 16.75 -44.13 11.75
CA ILE A 973 17.41 -44.51 10.50
C ILE A 973 18.92 -44.28 10.59
N THR A 974 19.36 -43.14 11.09
CA THR A 974 20.79 -42.75 11.18
C THR A 974 21.56 -43.46 12.30
N SER A 975 20.86 -44.04 13.29
CA SER A 975 21.44 -44.98 14.26
C SER A 975 21.52 -46.43 13.74
N SER A 976 20.93 -46.76 12.58
CA SER A 976 20.92 -48.14 12.04
C SER A 976 22.12 -48.42 11.13
N CYS A 977 22.94 -49.41 11.50
CA CYS A 977 24.14 -49.82 10.76
C CYS A 977 23.99 -51.17 10.05
N GLU A 978 24.64 -51.34 8.90
CA GLU A 978 24.74 -52.63 8.21
C GLU A 978 25.82 -53.53 8.87
N HIS A 979 25.46 -54.79 9.12
CA HIS A 979 26.36 -55.89 9.54
C HIS A 979 27.14 -55.74 10.86
N ASN A 980 26.43 -55.69 12.00
CA ASN A 980 26.90 -56.16 13.33
C ASN A 980 28.37 -55.85 13.71
N LYS A 981 28.82 -54.62 13.44
CA LYS A 981 30.10 -54.08 13.90
C LYS A 981 29.84 -52.77 14.62
N GLU A 982 30.73 -52.43 15.53
CA GLU A 982 30.78 -51.09 16.12
C GLU A 982 30.98 -50.06 14.99
N CYS A 983 30.10 -49.07 14.95
CA CYS A 983 29.96 -48.10 13.88
C CYS A 983 29.69 -46.72 14.50
N THR A 984 30.26 -45.66 13.92
CA THR A 984 29.87 -44.29 14.25
C THR A 984 28.57 -43.93 13.54
N THR A 985 27.71 -43.22 14.27
CA THR A 985 26.34 -42.84 13.86
C THR A 985 26.08 -41.39 14.25
N CYS A 986 24.95 -40.83 13.79
CA CYS A 986 24.47 -39.50 14.20
C CYS A 986 24.07 -39.38 15.69
N GLN A 987 24.25 -40.44 16.50
CA GLN A 987 24.08 -40.40 17.97
C GLN A 987 25.44 -40.36 18.71
N SER A 988 26.54 -40.18 17.98
CA SER A 988 27.88 -40.01 18.57
C SER A 988 28.26 -38.53 18.58
N GLU A 989 28.80 -38.04 19.70
CA GLU A 989 29.25 -36.64 19.89
C GLU A 989 30.28 -36.16 18.84
N SER A 990 30.80 -37.08 18.02
CA SER A 990 31.69 -36.82 16.89
C SER A 990 31.01 -36.36 15.59
N TRP A 991 29.68 -36.46 15.42
CA TRP A 991 29.02 -36.16 14.13
C TRP A 991 27.67 -35.42 14.26
N ASP A 992 27.62 -34.14 13.87
CA ASP A 992 26.35 -33.38 13.74
C ASP A 992 25.57 -33.88 12.51
N CYS A 993 24.25 -34.11 12.62
CA CYS A 993 23.42 -34.53 11.48
C CYS A 993 22.17 -33.66 11.29
N TYR A 994 21.91 -33.28 10.03
CA TYR A 994 20.89 -32.30 9.65
C TYR A 994 20.06 -32.77 8.45
N LEU A 995 18.79 -32.35 8.41
CA LEU A 995 17.90 -32.49 7.26
C LEU A 995 17.43 -31.10 6.80
N VAL A 996 17.68 -30.73 5.55
CA VAL A 996 17.55 -29.36 5.05
C VAL A 996 16.64 -29.29 3.81
N ASP A 997 15.76 -28.29 3.76
CA ASP A 997 14.84 -27.97 2.65
C ASP A 997 15.60 -27.51 1.39
N ASN A 998 15.01 -27.61 0.19
CA ASN A 998 15.61 -27.19 -1.08
C ASN A 998 15.95 -25.68 -1.19
N ASN A 999 15.67 -24.91 -0.13
CA ASN A 999 16.00 -23.49 0.02
C ASN A 999 16.96 -23.20 1.20
N GLY A 1000 17.57 -24.23 1.82
CA GLY A 1000 18.56 -24.07 2.90
C GLY A 1000 17.99 -23.91 4.31
N TRP A 1001 16.72 -24.26 4.54
CA TRP A 1001 16.07 -24.19 5.86
C TRP A 1001 16.14 -25.53 6.60
N ILE A 1002 16.50 -25.51 7.90
CA ILE A 1002 16.63 -26.72 8.71
C ILE A 1002 15.23 -27.29 9.02
N ILE A 1003 14.97 -28.53 8.60
CA ILE A 1003 13.74 -29.30 8.87
C ILE A 1003 13.91 -30.18 10.10
N VAL A 1004 15.07 -30.84 10.26
CA VAL A 1004 15.45 -31.65 11.44
C VAL A 1004 16.90 -31.35 11.84
N SER A 1005 17.14 -31.30 13.14
CA SER A 1005 18.41 -31.10 13.83
C SER A 1005 18.32 -31.76 15.21
N GLU A 1006 19.41 -32.32 15.71
CA GLU A 1006 19.50 -32.88 17.07
C GLU A 1006 19.13 -31.81 18.13
N ASP A 1007 19.73 -30.62 18.01
CA ASP A 1007 19.27 -29.44 18.75
C ASP A 1007 18.01 -28.89 18.09
N ALA A 1008 16.87 -29.17 18.72
CA ALA A 1008 15.55 -28.71 18.29
C ALA A 1008 15.39 -27.18 18.23
N THR A 1009 16.29 -26.39 18.84
CA THR A 1009 16.25 -24.91 18.72
C THR A 1009 16.75 -24.41 17.36
N GLN A 1010 17.45 -25.26 16.59
CA GLN A 1010 17.98 -24.93 15.26
C GLN A 1010 16.96 -25.22 14.13
N THR A 1011 15.97 -26.08 14.36
CA THR A 1011 14.86 -26.33 13.43
C THR A 1011 14.12 -25.03 13.10
N GLY A 1012 13.82 -24.81 11.83
CA GLY A 1012 13.18 -23.58 11.33
C GLY A 1012 14.13 -22.40 11.16
N GLN A 1013 15.41 -22.51 11.51
CA GLN A 1013 16.44 -21.52 11.17
C GLN A 1013 17.07 -21.81 9.79
N PHE A 1014 17.70 -20.80 9.21
CA PHE A 1014 18.48 -20.93 7.98
C PHE A 1014 19.85 -21.57 8.27
N PHE A 1015 20.24 -22.58 7.49
CA PHE A 1015 21.43 -23.39 7.75
C PHE A 1015 22.73 -22.57 7.77
N GLY A 1016 22.88 -21.59 6.88
CA GLY A 1016 24.04 -20.70 6.85
C GLY A 1016 24.18 -19.72 8.02
N ARG A 1017 23.18 -19.64 8.91
CA ARG A 1017 23.28 -18.94 10.21
C ARG A 1017 23.90 -19.82 11.30
N ILE A 1018 23.78 -21.14 11.17
CA ILE A 1018 24.30 -22.14 12.13
C ILE A 1018 25.67 -22.68 11.69
N ARG A 1019 25.82 -22.99 10.39
CA ARG A 1019 27.05 -23.49 9.74
C ARG A 1019 27.37 -22.67 8.49
N PRO A 1020 27.81 -21.39 8.63
CA PRO A 1020 28.22 -20.56 7.49
C PRO A 1020 29.41 -21.17 6.72
N ASP A 1021 30.29 -21.87 7.44
CA ASP A 1021 31.43 -22.62 6.92
C ASP A 1021 31.01 -23.66 5.85
N ILE A 1022 29.94 -24.41 6.13
CA ILE A 1022 29.45 -25.46 5.22
C ILE A 1022 28.53 -24.87 4.16
N MET A 1023 27.66 -23.92 4.51
CA MET A 1023 26.76 -23.29 3.54
C MET A 1023 27.54 -22.53 2.45
N ALA A 1024 28.62 -21.83 2.81
CA ALA A 1024 29.51 -21.21 1.84
C ALA A 1024 30.12 -22.25 0.89
N ARG A 1025 30.64 -23.36 1.42
CA ARG A 1025 31.23 -24.43 0.61
C ARG A 1025 30.22 -25.12 -0.32
N LEU A 1026 28.97 -25.30 0.13
CA LEU A 1026 27.87 -25.82 -0.71
C LEU A 1026 27.45 -24.86 -1.83
N VAL A 1027 27.75 -23.56 -1.70
CA VAL A 1027 27.57 -22.57 -2.79
C VAL A 1027 28.79 -22.55 -3.72
N GLU A 1028 30.00 -22.66 -3.19
CA GLU A 1028 31.25 -22.79 -3.98
C GLU A 1028 31.28 -24.06 -4.84
N ASP A 1029 30.78 -25.18 -4.32
CA ASP A 1029 30.64 -26.45 -5.04
C ASP A 1029 29.39 -26.50 -5.96
N GLU A 1030 28.70 -25.36 -6.12
CA GLU A 1030 27.46 -25.21 -6.90
C GLU A 1030 26.34 -26.21 -6.53
N VAL A 1031 26.20 -26.62 -5.27
CA VAL A 1031 25.06 -27.44 -4.79
C VAL A 1031 23.84 -26.55 -4.60
N TYR A 1032 24.01 -25.42 -3.89
CA TYR A 1032 23.05 -24.33 -3.80
C TYR A 1032 23.48 -23.16 -4.69
N LYS A 1033 22.54 -22.54 -5.40
CA LYS A 1033 22.73 -21.23 -6.03
C LYS A 1033 22.21 -20.14 -5.09
N ALA A 1034 23.05 -19.15 -4.81
CA ALA A 1034 22.61 -17.89 -4.21
C ALA A 1034 21.85 -17.05 -5.25
N VAL A 1035 20.71 -16.48 -4.84
CA VAL A 1035 19.81 -15.67 -5.68
C VAL A 1035 19.60 -14.32 -4.99
N HIS A 1036 20.16 -13.28 -5.60
CA HIS A 1036 19.97 -11.90 -5.14
C HIS A 1036 18.53 -11.44 -5.42
N ILE A 1037 17.86 -10.95 -4.38
CA ILE A 1037 16.51 -10.40 -4.41
C ILE A 1037 16.53 -9.00 -3.80
N VAL A 1038 15.80 -8.08 -4.42
CA VAL A 1038 15.60 -6.70 -3.93
C VAL A 1038 14.10 -6.48 -3.71
N ASP A 1039 13.73 -6.12 -2.48
CA ASP A 1039 12.40 -5.64 -2.12
C ASP A 1039 12.34 -4.11 -2.29
N TYR A 1040 11.88 -3.67 -3.46
CA TYR A 1040 11.59 -2.27 -3.79
C TYR A 1040 10.33 -1.71 -3.09
N GLN A 1041 9.62 -2.53 -2.31
CA GLN A 1041 8.43 -2.15 -1.53
C GLN A 1041 8.71 -2.12 -0.02
N ALA A 1042 9.97 -2.18 0.41
CA ALA A 1042 10.34 -2.21 1.82
C ALA A 1042 10.08 -0.86 2.54
N VAL A 1043 10.08 -0.90 3.86
CA VAL A 1043 9.92 0.28 4.73
C VAL A 1043 11.10 0.37 5.69
N CYS A 1044 11.81 1.48 5.67
CA CYS A 1044 12.94 1.76 6.54
C CYS A 1044 12.62 2.94 7.47
N PHE A 1045 13.22 2.90 8.66
CA PHE A 1045 12.92 3.79 9.76
C PHE A 1045 14.02 4.85 9.86
N ARG A 1046 13.69 6.11 9.52
CA ARG A 1046 14.63 7.23 9.63
C ARG A 1046 14.35 8.01 10.91
N GLU A 1047 15.39 8.40 11.64
CA GLU A 1047 15.25 9.12 12.92
C GLU A 1047 14.71 10.54 12.72
N LYS A 1048 13.72 10.92 13.53
CA LYS A 1048 13.09 12.24 13.54
C LYS A 1048 13.77 13.09 14.62
N LYS A 1049 14.71 13.96 14.22
CA LYS A 1049 15.34 14.95 15.12
C LYS A 1049 14.27 15.85 15.75
N THR A 1050 13.89 15.59 17.00
CA THR A 1050 12.94 16.43 17.74
C THR A 1050 13.69 17.54 18.48
N THR A 1051 13.78 18.72 17.88
CA THR A 1051 13.97 19.96 18.66
C THR A 1051 12.79 20.10 19.60
N ASN A 1052 13.02 19.97 20.92
CA ASN A 1052 11.95 20.04 21.92
C ASN A 1052 11.95 21.43 22.59
N PRO A 1053 11.17 22.41 22.10
CA PRO A 1053 11.19 23.77 22.65
C PRO A 1053 10.69 23.85 24.10
N ALA A 1054 10.01 22.82 24.60
CA ALA A 1054 9.45 22.77 25.95
C ALA A 1054 10.50 22.49 27.06
N THR A 1055 11.77 22.26 26.73
CA THR A 1055 12.82 22.01 27.74
C THR A 1055 13.34 23.28 28.42
N MET A 1056 13.28 24.44 27.76
CA MET A 1056 13.56 25.74 28.40
C MET A 1056 12.31 26.31 29.08
N LEU A 1057 11.97 25.75 30.25
CA LEU A 1057 11.23 26.49 31.26
C LEU A 1057 12.14 27.62 31.80
N PHE A 1058 12.15 28.76 31.11
CA PHE A 1058 12.76 29.99 31.62
C PHE A 1058 12.25 30.26 33.04
N THR A 1059 13.18 30.39 33.98
CA THR A 1059 12.82 30.50 35.40
C THR A 1059 11.94 31.73 35.63
N PRO A 1060 11.07 31.74 36.66
CA PRO A 1060 10.33 32.95 37.01
C PRO A 1060 11.26 34.14 37.32
N LEU A 1061 12.52 33.89 37.71
CA LEU A 1061 13.57 34.91 37.82
C LEU A 1061 14.03 35.46 36.46
N GLU A 1062 14.20 34.60 35.44
CA GLU A 1062 14.59 35.04 34.10
C GLU A 1062 13.46 35.84 33.44
N ASN A 1063 12.21 35.44 33.64
CA ASN A 1063 11.05 36.20 33.18
C ASN A 1063 10.94 37.54 33.91
N LEU A 1064 11.18 37.58 35.23
CA LEU A 1064 11.29 38.83 35.99
C LEU A 1064 12.43 39.71 35.46
N ARG A 1065 13.60 39.13 35.17
CA ARG A 1065 14.76 39.83 34.59
C ARG A 1065 14.44 40.41 33.22
N LEU A 1066 13.75 39.68 32.34
CA LEU A 1066 13.33 40.16 31.03
C LEU A 1066 12.30 41.30 31.13
N VAL A 1067 11.31 41.19 32.01
CA VAL A 1067 10.35 42.26 32.28
C VAL A 1067 11.04 43.50 32.87
N MET A 1068 11.96 43.32 33.83
CA MET A 1068 12.76 44.40 34.41
C MET A 1068 13.67 45.04 33.36
N ALA A 1069 14.35 44.26 32.51
CA ALA A 1069 15.20 44.77 31.45
C ALA A 1069 14.39 45.53 30.38
N TRP A 1070 13.20 45.04 30.01
CA TRP A 1070 12.27 45.75 29.14
C TRP A 1070 11.75 47.04 29.78
N PHE A 1071 11.43 47.04 31.07
CA PHE A 1071 10.98 48.22 31.81
C PHE A 1071 12.11 49.26 31.96
N ILE A 1072 13.35 48.83 32.20
CA ILE A 1072 14.54 49.69 32.22
C ILE A 1072 14.82 50.24 30.81
N ALA A 1073 14.79 49.40 29.77
CA ALA A 1073 15.01 49.86 28.40
C ALA A 1073 13.93 50.85 27.93
N THR A 1074 12.65 50.59 28.24
CA THR A 1074 11.55 51.52 27.89
C THR A 1074 11.59 52.80 28.73
N THR A 1075 11.94 52.75 30.03
CA THR A 1075 12.10 53.98 30.83
C THR A 1075 13.35 54.78 30.45
N VAL A 1076 14.46 54.15 30.10
CA VAL A 1076 15.65 54.82 29.52
C VAL A 1076 15.35 55.40 28.14
N TRP A 1077 14.56 54.72 27.31
CA TRP A 1077 14.08 55.26 26.03
C TRP A 1077 13.12 56.44 26.23
N PHE A 1078 12.17 56.34 27.15
CA PHE A 1078 11.23 57.43 27.47
C PHE A 1078 11.95 58.64 28.08
N TYR A 1079 12.94 58.40 28.94
CA TYR A 1079 13.84 59.43 29.47
C TYR A 1079 14.69 60.06 28.35
N ASN A 1080 15.21 59.29 27.40
CA ASN A 1080 15.88 59.83 26.22
C ASN A 1080 14.94 60.65 25.33
N CYS A 1081 13.69 60.22 25.10
CA CYS A 1081 12.70 61.00 24.36
C CYS A 1081 12.34 62.32 25.07
N ILE A 1082 12.21 62.31 26.40
CA ILE A 1082 11.96 63.52 27.19
C ILE A 1082 13.20 64.44 27.21
N THR A 1083 14.41 63.89 27.41
CA THR A 1083 15.63 64.71 27.46
C THR A 1083 16.07 65.22 26.10
N THR A 1084 15.89 64.46 25.00
CA THR A 1084 16.10 65.00 23.64
C THR A 1084 15.04 66.05 23.28
N GLY A 1085 13.77 65.83 23.65
CA GLY A 1085 12.69 66.82 23.49
C GLY A 1085 12.91 68.11 24.29
N LEU A 1086 13.58 68.05 25.45
CA LEU A 1086 13.94 69.23 26.25
C LEU A 1086 15.29 69.86 25.85
N ALA A 1087 16.29 69.06 25.47
CA ALA A 1087 17.62 69.56 25.07
C ALA A 1087 17.60 70.31 23.73
N GLN A 1088 16.63 70.02 22.85
CA GLN A 1088 16.41 70.80 21.63
C GLN A 1088 15.98 72.26 21.90
N ALA A 1089 15.68 72.64 23.15
CA ALA A 1089 15.36 74.02 23.53
C ALA A 1089 16.58 74.90 23.89
N SER A 1090 17.82 74.36 23.94
CA SER A 1090 19.01 75.10 24.40
C SER A 1090 20.29 74.88 23.58
N SER A 1091 20.33 75.52 22.41
CA SER A 1091 21.51 76.03 21.67
C SER A 1091 22.93 75.43 21.88
N TYR A 1092 23.47 74.86 20.79
CA TYR A 1092 24.85 75.01 20.24
C TYR A 1092 26.08 75.17 21.17
N SER A 1093 27.08 74.27 21.05
CA SER A 1093 28.44 74.59 20.54
C SER A 1093 29.41 73.38 20.51
N LEU A 1094 30.30 73.37 19.48
CA LEU A 1094 31.57 72.64 19.23
C LEU A 1094 31.81 71.19 19.74
N ASP A 1095 32.22 70.33 18.79
CA ASP A 1095 33.52 69.61 18.64
C ASP A 1095 34.27 69.08 19.90
N ASP A 1096 34.98 67.93 19.90
CA ASP A 1096 35.64 67.23 18.77
C ASP A 1096 35.98 65.73 19.04
N GLU A 1097 36.40 65.03 17.96
CA GLU A 1097 37.32 63.87 17.83
C GLU A 1097 37.12 62.46 18.51
N ASN A 1098 37.30 61.42 17.66
CA ASN A 1098 38.02 60.14 17.90
C ASN A 1098 37.41 59.05 18.86
N VAL A 1099 37.46 57.73 18.63
CA VAL A 1099 38.18 56.84 17.66
C VAL A 1099 37.27 55.67 17.18
N THR A 1100 37.47 55.18 15.94
CA THR A 1100 37.03 53.85 15.42
C THR A 1100 38.28 52.97 15.17
N PRO A 1101 38.29 51.60 15.20
CA PRO A 1101 37.40 50.80 14.34
C PRO A 1101 37.10 49.30 14.68
N THR A 1102 36.10 48.75 13.96
CA THR A 1102 35.95 47.39 13.33
C THR A 1102 36.47 46.07 13.92
N ALA A 1103 35.71 45.02 13.56
CA ALA A 1103 36.06 43.60 13.28
C ALA A 1103 35.39 42.60 14.26
N TYR A 1104 34.55 41.64 13.82
CA TYR A 1104 34.77 40.50 12.91
C TYR A 1104 35.75 39.45 13.45
N GLN A 1105 35.22 38.39 14.06
CA GLN A 1105 35.60 37.01 13.74
C GLN A 1105 34.48 36.02 14.11
N SER A 1106 34.64 34.76 13.70
CA SER A 1106 33.61 33.70 13.72
C SER A 1106 34.21 32.34 14.10
N TYR A 1107 33.31 31.38 14.32
CA TYR A 1107 33.52 29.93 14.53
C TYR A 1107 33.92 29.42 15.92
N GLU A 1108 33.08 28.49 16.39
CA GLU A 1108 33.41 27.15 16.92
C GLU A 1108 34.86 26.91 17.39
N ASN A 1109 35.03 26.62 18.69
CA ASN A 1109 35.07 25.22 19.15
C ASN A 1109 35.02 25.13 20.69
N ASP A 1110 34.98 23.89 21.21
CA ASP A 1110 35.10 23.56 22.62
C ASP A 1110 36.43 24.02 23.24
N GLU A 1111 36.43 24.44 24.51
CA GLU A 1111 37.31 23.84 25.54
C GLU A 1111 36.89 24.22 26.97
N GLU A 1112 37.59 23.65 27.95
CA GLU A 1112 37.22 23.55 29.36
C GLU A 1112 37.41 24.86 30.17
N THR A 1113 36.45 25.17 31.06
CA THR A 1113 36.75 25.86 32.33
C THR A 1113 35.89 25.29 33.46
N ASP A 1114 36.53 24.65 34.44
CA ASP A 1114 35.92 24.27 35.72
C ASP A 1114 35.61 25.50 36.60
N ASP A 1115 34.50 25.44 37.34
CA ASP A 1115 34.30 26.27 38.54
C ASP A 1115 33.63 25.42 39.66
N PRO A 1116 34.36 25.06 40.74
CA PRO A 1116 33.98 23.95 41.63
C PRO A 1116 32.94 24.35 42.70
N GLY A 1117 31.66 24.43 42.31
CA GLY A 1117 30.62 25.09 43.11
C GLY A 1117 29.51 24.27 43.78
N MET A 1118 29.22 23.00 43.44
CA MET A 1118 28.08 22.28 44.05
C MET A 1118 28.13 20.74 43.97
N ASN A 1119 28.39 20.06 45.08
CA ASN A 1119 28.37 18.59 45.19
C ASN A 1119 26.93 18.01 45.15
N LYS A 1120 26.41 17.77 43.94
CA LYS A 1120 25.31 16.80 43.73
C LYS A 1120 25.87 15.38 43.65
N PRO A 1121 25.23 14.35 44.26
CA PRO A 1121 25.74 12.98 44.23
C PRO A 1121 25.73 12.42 42.78
N PRO A 1122 26.82 11.78 42.32
CA PRO A 1122 26.96 11.36 40.91
C PRO A 1122 25.92 10.33 40.48
N ASN A 1123 25.43 9.51 41.41
CA ASN A 1123 24.50 8.41 41.12
C ASN A 1123 23.16 8.87 40.51
N MET A 1124 22.73 10.14 40.68
CA MET A 1124 21.46 10.59 40.11
C MET A 1124 21.54 10.82 38.59
N ARG A 1125 22.63 11.46 38.10
CA ARG A 1125 22.84 11.71 36.66
C ARG A 1125 23.04 10.44 35.84
N VAL A 1126 23.66 9.40 36.43
CA VAL A 1126 23.78 8.08 35.78
C VAL A 1126 22.41 7.41 35.71
N LEU A 1127 21.65 7.42 36.81
CA LEU A 1127 20.30 6.84 36.85
C LEU A 1127 19.30 7.57 35.93
N GLU A 1128 19.46 8.88 35.73
CA GLU A 1128 18.72 9.67 34.73
C GLU A 1128 19.09 9.27 33.29
N ARG A 1129 20.39 9.14 32.96
CA ARG A 1129 20.82 8.67 31.62
C ARG A 1129 20.38 7.24 31.31
N ASP A 1130 20.43 6.34 32.27
CA ASP A 1130 19.93 4.96 32.11
C ASP A 1130 18.40 4.94 31.97
N TYR A 1131 17.70 5.82 32.68
CA TYR A 1131 16.25 6.01 32.54
C TYR A 1131 15.88 6.54 31.15
N GLU A 1132 16.58 7.57 30.67
CA GLU A 1132 16.42 8.12 29.32
C GLU A 1132 16.63 7.03 28.26
N LYS A 1133 17.76 6.32 28.30
CA LYS A 1133 18.16 5.33 27.28
C LYS A 1133 17.27 4.08 27.24
N LEU A 1134 16.64 3.69 28.35
CA LEU A 1134 15.80 2.48 28.43
C LEU A 1134 14.30 2.74 28.25
N VAL A 1135 13.82 3.99 28.43
CA VAL A 1135 12.39 4.34 28.38
C VAL A 1135 12.04 5.19 27.17
N LEU A 1136 12.91 6.12 26.76
CA LEU A 1136 12.68 6.90 25.56
C LEU A 1136 12.84 6.00 24.33
N ILE A 1137 12.03 6.25 23.31
CA ILE A 1137 12.18 5.66 21.99
C ILE A 1137 12.75 6.75 21.09
N ASN A 1138 13.85 6.47 20.39
CA ASN A 1138 14.30 7.31 19.28
C ASN A 1138 13.15 7.35 18.27
N ARG A 1139 12.48 8.50 18.17
CA ARG A 1139 11.30 8.62 17.31
C ARG A 1139 11.72 8.44 15.87
N THR A 1140 11.08 7.52 15.18
CA THR A 1140 11.36 7.20 13.80
C THR A 1140 10.22 7.65 12.90
N ARG A 1141 10.44 7.57 11.60
CA ARG A 1141 9.43 7.78 10.58
C ARG A 1141 9.55 6.69 9.52
N PRO A 1142 8.46 6.00 9.16
CA PRO A 1142 8.47 5.05 8.06
C PRO A 1142 8.71 5.79 6.74
N THR A 1143 9.65 5.29 5.96
CA THR A 1143 10.00 5.78 4.63
C THR A 1143 10.10 4.60 3.67
N PRO A 1144 9.66 4.74 2.40
CA PRO A 1144 9.91 3.71 1.41
C PRO A 1144 11.42 3.61 1.17
N CYS A 1145 11.94 2.39 1.14
CA CYS A 1145 13.34 2.08 0.86
C CYS A 1145 13.41 0.82 -0.01
N ASP A 1146 14.57 0.61 -0.62
CA ASP A 1146 14.88 -0.69 -1.21
C ASP A 1146 15.67 -1.50 -0.19
N ARG A 1147 15.34 -2.79 -0.03
CA ARG A 1147 16.15 -3.73 0.74
C ARG A 1147 16.66 -4.87 -0.13
N GLU A 1148 17.87 -5.33 0.09
CA GLU A 1148 18.41 -6.52 -0.57
C GLU A 1148 18.66 -7.69 0.38
N MET A 1149 18.54 -8.90 -0.17
CA MET A 1149 18.75 -10.17 0.51
C MET A 1149 19.26 -11.22 -0.48
N TYR A 1150 19.92 -12.25 0.04
CA TYR A 1150 20.36 -13.40 -0.75
C TYR A 1150 19.59 -14.63 -0.28
N LEU A 1151 18.68 -15.13 -1.12
CA LEU A 1151 17.95 -16.38 -0.88
C LEU A 1151 18.64 -17.52 -1.64
N TYR A 1152 18.44 -18.76 -1.18
CA TYR A 1152 19.16 -19.92 -1.72
C TYR A 1152 18.18 -20.90 -2.37
N GLN A 1153 18.61 -21.54 -3.47
CA GLN A 1153 17.86 -22.59 -4.16
C GLN A 1153 18.81 -23.72 -4.56
N LEU A 1154 18.41 -24.97 -4.32
CA LEU A 1154 19.15 -26.15 -4.82
C LEU A 1154 19.25 -26.10 -6.36
N THR A 1155 20.40 -26.50 -6.91
CA THR A 1155 20.62 -26.51 -8.38
C THR A 1155 19.97 -27.72 -9.07
N ASP A 1156 19.94 -27.71 -10.41
CA ASP A 1156 19.29 -28.74 -11.24
C ASP A 1156 19.80 -30.15 -10.93
N TYR A 1157 18.87 -31.02 -10.51
CA TYR A 1157 19.10 -32.39 -10.07
C TYR A 1157 19.87 -33.27 -11.07
N SER A 1158 19.85 -32.91 -12.37
CA SER A 1158 20.49 -33.64 -13.48
C SER A 1158 21.99 -33.97 -13.32
N ASN A 1159 22.72 -33.24 -12.47
CA ASN A 1159 24.12 -33.52 -12.12
C ASN A 1159 24.39 -33.47 -10.60
N LEU A 1160 23.35 -33.45 -9.78
CA LEU A 1160 23.47 -33.16 -8.33
C LEU A 1160 24.27 -34.24 -7.60
N ASP A 1161 24.01 -35.53 -7.85
CA ASP A 1161 24.77 -36.62 -7.23
C ASP A 1161 26.28 -36.55 -7.56
N ALA A 1162 26.66 -36.07 -8.75
CA ALA A 1162 28.07 -35.92 -9.11
C ALA A 1162 28.77 -34.78 -8.34
N LYS A 1163 28.03 -33.76 -7.90
CA LYS A 1163 28.51 -32.66 -7.03
C LYS A 1163 28.52 -33.06 -5.55
N LEU A 1164 27.57 -33.89 -5.13
CA LEU A 1164 27.40 -34.35 -3.76
C LEU A 1164 28.42 -35.45 -3.37
N ASN A 1165 28.73 -36.37 -4.30
CA ASN A 1165 29.60 -37.54 -4.07
C ASN A 1165 31.11 -37.22 -4.02
N VAL A 1166 31.49 -36.25 -3.17
CA VAL A 1166 32.87 -35.87 -2.87
C VAL A 1166 33.21 -36.32 -1.44
N PRO A 1167 34.31 -37.07 -1.22
CA PRO A 1167 34.69 -37.54 0.11
C PRO A 1167 35.14 -36.39 1.03
N VAL A 1168 35.00 -36.62 2.34
CA VAL A 1168 35.56 -35.77 3.41
C VAL A 1168 37.10 -35.73 3.29
N ASP A 1169 37.69 -34.55 3.52
CA ASP A 1169 39.15 -34.38 3.53
C ASP A 1169 39.72 -34.47 4.95
N ASP A 1170 40.81 -35.24 5.09
CA ASP A 1170 41.52 -35.54 6.35
C ASP A 1170 42.16 -34.32 7.04
N LYS A 1171 42.01 -33.12 6.47
CA LYS A 1171 42.52 -31.85 7.01
C LYS A 1171 41.42 -30.83 7.33
N CYS A 1172 40.17 -31.28 7.49
CA CYS A 1172 39.01 -30.43 7.80
C CYS A 1172 38.66 -29.35 6.76
N HIS A 1173 39.21 -29.36 5.53
CA HIS A 1173 38.78 -28.41 4.47
C HIS A 1173 37.36 -28.69 3.97
N ARG A 1174 36.91 -29.95 4.04
CA ARG A 1174 35.54 -30.39 3.75
C ARG A 1174 35.10 -31.38 4.83
N PRO A 1175 34.66 -30.91 6.02
CA PRO A 1175 34.35 -31.76 7.16
C PRO A 1175 32.93 -32.36 7.09
N PHE A 1176 32.36 -32.55 5.89
CA PHE A 1176 30.97 -32.97 5.74
C PHE A 1176 30.72 -33.86 4.52
N TYR A 1177 29.74 -34.74 4.67
CA TYR A 1177 29.01 -35.38 3.59
C TYR A 1177 27.67 -34.66 3.38
N ALA A 1178 27.20 -34.61 2.13
CA ALA A 1178 25.85 -34.17 1.80
C ALA A 1178 25.25 -35.12 0.76
N GLN A 1179 24.00 -35.54 0.93
CA GLN A 1179 23.33 -36.50 0.04
C GLN A 1179 21.85 -36.14 -0.13
N HIS A 1180 21.34 -36.24 -1.36
CA HIS A 1180 19.91 -36.03 -1.63
C HIS A 1180 19.07 -37.19 -1.11
N VAL A 1181 17.90 -36.88 -0.52
CA VAL A 1181 16.94 -37.87 -0.01
C VAL A 1181 15.91 -38.18 -1.09
N ASN A 1182 16.06 -39.33 -1.75
CA ASN A 1182 15.26 -39.77 -2.89
C ASN A 1182 13.74 -39.60 -2.67
N TYR A 1183 13.03 -39.21 -3.74
CA TYR A 1183 11.59 -38.90 -3.72
C TYR A 1183 11.17 -37.76 -2.78
N THR A 1184 12.09 -36.89 -2.37
CA THR A 1184 11.79 -35.69 -1.57
C THR A 1184 12.53 -34.46 -2.11
N ASN A 1185 12.19 -33.28 -1.61
CA ASN A 1185 12.93 -32.03 -1.81
C ASN A 1185 14.07 -31.81 -0.77
N MET A 1186 14.46 -32.82 0.00
CA MET A 1186 15.33 -32.67 1.17
C MET A 1186 16.77 -33.12 0.91
N LEU A 1187 17.72 -32.43 1.53
CA LEU A 1187 19.14 -32.74 1.56
C LEU A 1187 19.55 -33.19 2.97
N MET A 1188 20.14 -34.37 3.09
CA MET A 1188 20.77 -34.85 4.33
C MET A 1188 22.21 -34.35 4.37
N ILE A 1189 22.63 -33.74 5.48
CA ILE A 1189 24.01 -33.26 5.69
C ILE A 1189 24.53 -33.88 6.98
N VAL A 1190 25.73 -34.47 6.93
CA VAL A 1190 26.40 -35.15 8.06
C VAL A 1190 27.79 -34.56 8.21
N VAL A 1191 28.13 -34.07 9.41
CA VAL A 1191 29.27 -33.18 9.64
C VAL A 1191 30.15 -33.69 10.77
N ASP A 1192 31.47 -33.69 10.58
CA ASP A 1192 32.44 -34.03 11.63
C ASP A 1192 32.50 -32.89 12.66
N ALA A 1193 32.04 -33.17 13.89
CA ALA A 1193 32.01 -32.21 14.99
C ALA A 1193 33.40 -31.95 15.61
N ASN A 1194 34.39 -32.80 15.32
CA ASN A 1194 35.76 -32.64 15.81
C ASN A 1194 36.54 -31.56 15.04
N CYS A 1195 36.07 -31.19 13.83
CA CYS A 1195 36.68 -30.13 13.05
C CYS A 1195 36.29 -28.75 13.58
N PRO A 1196 37.26 -27.83 13.82
CA PRO A 1196 36.97 -26.52 14.38
C PRO A 1196 36.11 -25.68 13.42
N LYS A 1197 35.06 -25.05 13.96
CA LYS A 1197 34.19 -24.14 13.21
C LYS A 1197 35.00 -22.93 12.73
N LEU A 1198 35.14 -22.78 11.41
CA LEU A 1198 35.83 -21.64 10.81
C LEU A 1198 35.03 -20.36 11.03
N GLU A 1199 35.69 -19.26 11.42
CA GLU A 1199 35.08 -17.95 11.60
C GLU A 1199 34.78 -17.27 10.24
N VAL A 1200 33.86 -17.87 9.48
CA VAL A 1200 33.23 -17.26 8.31
C VAL A 1200 32.08 -16.38 8.79
N ALA A 1201 31.95 -15.18 8.22
CA ALA A 1201 30.82 -14.29 8.52
C ALA A 1201 29.48 -15.00 8.27
N ALA A 1202 28.56 -14.91 9.23
CA ALA A 1202 27.29 -15.63 9.18
C ALA A 1202 26.49 -15.25 7.91
N MET A 1203 26.11 -16.26 7.12
CA MET A 1203 25.32 -16.04 5.91
C MET A 1203 23.88 -15.70 6.30
N SER A 1204 23.54 -14.42 6.23
CA SER A 1204 22.19 -13.94 6.55
C SER A 1204 21.24 -14.04 5.36
N VAL A 1205 19.98 -14.34 5.70
CA VAL A 1205 18.80 -14.22 4.84
C VAL A 1205 17.99 -12.95 5.19
N ASP A 1206 18.32 -12.28 6.30
CA ASP A 1206 17.64 -11.08 6.78
C ASP A 1206 17.89 -9.88 5.83
N ALA A 1207 16.83 -9.14 5.49
CA ALA A 1207 16.87 -8.08 4.49
C ALA A 1207 17.57 -6.79 4.96
N THR A 1208 18.56 -6.32 4.20
CA THR A 1208 19.41 -5.15 4.52
C THR A 1208 19.04 -3.94 3.66
N GLU A 1209 19.17 -2.71 4.17
CA GLU A 1209 18.84 -1.48 3.41
C GLU A 1209 19.93 -1.14 2.37
N VAL A 1210 19.53 -0.94 1.11
CA VAL A 1210 20.45 -0.54 0.04
C VAL A 1210 20.82 0.94 0.22
N ASN A 1211 22.10 1.23 0.43
CA ASN A 1211 22.59 2.60 0.54
C ASN A 1211 22.98 3.16 -0.84
N TYR A 1212 22.25 4.19 -1.28
CA TYR A 1212 22.47 4.88 -2.56
C TYR A 1212 23.23 6.22 -2.43
N ASN A 1213 23.70 6.59 -1.23
CA ASN A 1213 24.23 7.91 -0.85
C ASN A 1213 23.22 9.08 -0.92
N GLU A 1214 22.29 9.07 -1.87
CA GLU A 1214 21.18 10.01 -1.99
C GLU A 1214 19.83 9.42 -1.51
N SER A 1215 18.77 10.24 -1.47
CA SER A 1215 17.42 9.76 -1.15
C SER A 1215 16.75 9.08 -2.34
N LEU A 1216 15.83 8.15 -2.05
CA LEU A 1216 15.14 7.35 -3.08
C LEU A 1216 14.38 8.20 -4.13
N PRO A 1217 13.71 9.33 -3.77
CA PRO A 1217 13.15 10.26 -4.74
C PRO A 1217 14.16 10.84 -5.73
N CYS A 1218 15.34 11.25 -5.27
CA CYS A 1218 16.42 11.78 -6.12
C CYS A 1218 16.86 10.74 -7.17
N LEU A 1219 17.13 9.50 -6.71
CA LEU A 1219 17.54 8.41 -7.59
C LEU A 1219 16.47 8.04 -8.64
N LYS A 1220 15.18 8.07 -8.26
CA LYS A 1220 14.06 7.88 -9.21
C LYS A 1220 13.94 9.04 -10.22
N HIS A 1221 14.35 10.26 -9.86
CA HIS A 1221 14.35 11.43 -10.75
C HIS A 1221 15.54 11.44 -11.73
N MET A 1222 16.75 11.09 -11.26
CA MET A 1222 17.95 10.96 -12.12
C MET A 1222 17.84 9.85 -13.17
N HIS A 1223 17.04 8.82 -12.90
CA HIS A 1223 16.78 7.70 -13.82
C HIS A 1223 15.29 7.60 -14.15
N PRO A 1224 14.72 8.60 -14.87
CA PRO A 1224 13.30 8.71 -15.09
C PRO A 1224 12.82 7.63 -16.06
N LEU A 1225 11.72 6.97 -15.69
CA LEU A 1225 11.18 5.83 -16.42
C LEU A 1225 10.12 6.28 -17.45
N TYR A 1226 10.03 5.57 -18.58
CA TYR A 1226 9.09 5.94 -19.64
C TYR A 1226 7.62 5.86 -19.17
N ARG A 1227 6.85 6.90 -19.49
CA ARG A 1227 5.42 7.09 -19.25
C ARG A 1227 4.72 7.59 -20.52
N LYS A 1228 3.42 7.33 -20.65
CA LYS A 1228 2.58 7.85 -21.74
C LYS A 1228 1.76 9.04 -21.23
N GLN A 1229 1.92 10.20 -21.87
CA GLN A 1229 1.17 11.42 -21.54
C GLN A 1229 -0.36 11.19 -21.70
N PRO A 1230 -1.21 11.80 -20.84
CA PRO A 1230 -2.66 11.71 -20.98
C PRO A 1230 -3.17 12.19 -22.35
N THR A 1231 -4.13 11.47 -22.93
CA THR A 1231 -4.65 11.72 -24.29
C THR A 1231 -5.58 12.94 -24.39
N SER A 1232 -5.99 13.52 -23.26
CA SER A 1232 -6.83 14.72 -23.21
C SER A 1232 -6.17 15.83 -22.39
N CYS A 1233 -5.81 16.91 -23.07
CA CYS A 1233 -5.41 18.18 -22.49
C CYS A 1233 -6.31 19.29 -23.02
N ILE A 1234 -6.86 20.13 -22.14
CA ILE A 1234 -7.71 21.28 -22.50
C ILE A 1234 -7.15 22.50 -21.73
N ARG A 1235 -6.34 23.32 -22.41
CA ARG A 1235 -5.47 24.34 -21.77
C ARG A 1235 -5.86 25.80 -22.03
N ASN A 1236 -6.49 26.09 -23.16
CA ASN A 1236 -6.93 27.42 -23.57
C ASN A 1236 -8.27 27.37 -24.29
N HIS A 1237 -9.05 28.46 -24.21
CA HIS A 1237 -10.24 28.69 -25.01
C HIS A 1237 -10.23 30.15 -25.47
N THR A 1238 -10.69 30.44 -26.69
CA THR A 1238 -10.67 31.81 -27.24
C THR A 1238 -11.50 32.78 -26.39
N GLU A 1239 -12.66 32.34 -25.92
CA GLU A 1239 -13.57 33.15 -25.11
C GLU A 1239 -13.14 33.29 -23.64
N GLU A 1240 -12.03 32.67 -23.21
CA GLU A 1240 -11.50 32.80 -21.85
C GLU A 1240 -10.96 34.20 -21.55
N SER A 1241 -10.50 34.94 -22.58
CA SER A 1241 -10.04 36.32 -22.45
C SER A 1241 -11.12 37.30 -22.00
N ASN A 1242 -12.39 36.90 -22.05
CA ASN A 1242 -13.55 37.75 -21.78
C ASN A 1242 -14.05 37.60 -20.32
N ILE A 1243 -13.22 37.04 -19.43
CA ILE A 1243 -13.54 36.72 -18.04
C ILE A 1243 -12.61 37.48 -17.08
N ASP A 1244 -12.93 38.76 -16.83
CA ASP A 1244 -12.13 39.65 -15.96
C ASP A 1244 -12.19 39.29 -14.45
N MET A 1245 -12.82 38.16 -14.08
CA MET A 1245 -12.95 37.73 -12.68
C MET A 1245 -11.59 37.40 -12.06
N CYS A 1246 -11.11 38.31 -11.21
CA CYS A 1246 -9.82 38.22 -10.51
C CYS A 1246 -10.00 38.58 -9.02
N GLY A 1247 -9.38 37.78 -8.13
CA GLY A 1247 -9.72 37.66 -6.71
C GLY A 1247 -9.91 38.96 -5.90
N ARG A 1248 -10.80 38.90 -4.89
CA ARG A 1248 -11.14 40.01 -3.99
C ARG A 1248 -10.26 39.98 -2.74
N GLY A 1249 -9.50 41.04 -2.50
CA GLY A 1249 -8.75 41.23 -1.26
C GLY A 1249 -9.63 41.74 -0.12
N SER A 1250 -9.37 41.28 1.09
CA SER A 1250 -9.98 41.77 2.33
C SER A 1250 -9.31 43.09 2.77
N LEU A 1251 -9.81 44.22 2.25
CA LEU A 1251 -9.47 45.53 2.81
C LEU A 1251 -10.17 45.71 4.16
N PRO A 1252 -9.49 46.18 5.22
CA PRO A 1252 -10.13 46.48 6.49
C PRO A 1252 -11.13 47.62 6.32
N GLY A 1253 -12.37 47.40 6.75
CA GLY A 1253 -13.41 48.43 6.74
C GLY A 1253 -13.00 49.64 7.59
N ASN A 1254 -13.45 50.84 7.17
CA ASN A 1254 -13.04 52.13 7.75
C ASN A 1254 -13.20 52.20 9.28
N CYS A 1255 -12.13 51.90 10.03
CA CYS A 1255 -12.12 51.92 11.51
C CYS A 1255 -12.03 53.36 12.09
N LYS A 1256 -12.55 54.35 11.37
CA LYS A 1256 -12.53 55.77 11.74
C LYS A 1256 -13.46 56.11 12.92
N THR A 1257 -14.43 55.24 13.24
CA THR A 1257 -15.41 55.43 14.31
C THR A 1257 -14.84 55.22 15.72
N TRP A 1258 -13.81 54.38 15.87
CA TRP A 1258 -13.20 54.10 17.19
C TRP A 1258 -12.29 55.22 17.66
N VAL A 1259 -11.44 55.78 16.79
CA VAL A 1259 -10.49 56.85 17.14
C VAL A 1259 -11.21 58.09 17.69
N THR A 1260 -12.35 58.45 17.09
CA THR A 1260 -13.20 59.55 17.58
C THR A 1260 -13.82 59.28 18.95
N LEU A 1261 -14.16 58.02 19.26
CA LEU A 1261 -14.71 57.63 20.56
C LEU A 1261 -13.64 57.64 21.65
N SER A 1262 -12.43 57.15 21.34
CA SER A 1262 -11.27 57.19 22.23
C SER A 1262 -10.90 58.62 22.61
N LEU A 1263 -10.84 59.54 21.64
CA LEU A 1263 -10.58 60.97 21.89
C LEU A 1263 -11.66 61.60 22.78
N PHE A 1264 -12.94 61.27 22.57
CA PHE A 1264 -14.04 61.78 23.41
C PHE A 1264 -14.01 61.24 24.84
N LEU A 1265 -13.56 59.99 25.03
CA LEU A 1265 -13.37 59.39 26.36
C LEU A 1265 -12.17 59.97 27.10
N ILE A 1266 -11.04 60.19 26.40
CA ILE A 1266 -9.83 60.81 26.98
C ILE A 1266 -10.12 62.26 27.38
N LEU A 1267 -10.82 63.04 26.54
CA LEU A 1267 -11.25 64.41 26.87
C LEU A 1267 -12.27 64.47 28.02
N ARG A 1268 -13.01 63.38 28.28
CA ARG A 1268 -13.88 63.23 29.47
C ARG A 1268 -13.14 62.77 30.73
N TYR A 1269 -11.89 62.34 30.63
CA TYR A 1269 -11.06 61.90 31.76
C TYR A 1269 -10.05 62.97 32.20
N LEU A 1270 -10.03 64.12 31.52
CA LEU A 1270 -9.12 65.25 31.74
C LEU A 1270 -9.88 66.57 32.01
N ALA A 1271 -11.16 66.48 32.43
CA ALA A 1271 -12.07 67.60 32.67
C ALA A 1271 -12.88 67.39 33.96
#